data_AF-A0A954XPN1-F1
#
_entry.id   AF-A0A954XPN1-F1
#
_cell.length_a   1.000
_cell.length_b   1.000
_cell.length_c   1.000
_cell.angle_alpha   90.00
_cell.angle_beta   90.00
_cell.angle_gamma   90.00
#
_symmetry.space_group_name_H-M   'P 1'
#
loop_
_entity.id
_entity.type
_entity.pdbx_description
1 polymer ?
#
loop_
_entity_poly.entity_id
_entity_poly.type
_entity_poly.pdbx_seq_one_letter_code
_entity_poly.pdbx_strand_id
1 'polypeptide(L)'
;MPRERPRSSKQRALCANLAKWQYRPLGFEQLEDRRMLAVIGVDSLLDNFNPAAPTSDGMITLREAILAANTDTATGDAPAGSGLDEIAFAVDGRIQLASQLPTITGDLSIDGGGRPITIAGGSFRLIEIDDGVGGNQITVSLTGLSLTGANTGGSGGAIFNAENLTVTETTIWGNTALVGGGIYNTGTLLLQNLTLSDNQGSINGGGLYSTGSAELESVTVYQNTAGFSGGGIWSTGTLSLGNSAFAANVASSANTRHVFGTATAGSSFNFLDRPDGAAGLMHGVDGNIIGNGSGGFLSSNLSPLDDHGGPVPTRMPLADSPLLDNGDDTVSTATDSRGGPFLRDDGNGVDIGAVERQTLAGLSLVVDTTSDNYDSDINANQLSLREAISLANGSVGAESISFAPLFDTAQTIAVKSEYHVVDDVMIDATGQLVTLDAGGGLTANPGDGHRLFVIDDGVLGTVLEVTLSGLTITGGDPTSSSLLGQGGAIRNMEHLSVQEVTLEENSAADGGGIYSVGELTVVRSTLADNRATNRGGGIYASGIATLDNSTLSANLALNQGGGIYSSFATFDIVSSTLTLNDANNNGGGIFENSSTIAVNSSIVASNTSPSGANVFGALDTNTFNFVGGDPLLNPLAFNGGPTSTHSFSVYSPVINAGDPALSMGTDQRGTGFGRVELGRADIGAYEFQDADLLMDLIVSSTADTLDEDFSAGQFTLREAIYIANTRPGLETIEFDPTLFATQQTIFTSSQLEIDDSLVINGTGRDLLTIDGNLGGDGLKNGNGHLLFRIFPVVLSPISVEFRDLTLQGGDTNSNGGAISSGHDLTLRRVTVANNSGGSVGGVSLNSGTTSTIEDSLFTGNLARSSSIDNSFAGAVRGGNINIVRSTFSNNQSITGAGAVNVVPGSDVLNVSESTFSGNSGLLGAGAIRVRLGSSANVVSSTFSDNAGMGALLFEGATLNLAHSTFVENTNDLTISSGAAHVTHSIVPVLAGTLASNTFNLIGVDAMLGPLVDNGGPTLTHAPLPGSIAIDAGDMAAAPGMNDVPLFDQRGNNYGRVQNGRIDIGAFELRDTPSADFDNDGFITGFDFLSWQRGFGTNAPDAEKADGDADNDTDVDGSDLSIWESQLGTVAPLVVNYATSESFSSTYLATANEAAPKSLAELSVAVTSLGTADLDLRGLFTSSFWQSTDREVKELLSTLSEEIFLTKHDLHELARSAGDAWSDLGERVNGFGEGLHNLVHRRGSHDAHGCDEVDEAFAVIFDSEDWGEV
;
A
#
# COMPACT_ATOMS: atom_id res chain seq x y z
N MET A 1 31.74 19.01 -35.28
CA MET A 1 32.63 19.27 -36.45
C MET A 1 32.20 18.41 -37.64
N PRO A 2 32.42 18.82 -38.90
CA PRO A 2 31.60 18.35 -40.03
C PRO A 2 32.29 17.35 -40.99
N ARG A 3 31.50 16.58 -41.76
CA ARG A 3 31.88 16.04 -43.08
C ARG A 3 30.71 15.85 -44.06
N GLU A 4 30.95 16.31 -45.29
CA GLU A 4 30.47 15.78 -46.59
C GLU A 4 28.96 15.78 -46.96
N ARG A 5 28.58 16.79 -47.77
CA ARG A 5 28.19 16.73 -49.22
C ARG A 5 27.36 15.51 -49.73
N PRO A 6 26.71 15.63 -50.91
CA PRO A 6 25.79 16.68 -51.38
C PRO A 6 24.52 16.08 -52.07
N ARG A 7 23.47 16.86 -52.34
CA ARG A 7 22.43 16.47 -53.33
C ARG A 7 22.02 17.62 -54.25
N SER A 8 21.57 17.26 -55.45
CA SER A 8 21.32 18.17 -56.57
C SER A 8 19.94 17.97 -57.21
N SER A 9 19.27 19.09 -57.51
CA SER A 9 18.31 19.26 -58.61
C SER A 9 17.14 18.27 -58.70
N LYS A 10 16.02 18.60 -58.04
CA LYS A 10 14.68 18.40 -58.64
C LYS A 10 13.52 19.25 -58.07
N GLN A 11 13.75 20.54 -57.80
CA GLN A 11 12.66 21.52 -57.62
C GLN A 11 13.00 22.83 -58.34
N ARG A 12 12.14 23.24 -59.28
CA ARG A 12 12.11 24.56 -59.93
C ARG A 12 10.65 24.93 -60.11
N ALA A 13 10.10 25.82 -59.28
CA ALA A 13 8.96 26.70 -59.59
C ALA A 13 8.45 27.44 -58.33
N LEU A 14 9.26 28.33 -57.75
CA LEU A 14 8.78 29.53 -57.03
C LEU A 14 9.92 30.56 -56.94
N CYS A 15 9.61 31.78 -56.49
CA CYS A 15 10.50 32.96 -56.48
C CYS A 15 10.85 33.59 -57.85
N ALA A 16 9.87 34.29 -58.44
CA ALA A 16 10.13 35.35 -59.42
C ALA A 16 9.04 36.43 -59.37
N ASN A 17 9.29 37.56 -58.68
CA ASN A 17 8.83 38.94 -59.00
C ASN A 17 8.99 39.95 -57.82
N LEU A 18 10.23 40.19 -57.37
CA LEU A 18 10.55 41.33 -56.48
C LEU A 18 11.62 42.25 -57.10
N ALA A 19 11.26 42.95 -58.19
CA ALA A 19 12.06 44.08 -58.73
C ALA A 19 11.29 44.92 -59.77
N LYS A 20 10.63 46.00 -59.33
CA LYS A 20 10.49 47.32 -60.03
C LYS A 20 9.44 48.21 -59.35
N TRP A 21 9.88 49.15 -58.53
CA TRP A 21 9.11 50.36 -58.25
C TRP A 21 9.57 51.46 -59.22
N GLN A 22 8.63 52.14 -59.86
CA GLN A 22 8.87 53.38 -60.62
C GLN A 22 7.95 54.47 -60.08
N TYR A 23 8.53 55.60 -59.67
CA TYR A 23 7.76 56.77 -59.23
C TYR A 23 6.86 57.32 -60.33
N ARG A 24 5.61 57.64 -59.97
CA ARG A 24 4.80 58.68 -60.61
C ARG A 24 4.20 59.60 -59.53
N PRO A 25 3.88 60.86 -59.85
CA PRO A 25 3.54 61.86 -58.83
C PRO A 25 2.09 61.76 -58.36
N LEU A 26 1.86 62.16 -57.12
CA LEU A 26 0.53 62.35 -56.53
C LEU A 26 -0.31 63.35 -57.36
N GLY A 27 -1.50 62.91 -57.76
CA GLY A 27 -2.64 63.81 -57.91
C GLY A 27 -3.28 64.03 -56.53
N PHE A 28 -3.84 65.21 -56.28
CA PHE A 28 -4.69 65.43 -55.11
C PHE A 28 -6.08 64.85 -55.40
N GLU A 29 -6.30 63.61 -54.97
CA GLU A 29 -7.63 63.16 -54.58
C GLU A 29 -7.88 63.61 -53.13
N GLN A 30 -9.15 63.67 -52.71
CA GLN A 30 -9.47 64.12 -51.34
C GLN A 30 -9.02 63.04 -50.34
N LEU A 31 -8.57 63.48 -49.16
CA LEU A 31 -8.46 62.58 -48.02
C LEU A 31 -9.89 62.18 -47.63
N GLU A 32 -10.26 60.94 -47.94
CA GLU A 32 -11.40 60.29 -47.31
C GLU A 32 -11.14 60.18 -45.80
N ASP A 33 -12.21 60.28 -45.02
CA ASP A 33 -12.16 60.51 -43.58
C ASP A 33 -11.67 59.24 -42.86
N ARG A 34 -10.34 59.06 -42.75
CA ARG A 34 -9.70 57.96 -42.02
C ARG A 34 -9.90 58.10 -40.51
N ARG A 35 -11.13 57.91 -40.08
CA ARG A 35 -11.46 57.56 -38.70
C ARG A 35 -10.83 56.20 -38.40
N MET A 36 -10.33 56.05 -37.19
CA MET A 36 -10.02 54.73 -36.66
C MET A 36 -11.33 54.17 -36.13
N LEU A 37 -11.59 52.88 -36.38
CA LEU A 37 -12.68 52.14 -35.73
C LEU A 37 -12.57 52.34 -34.22
N ALA A 38 -13.68 52.65 -33.54
CA ALA A 38 -13.72 52.63 -32.09
C ALA A 38 -14.06 51.20 -31.63
N VAL A 39 -13.07 50.52 -31.07
CA VAL A 39 -13.28 49.23 -30.41
C VAL A 39 -13.71 49.50 -28.96
N ILE A 40 -14.91 49.07 -28.61
CA ILE A 40 -15.51 49.19 -27.29
C ILE A 40 -15.47 47.82 -26.62
N GLY A 41 -14.49 47.61 -25.74
CA GLY A 41 -14.33 46.37 -25.00
C GLY A 41 -15.38 46.20 -23.90
N VAL A 42 -16.12 45.10 -23.91
CA VAL A 42 -17.04 44.67 -22.84
C VAL A 42 -16.29 43.73 -21.90
N ASP A 43 -16.14 44.12 -20.65
CA ASP A 43 -15.42 43.37 -19.60
C ASP A 43 -16.36 42.84 -18.49
N SER A 44 -17.68 42.98 -18.67
CA SER A 44 -18.69 42.56 -17.70
C SER A 44 -19.79 41.70 -18.31
N LEU A 45 -20.11 40.59 -17.63
CA LEU A 45 -21.26 39.73 -17.95
C LEU A 45 -22.60 40.27 -17.41
N LEU A 46 -22.60 41.40 -16.69
CA LEU A 46 -23.79 41.94 -16.03
C LEU A 46 -24.66 42.76 -17.00
N ASP A 47 -25.98 42.70 -16.80
CA ASP A 47 -26.97 43.60 -17.41
C ASP A 47 -27.58 44.54 -16.35
N ASN A 48 -26.70 45.23 -15.60
CA ASN A 48 -27.07 46.09 -14.46
C ASN A 48 -27.28 47.57 -14.84
N PHE A 49 -26.76 48.02 -15.99
CA PHE A 49 -26.73 49.45 -16.34
C PHE A 49 -28.12 50.08 -16.52
N ASN A 50 -28.32 51.24 -15.87
CA ASN A 50 -29.57 52.00 -15.93
C ASN A 50 -29.35 53.37 -16.61
N PRO A 51 -29.77 53.56 -17.87
CA PRO A 51 -29.59 54.83 -18.58
C PRO A 51 -30.36 56.01 -17.97
N ALA A 52 -31.33 55.78 -17.08
CA ALA A 52 -32.02 56.85 -16.33
C ALA A 52 -31.27 57.28 -15.05
N ALA A 53 -30.24 56.55 -14.65
CA ALA A 53 -29.39 56.84 -13.50
C ALA A 53 -27.97 56.28 -13.70
N PRO A 54 -27.20 56.79 -14.69
CA PRO A 54 -25.87 56.28 -15.00
C PRO A 54 -24.92 56.51 -13.81
N THR A 55 -24.45 55.41 -13.23
CA THR A 55 -23.42 55.36 -12.20
C THR A 55 -22.24 54.59 -12.75
N SER A 56 -21.06 55.20 -12.72
CA SER A 56 -19.80 54.48 -12.95
C SER A 56 -19.62 53.45 -11.84
N ASP A 57 -19.45 52.19 -12.21
CA ASP A 57 -19.05 51.09 -11.31
C ASP A 57 -17.66 50.53 -11.63
N GLY A 58 -17.06 50.98 -12.75
CA GLY A 58 -15.71 50.66 -13.20
C GLY A 58 -15.64 49.58 -14.28
N MET A 59 -16.79 49.09 -14.75
CA MET A 59 -16.91 48.01 -15.72
C MET A 59 -17.73 48.46 -16.95
N ILE A 60 -17.51 47.84 -18.11
CA ILE A 60 -18.26 48.09 -19.34
C ILE A 60 -19.18 46.91 -19.64
N THR A 61 -20.48 47.15 -19.56
CA THR A 61 -21.50 46.18 -19.99
C THR A 61 -21.82 46.28 -21.49
N LEU A 62 -22.32 45.19 -22.08
CA LEU A 62 -22.84 45.18 -23.46
C LEU A 62 -23.92 46.26 -23.69
N ARG A 63 -24.72 46.58 -22.68
CA ARG A 63 -25.76 47.62 -22.76
C ARG A 63 -25.15 49.02 -22.90
N GLU A 64 -24.08 49.31 -22.18
CA GLU A 64 -23.36 50.58 -22.29
C GLU A 64 -22.63 50.70 -23.63
N ALA A 65 -21.97 49.63 -24.06
CA ALA A 65 -21.26 49.59 -25.34
C ALA A 65 -22.19 49.89 -26.53
N ILE A 66 -23.35 49.24 -26.60
CA ILE A 66 -24.35 49.50 -27.65
C ILE A 66 -24.89 50.93 -27.56
N LEU A 67 -25.11 51.48 -26.35
CA LEU A 67 -25.54 52.89 -26.20
C LEU A 67 -24.46 53.88 -26.64
N ALA A 68 -23.19 53.64 -26.32
CA ALA A 68 -22.11 54.56 -26.60
C ALA A 68 -21.72 54.61 -28.09
N ALA A 69 -21.84 53.47 -28.79
CA ALA A 69 -21.76 53.40 -30.26
C ALA A 69 -22.94 54.14 -30.91
N ASN A 70 -24.18 53.80 -30.55
CA ASN A 70 -25.42 54.40 -31.09
C ASN A 70 -25.47 55.94 -31.02
N THR A 71 -24.71 56.58 -30.13
CA THR A 71 -24.77 58.04 -29.91
C THR A 71 -23.47 58.79 -30.20
N ASP A 72 -22.38 58.12 -30.63
CA ASP A 72 -21.03 58.70 -30.69
C ASP A 72 -20.59 59.38 -29.36
N THR A 73 -21.06 58.89 -28.20
CA THR A 73 -20.75 59.50 -26.89
C THR A 73 -20.61 58.49 -25.77
N ALA A 74 -19.59 58.68 -24.94
CA ALA A 74 -19.33 57.85 -23.76
C ALA A 74 -20.58 57.73 -22.87
N THR A 75 -20.94 56.49 -22.51
CA THR A 75 -22.16 56.16 -21.77
C THR A 75 -21.82 55.20 -20.65
N GLY A 76 -22.14 55.58 -19.41
CA GLY A 76 -21.65 54.85 -18.24
C GLY A 76 -20.12 54.92 -18.18
N ASP A 77 -19.45 53.77 -18.06
CA ASP A 77 -17.99 53.68 -18.18
C ASP A 77 -17.51 53.39 -19.62
N ALA A 78 -18.41 53.10 -20.58
CA ALA A 78 -18.03 52.85 -21.97
C ALA A 78 -17.52 54.12 -22.70
N PRO A 79 -16.41 54.05 -23.45
CA PRO A 79 -15.91 55.16 -24.27
C PRO A 79 -16.84 55.50 -25.44
N ALA A 80 -16.67 56.69 -26.02
CA ALA A 80 -17.46 57.15 -27.16
C ALA A 80 -17.15 56.39 -28.46
N GLY A 81 -18.19 56.12 -29.25
CA GLY A 81 -18.09 55.68 -30.65
C GLY A 81 -17.48 56.71 -31.60
N SER A 82 -17.41 56.32 -32.88
CA SER A 82 -16.79 57.08 -33.98
C SER A 82 -17.61 57.09 -35.29
N GLY A 83 -18.69 56.29 -35.34
CA GLY A 83 -19.69 56.23 -36.40
C GLY A 83 -19.78 54.87 -37.12
N LEU A 84 -18.67 54.13 -37.15
CA LEU A 84 -18.62 52.69 -37.42
C LEU A 84 -17.79 52.08 -36.29
N ASP A 85 -18.45 51.32 -35.44
CA ASP A 85 -17.89 50.88 -34.17
C ASP A 85 -17.89 49.35 -34.05
N GLU A 86 -17.04 48.84 -33.17
CA GLU A 86 -16.80 47.42 -32.96
C GLU A 86 -16.93 47.11 -31.46
N ILE A 87 -17.86 46.24 -31.09
CA ILE A 87 -18.00 45.75 -29.72
C ILE A 87 -17.35 44.37 -29.65
N ALA A 88 -16.32 44.25 -28.80
CA ALA A 88 -15.57 43.02 -28.58
C ALA A 88 -15.56 42.67 -27.09
N PHE A 89 -15.42 41.38 -26.75
CA PHE A 89 -15.49 40.93 -25.35
C PHE A 89 -14.10 40.62 -24.77
N ALA A 90 -13.83 41.15 -23.58
CA ALA A 90 -12.65 40.85 -22.77
C ALA A 90 -12.90 39.75 -21.72
N VAL A 91 -14.13 39.21 -21.68
CA VAL A 91 -14.58 38.12 -20.80
C VAL A 91 -15.20 36.98 -21.61
N ASP A 92 -15.34 35.82 -21.00
CA ASP A 92 -16.05 34.63 -21.50
C ASP A 92 -17.31 34.36 -20.64
N GLY A 93 -18.36 33.75 -21.22
CA GLY A 93 -19.53 33.28 -20.46
C GLY A 93 -20.89 33.92 -20.80
N ARG A 94 -21.81 33.92 -19.81
CA ARG A 94 -23.25 34.16 -20.03
C ARG A 94 -23.73 35.52 -19.51
N ILE A 95 -24.14 36.37 -20.45
CA ILE A 95 -24.87 37.62 -20.21
C ILE A 95 -26.37 37.32 -20.10
N GLN A 96 -26.89 37.24 -18.87
CA GLN A 96 -28.32 37.08 -18.62
C GLN A 96 -29.01 38.44 -18.57
N LEU A 97 -29.72 38.79 -19.64
CA LEU A 97 -30.40 40.08 -19.77
C LEU A 97 -31.53 40.23 -18.74
N ALA A 98 -31.63 41.42 -18.17
CA ALA A 98 -32.74 41.91 -17.36
C ALA A 98 -33.82 42.58 -18.22
N SER A 99 -33.46 43.10 -19.40
CA SER A 99 -34.39 43.66 -20.40
C SER A 99 -33.82 43.58 -21.82
N GLN A 100 -34.65 43.78 -22.85
CA GLN A 100 -34.19 43.90 -24.25
C GLN A 100 -33.02 44.90 -24.37
N LEU A 101 -32.01 44.57 -25.20
CA LEU A 101 -30.89 45.47 -25.45
C LEU A 101 -31.35 46.75 -26.17
N PRO A 102 -30.57 47.85 -26.12
CA PRO A 102 -30.91 49.05 -26.88
C PRO A 102 -31.02 48.74 -28.38
N THR A 103 -32.00 49.33 -29.06
CA THR A 103 -32.11 49.24 -30.53
C THR A 103 -30.81 49.74 -31.17
N ILE A 104 -30.28 49.01 -32.15
CA ILE A 104 -29.10 49.40 -32.92
C ILE A 104 -29.56 50.34 -34.04
N THR A 105 -28.93 51.51 -34.11
CA THR A 105 -29.32 52.68 -34.96
C THR A 105 -28.14 53.30 -35.72
N GLY A 106 -26.97 52.65 -35.71
CA GLY A 106 -25.76 53.04 -36.45
C GLY A 106 -25.04 51.81 -37.02
N ASP A 107 -23.99 52.01 -37.81
CA ASP A 107 -23.17 50.92 -38.35
C ASP A 107 -22.35 50.28 -37.21
N LEU A 108 -22.50 48.97 -36.99
CA LEU A 108 -22.00 48.31 -35.77
C LEU A 108 -21.58 46.85 -36.01
N SER A 109 -20.37 46.48 -35.59
CA SER A 109 -20.01 45.07 -35.40
C SER A 109 -20.13 44.68 -33.92
N ILE A 110 -20.64 43.49 -33.64
CA ILE A 110 -20.55 42.84 -32.32
C ILE A 110 -19.91 41.47 -32.53
N ASP A 111 -18.70 41.29 -32.01
CA ASP A 111 -17.87 40.12 -32.23
C ASP A 111 -17.51 39.45 -30.90
N GLY A 112 -17.83 38.16 -30.76
CA GLY A 112 -17.43 37.32 -29.64
C GLY A 112 -15.91 37.15 -29.52
N GLY A 113 -15.14 37.44 -30.57
CA GLY A 113 -13.67 37.43 -30.55
C GLY A 113 -13.07 36.04 -30.29
N GLY A 114 -13.75 34.98 -30.73
CA GLY A 114 -13.37 33.60 -30.44
C GLY A 114 -13.69 33.14 -29.01
N ARG A 115 -14.53 33.87 -28.26
CA ARG A 115 -14.92 33.56 -26.87
C ARG A 115 -16.37 33.09 -26.78
N PRO A 116 -16.72 32.20 -25.82
CA PRO A 116 -18.08 31.69 -25.67
C PRO A 116 -19.02 32.70 -25.01
N ILE A 117 -19.58 33.61 -25.81
CA ILE A 117 -20.49 34.67 -25.35
C ILE A 117 -21.96 34.24 -25.52
N THR A 118 -22.63 33.91 -24.41
CA THR A 118 -24.07 33.61 -24.40
C THR A 118 -24.90 34.80 -23.97
N ILE A 119 -25.65 35.40 -24.90
CA ILE A 119 -26.66 36.43 -24.62
C ILE A 119 -28.00 35.74 -24.41
N ALA A 120 -28.45 35.70 -23.15
CA ALA A 120 -29.66 35.00 -22.74
C ALA A 120 -30.81 35.96 -22.36
N GLY A 121 -32.00 35.70 -22.88
CA GLY A 121 -33.17 36.56 -22.75
C GLY A 121 -34.14 36.21 -21.62
N GLY A 122 -35.30 36.84 -21.70
CA GLY A 122 -36.47 36.60 -20.85
C GLY A 122 -37.76 36.85 -21.65
N SER A 123 -38.78 37.46 -21.04
CA SER A 123 -40.09 37.74 -21.69
C SER A 123 -40.06 38.90 -22.72
N PHE A 124 -38.99 39.01 -23.50
CA PHE A 124 -38.66 40.09 -24.42
C PHE A 124 -37.70 39.60 -25.52
N ARG A 125 -37.41 40.45 -26.52
CA ARG A 125 -36.44 40.17 -27.59
C ARG A 125 -35.01 40.48 -27.15
N LEU A 126 -33.99 39.80 -27.68
CA LEU A 126 -32.58 40.16 -27.41
C LEU A 126 -32.18 41.45 -28.15
N ILE A 127 -32.16 41.41 -29.49
CA ILE A 127 -31.56 42.42 -30.37
C ILE A 127 -32.61 42.95 -31.37
N GLU A 128 -32.62 44.27 -31.59
CA GLU A 128 -33.46 44.95 -32.58
C GLU A 128 -32.62 45.96 -33.37
N ILE A 129 -32.71 45.90 -34.70
CA ILE A 129 -31.94 46.73 -35.65
C ILE A 129 -32.94 47.43 -36.58
N ASP A 130 -33.12 48.74 -36.37
CA ASP A 130 -34.06 49.63 -37.08
C ASP A 130 -33.68 51.08 -36.74
N ASP A 131 -33.19 51.87 -37.71
CA ASP A 131 -32.86 53.28 -37.50
C ASP A 131 -34.09 54.22 -37.62
N GLY A 132 -35.21 53.70 -38.12
CA GLY A 132 -36.45 54.42 -38.39
C GLY A 132 -36.46 55.26 -39.68
N VAL A 133 -35.40 55.23 -40.50
CA VAL A 133 -35.15 56.11 -41.65
C VAL A 133 -35.13 55.31 -42.97
N GLY A 134 -36.25 54.65 -43.25
CA GLY A 134 -36.44 53.82 -44.45
C GLY A 134 -35.94 54.45 -45.76
N GLY A 135 -34.82 53.93 -46.27
CA GLY A 135 -34.11 54.43 -47.46
C GLY A 135 -32.62 54.73 -47.23
N ASN A 136 -32.14 54.66 -45.99
CA ASN A 136 -30.73 54.75 -45.63
C ASN A 136 -30.38 53.58 -44.68
N GLN A 137 -30.10 52.38 -45.23
CA GLN A 137 -29.81 51.22 -44.39
C GLN A 137 -28.45 51.34 -43.70
N ILE A 138 -28.44 51.14 -42.37
CA ILE A 138 -27.24 50.81 -41.61
C ILE A 138 -26.79 49.37 -41.88
N THR A 139 -25.55 49.06 -41.52
CA THR A 139 -24.91 47.75 -41.66
C THR A 139 -24.49 47.21 -40.31
N VAL A 140 -24.98 46.04 -39.95
CA VAL A 140 -24.68 45.37 -38.68
C VAL A 140 -24.07 43.99 -38.93
N SER A 141 -23.02 43.64 -38.19
CA SER A 141 -22.42 42.30 -38.16
C SER A 141 -22.49 41.70 -36.75
N LEU A 142 -22.86 40.43 -36.65
CA LEU A 142 -22.88 39.65 -35.41
C LEU A 142 -22.05 38.36 -35.61
N THR A 143 -20.97 38.20 -34.86
CA THR A 143 -20.00 37.08 -35.00
C THR A 143 -19.75 36.41 -33.65
N GLY A 144 -19.63 35.07 -33.60
CA GLY A 144 -19.18 34.36 -32.40
C GLY A 144 -20.17 34.34 -31.22
N LEU A 145 -21.48 34.48 -31.47
CA LEU A 145 -22.48 34.67 -30.40
C LEU A 145 -23.40 33.47 -30.20
N SER A 146 -23.78 33.21 -28.95
CA SER A 146 -24.86 32.28 -28.59
C SER A 146 -26.10 33.06 -28.13
N LEU A 147 -27.20 33.01 -28.89
CA LEU A 147 -28.40 33.82 -28.69
C LEU A 147 -29.59 32.95 -28.26
N THR A 148 -30.05 33.04 -27.01
CA THR A 148 -31.02 32.07 -26.45
C THR A 148 -32.03 32.64 -25.46
N GLY A 149 -33.08 31.86 -25.16
CA GLY A 149 -34.01 32.07 -24.04
C GLY A 149 -35.01 33.22 -24.19
N ALA A 150 -35.01 33.94 -25.31
CA ALA A 150 -35.97 35.01 -25.56
C ALA A 150 -37.39 34.46 -25.75
N ASN A 151 -38.40 35.14 -25.22
CA ASN A 151 -39.81 34.76 -25.34
C ASN A 151 -40.69 36.00 -25.47
N THR A 152 -40.91 36.46 -26.70
CA THR A 152 -41.61 37.71 -26.99
C THR A 152 -43.01 37.48 -27.59
N GLY A 153 -43.96 38.32 -27.20
CA GLY A 153 -45.24 38.44 -27.91
C GLY A 153 -45.14 39.18 -29.26
N GLY A 154 -43.96 39.73 -29.58
CA GLY A 154 -43.64 40.42 -30.83
C GLY A 154 -43.11 39.51 -31.93
N SER A 155 -42.41 40.11 -32.88
CA SER A 155 -41.78 39.43 -34.03
C SER A 155 -40.27 39.42 -33.88
N GLY A 156 -39.63 38.28 -34.15
CA GLY A 156 -38.19 38.07 -33.89
C GLY A 156 -37.96 37.83 -32.40
N GLY A 157 -37.60 36.61 -32.00
CA GLY A 157 -37.32 36.28 -30.59
C GLY A 157 -35.90 36.64 -30.19
N ALA A 158 -34.90 36.11 -30.89
CA ALA A 158 -33.53 36.59 -30.75
C ALA A 158 -33.34 37.94 -31.44
N ILE A 159 -33.63 38.00 -32.74
CA ILE A 159 -33.28 39.14 -33.62
C ILE A 159 -34.51 39.66 -34.37
N PHE A 160 -34.64 40.97 -34.44
CA PHE A 160 -35.48 41.68 -35.42
C PHE A 160 -34.59 42.60 -36.26
N ASN A 161 -34.69 42.51 -37.59
CA ASN A 161 -33.91 43.30 -38.54
C ASN A 161 -34.80 44.03 -39.56
N ALA A 162 -34.65 45.35 -39.66
CA ALA A 162 -35.16 46.18 -40.74
C ALA A 162 -34.09 46.54 -41.80
N GLU A 163 -32.80 46.33 -41.49
CA GLU A 163 -31.65 46.94 -42.15
C GLU A 163 -30.76 45.91 -42.86
N ASN A 164 -29.46 46.17 -43.06
CA ASN A 164 -28.53 45.16 -43.54
C ASN A 164 -27.87 44.44 -42.36
N LEU A 165 -28.15 43.15 -42.19
CA LEU A 165 -27.57 42.31 -41.14
C LEU A 165 -26.79 41.13 -41.75
N THR A 166 -25.53 40.98 -41.33
CA THR A 166 -24.75 39.75 -41.48
C THR A 166 -24.65 39.05 -40.13
N VAL A 167 -24.88 37.74 -40.10
CA VAL A 167 -24.63 36.89 -38.93
C VAL A 167 -23.69 35.76 -39.34
N THR A 168 -22.64 35.55 -38.55
CA THR A 168 -21.56 34.57 -38.79
C THR A 168 -21.22 33.80 -37.52
N GLU A 169 -20.83 32.53 -37.63
CA GLU A 169 -20.21 31.74 -36.54
C GLU A 169 -21.00 31.85 -35.21
N THR A 170 -22.32 31.62 -35.30
CA THR A 170 -23.31 32.01 -34.28
C THR A 170 -24.34 30.91 -34.06
N THR A 171 -24.82 30.71 -32.84
CA THR A 171 -25.90 29.75 -32.55
C THR A 171 -27.11 30.44 -31.93
N ILE A 172 -28.22 30.43 -32.67
CA ILE A 172 -29.49 31.03 -32.24
C ILE A 172 -30.47 29.90 -31.89
N TRP A 173 -30.77 29.73 -30.60
CA TRP A 173 -31.53 28.55 -30.16
C TRP A 173 -32.51 28.76 -29.02
N GLY A 174 -33.61 27.98 -29.04
CA GLY A 174 -34.62 27.97 -27.98
C GLY A 174 -35.46 29.26 -27.85
N ASN A 175 -35.39 30.18 -28.81
CA ASN A 175 -36.08 31.46 -28.77
C ASN A 175 -37.53 31.34 -29.27
N THR A 176 -38.45 32.10 -28.66
CA THR A 176 -39.90 32.05 -28.93
C THR A 176 -40.44 33.43 -29.33
N ALA A 177 -41.26 33.48 -30.39
CA ALA A 177 -41.90 34.69 -30.88
C ALA A 177 -43.33 34.43 -31.42
N LEU A 178 -44.04 35.49 -31.81
CA LEU A 178 -45.28 35.37 -32.59
C LEU A 178 -45.00 34.87 -34.03
N VAL A 179 -43.99 35.45 -34.66
CA VAL A 179 -43.42 35.07 -35.96
C VAL A 179 -41.91 35.30 -35.94
N GLY A 180 -41.14 34.40 -36.55
CA GLY A 180 -39.67 34.44 -36.49
C GLY A 180 -39.18 34.13 -35.08
N GLY A 181 -39.30 32.87 -34.64
CA GLY A 181 -38.91 32.44 -33.29
C GLY A 181 -37.45 32.80 -32.96
N GLY A 182 -36.53 32.47 -33.87
CA GLY A 182 -35.16 33.00 -33.85
C GLY A 182 -35.11 34.42 -34.42
N ILE A 183 -35.25 34.56 -35.74
CA ILE A 183 -35.05 35.80 -36.48
C ILE A 183 -36.35 36.25 -37.19
N TYR A 184 -36.64 37.55 -37.15
CA TYR A 184 -37.57 38.22 -38.07
C TYR A 184 -36.83 39.25 -38.93
N ASN A 185 -36.97 39.17 -40.25
CA ASN A 185 -36.26 40.02 -41.21
C ASN A 185 -37.18 40.73 -42.22
N THR A 186 -37.13 42.06 -42.24
CA THR A 186 -37.73 42.95 -43.24
C THR A 186 -36.71 43.59 -44.19
N GLY A 187 -35.43 43.59 -43.83
CA GLY A 187 -34.32 44.14 -44.62
C GLY A 187 -33.50 43.09 -45.38
N THR A 188 -32.19 43.27 -45.43
CA THR A 188 -31.23 42.31 -46.00
C THR A 188 -30.65 41.45 -44.88
N LEU A 189 -30.61 40.13 -45.06
CA LEU A 189 -30.03 39.19 -44.11
C LEU A 189 -29.09 38.21 -44.81
N LEU A 190 -27.85 38.14 -44.36
CA LEU A 190 -26.90 37.07 -44.66
C LEU A 190 -26.68 36.24 -43.38
N LEU A 191 -26.82 34.92 -43.50
CA LEU A 191 -26.53 33.94 -42.46
C LEU A 191 -25.45 33.00 -42.99
N GLN A 192 -24.29 32.93 -42.35
CA GLN A 192 -23.18 32.09 -42.81
C GLN A 192 -22.51 31.32 -41.66
N ASN A 193 -22.12 30.07 -41.89
CA ASN A 193 -21.44 29.22 -40.89
C ASN A 193 -22.17 29.23 -39.53
N LEU A 194 -23.47 28.91 -39.47
CA LEU A 194 -24.26 29.15 -38.24
C LEU A 194 -25.40 28.16 -37.99
N THR A 195 -25.84 28.06 -36.73
CA THR A 195 -26.90 27.13 -36.32
C THR A 195 -28.17 27.86 -35.86
N LEU A 196 -29.32 27.53 -36.46
CA LEU A 196 -30.66 27.91 -36.02
C LEU A 196 -31.37 26.66 -35.47
N SER A 197 -31.43 26.49 -34.14
CA SER A 197 -31.95 25.26 -33.52
C SER A 197 -33.12 25.51 -32.57
N ASP A 198 -34.13 24.65 -32.58
CA ASP A 198 -35.14 24.56 -31.50
C ASP A 198 -35.98 25.84 -31.24
N ASN A 199 -35.99 26.81 -32.16
CA ASN A 199 -36.73 28.06 -32.01
C ASN A 199 -38.22 27.91 -32.37
N GLN A 200 -39.11 28.66 -31.72
CA GLN A 200 -40.57 28.53 -31.83
C GLN A 200 -41.27 29.81 -32.33
N GLY A 201 -41.89 29.74 -33.50
CA GLY A 201 -42.76 30.77 -34.06
C GLY A 201 -44.23 30.41 -33.86
N SER A 202 -44.95 31.15 -33.03
CA SER A 202 -46.36 30.85 -32.69
C SER A 202 -47.30 30.81 -33.90
N ILE A 203 -46.94 31.45 -35.02
CA ILE A 203 -47.64 31.40 -36.30
C ILE A 203 -46.72 30.88 -37.40
N ASN A 204 -45.71 31.64 -37.84
CA ASN A 204 -44.89 31.33 -39.01
C ASN A 204 -43.40 31.61 -38.75
N GLY A 205 -42.51 30.82 -39.35
CA GLY A 205 -41.07 30.96 -39.20
C GLY A 205 -40.62 30.60 -37.79
N GLY A 206 -40.33 29.33 -37.54
CA GLY A 206 -39.78 28.90 -36.25
C GLY A 206 -38.36 29.40 -36.07
N GLY A 207 -37.46 29.08 -37.01
CA GLY A 207 -36.11 29.62 -37.07
C GLY A 207 -36.11 31.05 -37.60
N LEU A 208 -36.54 31.23 -38.86
CA LEU A 208 -36.53 32.52 -39.57
C LEU A 208 -37.91 32.85 -40.17
N TYR A 209 -38.36 34.09 -40.02
CA TYR A 209 -39.44 34.70 -40.81
C TYR A 209 -38.87 35.88 -41.61
N SER A 210 -39.04 35.90 -42.94
CA SER A 210 -38.55 36.98 -43.79
C SER A 210 -39.58 37.50 -44.81
N THR A 211 -39.54 38.81 -45.02
CA THR A 211 -40.24 39.52 -46.10
C THR A 211 -39.31 40.36 -46.97
N GLY A 212 -38.07 40.60 -46.50
CA GLY A 212 -36.98 41.19 -47.27
C GLY A 212 -36.14 40.16 -48.03
N SER A 213 -34.83 40.35 -48.09
CA SER A 213 -33.90 39.38 -48.70
C SER A 213 -33.25 38.53 -47.61
N ALA A 214 -33.17 37.21 -47.81
CA ALA A 214 -32.44 36.29 -46.94
C ALA A 214 -31.52 35.38 -47.77
N GLU A 215 -30.28 35.22 -47.33
CA GLU A 215 -29.28 34.33 -47.89
C GLU A 215 -28.71 33.47 -46.75
N LEU A 216 -28.71 32.15 -46.94
CA LEU A 216 -28.13 31.17 -46.02
C LEU A 216 -27.03 30.42 -46.76
N GLU A 217 -25.83 30.40 -46.20
CA GLU A 217 -24.67 29.68 -46.73
C GLU A 217 -24.00 28.87 -45.62
N SER A 218 -23.91 27.54 -45.76
CA SER A 218 -23.41 26.65 -44.70
C SER A 218 -24.13 26.86 -43.35
N VAL A 219 -25.46 26.64 -43.33
CA VAL A 219 -26.32 26.85 -42.16
C VAL A 219 -27.05 25.58 -41.74
N THR A 220 -27.02 25.25 -40.44
CA THR A 220 -27.80 24.14 -39.85
C THR A 220 -29.12 24.66 -39.27
N VAL A 221 -30.26 24.27 -39.84
CA VAL A 221 -31.61 24.67 -39.40
C VAL A 221 -32.36 23.44 -38.87
N TYR A 222 -32.44 23.29 -37.54
CA TYR A 222 -32.84 22.05 -36.88
C TYR A 222 -33.94 22.20 -35.82
N GLN A 223 -34.90 21.25 -35.77
CA GLN A 223 -36.01 21.16 -34.80
C GLN A 223 -36.89 22.42 -34.56
N ASN A 224 -36.70 23.49 -35.34
CA ASN A 224 -37.49 24.72 -35.21
C ASN A 224 -38.97 24.45 -35.53
N THR A 225 -39.86 25.09 -34.76
CA THR A 225 -41.30 24.79 -34.74
C THR A 225 -42.16 26.00 -35.08
N ALA A 226 -43.08 25.86 -36.03
CA ALA A 226 -44.05 26.89 -36.41
C ALA A 226 -45.50 26.45 -36.19
N GLY A 227 -46.32 27.33 -35.59
CA GLY A 227 -47.74 27.07 -35.34
C GLY A 227 -48.59 26.84 -36.60
N PHE A 228 -48.14 27.35 -37.76
CA PHE A 228 -48.84 27.24 -39.05
C PHE A 228 -47.93 26.84 -40.22
N SER A 229 -46.89 27.59 -40.58
CA SER A 229 -46.04 27.29 -41.76
C SER A 229 -44.61 27.79 -41.64
N GLY A 230 -43.67 27.05 -42.24
CA GLY A 230 -42.24 27.36 -42.19
C GLY A 230 -41.67 27.09 -40.80
N GLY A 231 -41.55 25.82 -40.42
CA GLY A 231 -40.94 25.41 -39.15
C GLY A 231 -39.49 25.89 -39.06
N GLY A 232 -38.68 25.56 -40.06
CA GLY A 232 -37.37 26.17 -40.25
C GLY A 232 -37.49 27.63 -40.69
N ILE A 233 -37.94 27.85 -41.93
CA ILE A 233 -38.00 29.18 -42.57
C ILE A 233 -39.38 29.45 -43.15
N TRP A 234 -39.86 30.68 -42.96
CA TRP A 234 -40.92 31.27 -43.76
C TRP A 234 -40.38 32.49 -44.50
N SER A 235 -40.47 32.54 -45.82
CA SER A 235 -40.08 33.70 -46.64
C SER A 235 -41.11 34.01 -47.72
N THR A 236 -41.30 35.31 -47.98
CA THR A 236 -42.04 35.83 -49.14
C THR A 236 -41.26 36.86 -49.97
N GLY A 237 -40.03 37.16 -49.59
CA GLY A 237 -39.09 37.94 -50.41
C GLY A 237 -38.10 37.03 -51.13
N THR A 238 -36.86 37.50 -51.34
CA THR A 238 -35.80 36.69 -51.96
C THR A 238 -35.24 35.70 -50.94
N LEU A 239 -35.03 34.44 -51.35
CA LEU A 239 -34.41 33.41 -50.51
C LEU A 239 -33.31 32.66 -51.29
N SER A 240 -32.06 32.89 -50.92
CA SER A 240 -30.89 32.11 -51.38
C SER A 240 -30.51 31.09 -50.30
N LEU A 241 -29.97 29.94 -50.72
CA LEU A 241 -29.72 28.75 -49.89
C LEU A 241 -28.56 27.94 -50.50
N GLY A 242 -27.40 27.87 -49.85
CA GLY A 242 -26.22 27.08 -50.23
C GLY A 242 -25.66 26.29 -49.05
N ASN A 243 -25.10 25.10 -49.31
CA ASN A 243 -24.56 24.11 -48.36
C ASN A 243 -25.34 23.94 -47.03
N SER A 244 -26.67 24.16 -47.02
CA SER A 244 -27.44 24.29 -45.77
C SER A 244 -28.33 23.07 -45.47
N ALA A 245 -28.38 22.67 -44.21
CA ALA A 245 -29.07 21.48 -43.73
C ALA A 245 -30.39 21.82 -43.01
N PHE A 246 -31.49 21.17 -43.43
CA PHE A 246 -32.83 21.35 -42.85
C PHE A 246 -33.41 20.02 -42.37
N ALA A 247 -33.33 19.74 -41.07
CA ALA A 247 -33.83 18.48 -40.50
C ALA A 247 -34.71 18.69 -39.25
N ALA A 248 -35.60 17.73 -39.00
CA ALA A 248 -36.51 17.65 -37.86
C ALA A 248 -37.46 18.85 -37.58
N ASN A 249 -37.41 19.93 -38.36
CA ASN A 249 -38.29 21.10 -38.22
C ASN A 249 -39.79 20.73 -38.35
N VAL A 250 -40.65 21.46 -37.65
CA VAL A 250 -42.08 21.13 -37.51
C VAL A 250 -42.97 22.32 -37.89
N ALA A 251 -44.03 22.07 -38.67
CA ALA A 251 -45.13 22.99 -38.87
C ALA A 251 -46.47 22.24 -38.89
N SER A 252 -47.57 22.89 -38.48
CA SER A 252 -48.89 22.25 -38.52
C SER A 252 -49.41 22.06 -39.96
N SER A 253 -48.98 22.91 -40.90
CA SER A 253 -49.05 22.64 -42.34
C SER A 253 -48.00 21.61 -42.75
N ALA A 254 -48.43 20.35 -42.85
CA ALA A 254 -47.60 19.20 -43.24
C ALA A 254 -47.15 19.17 -44.73
N ASN A 255 -47.15 20.32 -45.41
CA ASN A 255 -46.56 20.54 -46.73
C ASN A 255 -45.39 21.54 -46.71
N THR A 256 -45.11 22.16 -45.55
CA THR A 256 -44.27 23.36 -45.42
C THR A 256 -43.54 23.37 -44.06
N ARG A 257 -42.93 22.24 -43.67
CA ARG A 257 -42.19 22.09 -42.41
C ARG A 257 -40.82 22.75 -42.46
N HIS A 258 -40.07 22.54 -43.53
CA HIS A 258 -38.69 23.02 -43.64
C HIS A 258 -38.71 24.48 -44.07
N VAL A 259 -39.06 24.75 -45.34
CA VAL A 259 -39.16 26.10 -45.89
C VAL A 259 -40.55 26.35 -46.50
N PHE A 260 -41.20 27.43 -46.08
CA PHE A 260 -42.27 28.07 -46.83
C PHE A 260 -41.66 29.21 -47.66
N GLY A 261 -41.82 29.19 -48.99
CA GLY A 261 -41.29 30.22 -49.87
C GLY A 261 -40.95 29.68 -51.25
N THR A 262 -40.05 30.35 -51.97
CA THR A 262 -39.43 29.82 -53.19
C THR A 262 -37.96 30.23 -53.22
N ALA A 263 -37.06 29.25 -53.30
CA ALA A 263 -35.62 29.46 -53.37
C ALA A 263 -35.23 30.03 -54.75
N THR A 264 -34.10 30.75 -54.83
CA THR A 264 -33.59 31.22 -56.13
C THR A 264 -33.06 30.06 -56.99
N ALA A 265 -32.91 30.30 -58.29
CA ALA A 265 -32.32 29.33 -59.22
C ALA A 265 -30.79 29.17 -59.08
N GLY A 266 -30.16 29.77 -58.05
CA GLY A 266 -28.77 29.51 -57.67
C GLY A 266 -28.63 28.59 -56.45
N SER A 267 -29.74 28.24 -55.77
CA SER A 267 -29.70 27.46 -54.54
C SER A 267 -29.31 26.00 -54.78
N SER A 268 -28.20 25.59 -54.16
CA SER A 268 -27.50 24.34 -54.45
C SER A 268 -26.96 23.66 -53.19
N PHE A 269 -26.66 22.36 -53.28
CA PHE A 269 -26.03 21.56 -52.22
C PHE A 269 -26.73 21.59 -50.84
N ASN A 270 -28.06 21.82 -50.81
CA ASN A 270 -28.82 21.82 -49.56
C ASN A 270 -29.30 20.40 -49.20
N PHE A 271 -29.33 20.08 -47.91
CA PHE A 271 -29.93 18.86 -47.37
C PHE A 271 -31.31 19.15 -46.79
N LEU A 272 -32.31 18.33 -47.12
CA LEU A 272 -33.62 18.31 -46.50
C LEU A 272 -34.04 16.88 -46.16
N ASP A 273 -34.34 16.60 -44.89
CA ASP A 273 -34.68 15.23 -44.44
C ASP A 273 -36.02 14.71 -45.03
N ARG A 274 -36.81 15.62 -45.61
CA ARG A 274 -38.16 15.45 -46.17
C ARG A 274 -38.39 16.36 -47.38
N PRO A 275 -39.40 16.06 -48.23
CA PRO A 275 -39.78 16.92 -49.35
C PRO A 275 -40.79 18.02 -48.98
N ASP A 276 -41.44 17.97 -47.80
CA ASP A 276 -42.50 18.91 -47.42
C ASP A 276 -41.97 20.27 -46.93
N GLY A 277 -41.75 21.16 -47.89
CA GLY A 277 -41.17 22.48 -47.69
C GLY A 277 -39.81 22.65 -48.38
N ALA A 278 -39.59 21.98 -49.51
CA ALA A 278 -38.36 22.06 -50.30
C ALA A 278 -38.15 23.37 -51.08
N ALA A 279 -38.97 24.41 -50.88
CA ALA A 279 -38.88 25.73 -51.56
C ALA A 279 -38.77 25.71 -53.11
N GLY A 280 -39.07 24.59 -53.78
CA GLY A 280 -38.90 24.43 -55.22
C GLY A 280 -37.61 23.71 -55.66
N LEU A 281 -36.71 23.41 -54.73
CA LEU A 281 -35.53 22.56 -54.93
C LEU A 281 -35.95 21.12 -55.31
N MET A 282 -35.04 20.38 -55.95
CA MET A 282 -35.26 18.99 -56.38
C MET A 282 -34.07 18.11 -56.04
N HIS A 283 -34.34 16.88 -55.56
CA HIS A 283 -33.29 15.92 -55.24
C HIS A 283 -32.44 15.56 -56.47
N GLY A 284 -31.11 15.61 -56.32
CA GLY A 284 -30.15 15.27 -57.39
C GLY A 284 -30.05 16.33 -58.49
N VAL A 285 -30.56 17.54 -58.23
CA VAL A 285 -30.40 18.73 -59.07
C VAL A 285 -29.56 19.72 -58.28
N ASP A 286 -28.47 20.19 -58.90
CA ASP A 286 -27.56 21.20 -58.34
C ASP A 286 -27.12 20.86 -56.90
N GLY A 287 -26.62 19.63 -56.70
CA GLY A 287 -26.14 19.12 -55.40
C GLY A 287 -27.22 18.75 -54.37
N ASN A 288 -28.46 19.23 -54.50
CA ASN A 288 -29.46 19.16 -53.41
C ASN A 288 -29.87 17.71 -53.05
N ILE A 289 -29.78 17.36 -51.76
CA ILE A 289 -30.21 16.09 -51.18
C ILE A 289 -31.56 16.29 -50.49
N ILE A 290 -32.62 15.63 -50.99
CA ILE A 290 -33.98 15.83 -50.47
C ILE A 290 -34.66 14.48 -50.31
N GLY A 291 -35.21 14.21 -49.11
CA GLY A 291 -35.95 12.99 -48.81
C GLY A 291 -37.04 12.71 -49.85
N ASN A 292 -36.87 11.66 -50.65
CA ASN A 292 -37.72 11.46 -51.82
C ASN A 292 -39.11 10.89 -51.41
N GLY A 293 -40.17 11.46 -51.98
CA GLY A 293 -41.58 11.16 -51.67
C GLY A 293 -42.08 9.77 -52.08
N SER A 294 -41.20 8.79 -52.20
CA SER A 294 -41.52 7.36 -52.40
C SER A 294 -40.56 6.41 -51.66
N GLY A 295 -39.52 6.92 -50.98
CA GLY A 295 -38.55 6.14 -50.20
C GLY A 295 -38.72 6.27 -48.68
N GLY A 296 -39.12 7.45 -48.19
CA GLY A 296 -39.33 7.70 -46.75
C GLY A 296 -38.56 8.92 -46.25
N PHE A 297 -38.45 9.02 -44.92
CA PHE A 297 -37.62 10.03 -44.25
C PHE A 297 -36.14 9.67 -44.38
N LEU A 298 -35.28 10.64 -44.67
CA LEU A 298 -33.85 10.51 -44.40
C LEU A 298 -33.61 10.81 -42.91
N SER A 299 -32.63 10.16 -42.29
CA SER A 299 -32.05 10.68 -41.04
C SER A 299 -30.99 11.71 -41.42
N SER A 300 -30.91 12.83 -40.71
CA SER A 300 -29.75 13.74 -40.83
C SER A 300 -28.55 13.25 -40.03
N ASN A 301 -28.74 12.32 -39.10
CA ASN A 301 -27.74 11.86 -38.12
C ASN A 301 -26.87 13.02 -37.59
N LEU A 302 -27.52 14.02 -36.98
CA LEU A 302 -26.86 15.14 -36.33
C LEU A 302 -26.87 14.92 -34.82
N SER A 303 -25.79 15.30 -34.14
CA SER A 303 -25.69 15.27 -32.68
C SER A 303 -26.66 16.25 -31.99
N PRO A 304 -26.78 16.18 -30.64
CA PRO A 304 -27.29 17.26 -29.79
C PRO A 304 -26.63 18.61 -30.04
N LEU A 305 -27.17 19.68 -29.43
CA LEU A 305 -26.61 21.02 -29.56
C LEU A 305 -25.64 21.24 -28.39
N ASP A 306 -24.34 21.06 -28.63
CA ASP A 306 -23.32 21.03 -27.57
C ASP A 306 -21.96 21.58 -28.04
N ASP A 307 -20.98 21.66 -27.13
CA ASP A 307 -19.59 22.03 -27.45
C ASP A 307 -18.90 20.93 -28.27
N HIS A 308 -18.81 21.12 -29.58
CA HIS A 308 -18.07 20.25 -30.50
C HIS A 308 -16.81 20.97 -31.03
N GLY A 309 -16.11 21.69 -30.15
CA GLY A 309 -15.11 22.67 -30.52
C GLY A 309 -15.71 24.03 -30.86
N GLY A 310 -15.04 25.11 -30.42
CA GLY A 310 -15.36 26.48 -30.84
C GLY A 310 -16.21 27.29 -29.83
N PRO A 311 -16.38 28.60 -30.09
CA PRO A 311 -17.03 29.53 -29.16
C PRO A 311 -18.55 29.40 -29.08
N VAL A 312 -19.19 28.59 -29.93
CA VAL A 312 -20.65 28.42 -29.95
C VAL A 312 -21.00 26.94 -30.02
N PRO A 313 -22.06 26.48 -29.31
CA PRO A 313 -22.45 25.08 -29.38
C PRO A 313 -23.05 24.79 -30.77
N THR A 314 -22.67 23.67 -31.35
CA THR A 314 -23.02 23.30 -32.73
C THR A 314 -23.69 21.91 -32.77
N ARG A 315 -23.98 21.41 -33.97
CA ARG A 315 -24.47 20.05 -34.19
C ARG A 315 -23.59 19.39 -35.25
N MET A 316 -22.73 18.46 -34.83
CA MET A 316 -21.83 17.72 -35.72
C MET A 316 -22.62 16.67 -36.53
N PRO A 317 -22.31 16.47 -37.83
CA PRO A 317 -22.77 15.30 -38.59
C PRO A 317 -22.14 14.02 -38.04
N LEU A 318 -22.93 13.14 -37.41
CA LEU A 318 -22.44 11.86 -36.88
C LEU A 318 -22.03 10.91 -38.01
N ALA A 319 -21.33 9.82 -37.66
CA ALA A 319 -21.02 8.74 -38.60
C ALA A 319 -22.26 8.26 -39.38
N ASP A 320 -22.07 7.88 -40.65
CA ASP A 320 -23.13 7.57 -41.63
C ASP A 320 -24.16 8.70 -41.90
N SER A 321 -23.90 9.95 -41.46
CA SER A 321 -24.74 11.09 -41.83
C SER A 321 -24.69 11.36 -43.36
N PRO A 322 -25.84 11.57 -44.03
CA PRO A 322 -25.90 11.94 -45.45
C PRO A 322 -25.54 13.40 -45.74
N LEU A 323 -25.01 14.12 -44.74
CA LEU A 323 -24.45 15.47 -44.87
C LEU A 323 -22.95 15.41 -45.19
N LEU A 324 -22.28 14.31 -44.83
CA LEU A 324 -20.83 14.12 -44.92
C LEU A 324 -20.31 14.18 -46.37
N ASP A 325 -19.23 14.89 -46.65
CA ASP A 325 -18.56 14.97 -47.96
C ASP A 325 -19.48 15.35 -49.16
N ASN A 326 -20.61 16.06 -48.93
CA ASN A 326 -21.69 16.22 -49.94
C ASN A 326 -22.06 17.67 -50.33
N GLY A 327 -21.33 18.66 -49.83
CA GLY A 327 -21.49 20.09 -50.13
C GLY A 327 -20.77 20.57 -51.41
N ASP A 328 -20.73 21.88 -51.60
CA ASP A 328 -19.89 22.54 -52.62
C ASP A 328 -18.48 22.85 -52.07
N ASP A 329 -17.44 22.25 -52.68
CA ASP A 329 -16.02 22.50 -52.37
C ASP A 329 -15.55 23.93 -52.72
N THR A 330 -16.40 24.78 -53.29
CA THR A 330 -16.06 26.16 -53.68
C THR A 330 -16.56 27.25 -52.71
N VAL A 331 -17.02 26.85 -51.52
CA VAL A 331 -17.34 27.76 -50.40
C VAL A 331 -16.14 28.66 -50.06
N SER A 332 -16.44 29.92 -49.69
CA SER A 332 -15.43 30.98 -49.58
C SER A 332 -14.90 31.27 -48.17
N THR A 333 -15.38 30.57 -47.15
CA THR A 333 -14.92 30.71 -45.75
C THR A 333 -13.71 29.82 -45.49
N ALA A 334 -12.77 30.28 -44.65
CA ALA A 334 -11.59 29.50 -44.29
C ALA A 334 -11.90 28.46 -43.20
N THR A 335 -12.82 28.81 -42.31
CA THR A 335 -13.24 28.06 -41.11
C THR A 335 -14.72 27.68 -41.18
N ASP A 336 -15.13 26.67 -40.41
CA ASP A 336 -16.56 26.37 -40.19
C ASP A 336 -17.15 27.23 -39.04
N SER A 337 -18.36 26.93 -38.55
CA SER A 337 -19.01 27.68 -37.45
C SER A 337 -18.25 27.74 -36.13
N ARG A 338 -17.19 26.94 -35.97
CA ARG A 338 -16.37 26.82 -34.75
C ARG A 338 -15.12 27.70 -34.77
N GLY A 339 -14.81 28.33 -35.91
CA GLY A 339 -13.60 29.13 -36.08
C GLY A 339 -12.32 28.28 -36.21
N GLY A 340 -11.15 28.92 -36.12
CA GLY A 340 -9.87 28.20 -36.17
C GLY A 340 -9.65 27.36 -34.91
N PRO A 341 -9.10 26.12 -35.01
CA PRO A 341 -8.41 25.54 -36.17
C PRO A 341 -9.30 24.81 -37.19
N PHE A 342 -10.61 24.74 -36.98
CA PHE A 342 -11.54 23.93 -37.79
C PHE A 342 -11.75 24.55 -39.18
N LEU A 343 -11.14 23.94 -40.20
CA LEU A 343 -11.23 24.38 -41.59
C LEU A 343 -12.62 24.09 -42.18
N ARG A 344 -13.06 24.86 -43.18
CA ARG A 344 -14.28 24.55 -43.94
C ARG A 344 -14.05 23.59 -45.11
N ASP A 345 -12.81 23.43 -45.54
CA ASP A 345 -12.34 22.41 -46.49
C ASP A 345 -11.04 21.85 -45.91
N ASP A 346 -11.08 20.61 -45.41
CA ASP A 346 -9.91 19.90 -44.90
C ASP A 346 -9.15 19.12 -46.01
N GLY A 347 -9.71 19.09 -47.22
CA GLY A 347 -9.22 18.35 -48.38
C GLY A 347 -9.92 17.02 -48.68
N ASN A 348 -10.91 16.59 -47.89
CA ASN A 348 -11.72 15.38 -48.14
C ASN A 348 -13.02 15.66 -48.92
N GLY A 349 -13.66 16.81 -48.67
CA GLY A 349 -14.87 17.29 -49.33
C GLY A 349 -15.79 17.98 -48.32
N VAL A 350 -16.51 19.03 -48.70
CA VAL A 350 -17.20 19.91 -47.73
C VAL A 350 -18.52 19.29 -47.20
N ASP A 351 -18.78 19.37 -45.90
CA ASP A 351 -20.03 18.92 -45.27
C ASP A 351 -21.24 19.85 -45.55
N ILE A 352 -22.45 19.29 -45.70
CA ILE A 352 -23.69 20.09 -45.75
C ILE A 352 -24.13 20.48 -44.33
N GLY A 353 -23.95 21.74 -43.94
CA GLY A 353 -24.34 22.27 -42.63
C GLY A 353 -23.46 23.44 -42.20
N ALA A 354 -23.42 23.69 -40.89
CA ALA A 354 -22.58 24.72 -40.26
C ALA A 354 -21.18 24.22 -39.83
N VAL A 355 -20.98 22.90 -39.78
CA VAL A 355 -19.79 22.22 -39.23
C VAL A 355 -19.20 21.28 -40.27
N GLU A 356 -17.88 21.14 -40.24
CA GLU A 356 -17.05 20.29 -41.09
C GLU A 356 -16.39 19.17 -40.26
N ARG A 357 -16.83 17.92 -40.42
CA ARG A 357 -16.39 16.80 -39.57
C ARG A 357 -14.99 16.28 -39.94
N GLN A 358 -13.98 16.88 -39.31
CA GLN A 358 -12.54 16.65 -39.57
C GLN A 358 -11.78 16.08 -38.36
N THR A 359 -10.64 15.43 -38.61
CA THR A 359 -9.65 15.05 -37.57
C THR A 359 -8.53 16.09 -37.52
N LEU A 360 -8.21 16.65 -36.35
CA LEU A 360 -7.12 17.63 -36.17
C LEU A 360 -5.73 16.96 -36.14
N ALA A 361 -5.35 16.36 -37.27
CA ALA A 361 -4.18 15.49 -37.39
C ALA A 361 -2.85 16.20 -37.04
N GLY A 362 -2.28 15.84 -35.88
CA GLY A 362 -1.00 16.37 -35.39
C GLY A 362 -1.14 17.53 -34.40
N LEU A 363 -2.34 17.79 -33.90
CA LEU A 363 -2.55 18.66 -32.74
C LEU A 363 -1.80 18.11 -31.51
N SER A 364 -1.24 19.00 -30.69
CA SER A 364 -0.44 18.65 -29.51
C SER A 364 -1.05 19.33 -28.29
N LEU A 365 -2.03 18.68 -27.67
CA LEU A 365 -2.77 19.20 -26.52
C LEU A 365 -1.91 19.09 -25.25
N VAL A 366 -1.12 20.14 -25.00
CA VAL A 366 -0.27 20.28 -23.82
C VAL A 366 -0.69 21.55 -23.07
N VAL A 367 -1.46 21.40 -22.00
CA VAL A 367 -1.96 22.49 -21.17
C VAL A 367 -0.77 23.18 -20.50
N ASP A 368 -0.57 24.46 -20.80
CA ASP A 368 0.65 25.20 -20.40
C ASP A 368 0.38 26.52 -19.67
N THR A 369 -0.88 26.79 -19.33
CA THR A 369 -1.31 27.84 -18.38
C THR A 369 -2.16 27.26 -17.24
N THR A 370 -2.19 27.93 -16.09
CA THR A 370 -3.14 27.65 -14.99
C THR A 370 -4.46 28.43 -15.10
N SER A 371 -4.61 29.23 -16.15
CA SER A 371 -5.83 29.97 -16.43
C SER A 371 -6.93 29.05 -16.96
N ASP A 372 -8.16 29.23 -16.49
CA ASP A 372 -9.36 28.62 -17.07
C ASP A 372 -10.08 29.63 -17.97
N ASN A 373 -9.47 29.97 -19.11
CA ASN A 373 -10.00 30.86 -20.14
C ASN A 373 -10.41 30.07 -21.39
N TYR A 374 -11.41 30.59 -22.10
CA TYR A 374 -11.60 30.28 -23.52
C TYR A 374 -11.48 31.59 -24.30
N ASP A 375 -10.33 31.80 -24.94
CA ASP A 375 -10.11 32.91 -25.86
C ASP A 375 -9.37 32.57 -27.16
N SER A 376 -9.19 31.28 -27.43
CA SER A 376 -8.63 30.73 -28.67
C SER A 376 -7.16 31.07 -28.91
N ASP A 377 -6.44 31.61 -27.92
CA ASP A 377 -4.99 31.84 -28.02
C ASP A 377 -4.20 30.55 -27.73
N ILE A 378 -4.23 29.62 -28.70
CA ILE A 378 -3.51 28.33 -28.62
C ILE A 378 -1.97 28.46 -28.80
N ASN A 379 -1.39 29.63 -28.55
CA ASN A 379 0.06 29.81 -28.56
C ASN A 379 0.71 29.26 -27.28
N ALA A 380 2.02 29.05 -27.33
CA ALA A 380 2.77 28.51 -26.19
C ALA A 380 2.68 29.42 -24.95
N ASN A 381 2.45 28.79 -23.80
CA ASN A 381 2.14 29.35 -22.46
C ASN A 381 0.74 29.98 -22.34
N GLN A 382 -0.21 29.69 -23.25
CA GLN A 382 -1.58 30.21 -23.23
C GLN A 382 -2.67 29.12 -23.32
N LEU A 383 -2.37 27.87 -23.71
CA LEU A 383 -3.38 26.83 -23.94
C LEU A 383 -3.97 26.33 -22.62
N SER A 384 -5.25 26.63 -22.39
CA SER A 384 -5.97 26.19 -21.18
C SER A 384 -6.46 24.74 -21.26
N LEU A 385 -6.82 24.16 -20.11
CA LEU A 385 -7.51 22.85 -20.08
C LEU A 385 -8.88 22.91 -20.76
N ARG A 386 -9.59 24.05 -20.70
CA ARG A 386 -10.89 24.24 -21.35
C ARG A 386 -10.79 24.20 -22.86
N GLU A 387 -9.79 24.90 -23.38
CA GLU A 387 -9.51 24.95 -24.82
C GLU A 387 -9.01 23.60 -25.31
N ALA A 388 -8.16 22.92 -24.54
CA ALA A 388 -7.73 21.57 -24.87
C ALA A 388 -8.91 20.57 -24.94
N ILE A 389 -9.86 20.62 -24.00
CA ILE A 389 -11.06 19.76 -24.00
C ILE A 389 -11.98 20.08 -25.18
N SER A 390 -12.28 21.35 -25.45
CA SER A 390 -13.13 21.74 -26.58
C SER A 390 -12.46 21.41 -27.93
N LEU A 391 -11.14 21.57 -28.05
CA LEU A 391 -10.39 21.11 -29.23
C LEU A 391 -10.45 19.60 -29.44
N ALA A 392 -10.48 18.81 -28.37
CA ALA A 392 -10.72 17.37 -28.44
C ALA A 392 -12.17 17.07 -28.90
N ASN A 393 -13.18 17.65 -28.23
CA ASN A 393 -14.61 17.52 -28.57
C ASN A 393 -14.95 17.87 -30.04
N GLY A 394 -14.10 18.63 -30.74
CA GLY A 394 -14.28 19.00 -32.14
C GLY A 394 -13.47 18.19 -33.16
N SER A 395 -12.56 17.34 -32.72
CA SER A 395 -11.70 16.50 -33.56
C SER A 395 -12.26 15.09 -33.62
N VAL A 396 -12.38 14.51 -34.82
CA VAL A 396 -12.75 13.10 -34.94
C VAL A 396 -11.57 12.20 -34.56
N GLY A 397 -11.60 11.65 -33.36
CA GLY A 397 -10.53 10.81 -32.87
C GLY A 397 -10.76 10.27 -31.47
N ALA A 398 -9.67 9.84 -30.85
CA ALA A 398 -9.56 9.73 -29.41
C ALA A 398 -8.31 10.54 -29.04
N GLU A 399 -8.51 11.66 -28.37
CA GLU A 399 -7.48 12.67 -28.19
C GLU A 399 -6.75 12.48 -26.85
N SER A 400 -5.52 12.97 -26.75
CA SER A 400 -4.72 12.92 -25.51
C SER A 400 -4.29 14.32 -25.12
N ILE A 401 -4.74 14.74 -23.94
CA ILE A 401 -4.42 15.99 -23.28
C ILE A 401 -3.40 15.69 -22.18
N SER A 402 -2.31 16.43 -22.17
CA SER A 402 -1.23 16.34 -21.16
C SER A 402 -0.91 17.74 -20.62
N PHE A 403 -0.06 17.85 -19.60
CA PHE A 403 0.30 19.14 -18.99
C PHE A 403 1.80 19.47 -19.14
N ALA A 404 2.13 20.75 -19.24
CA ALA A 404 3.50 21.23 -19.39
C ALA A 404 4.32 21.14 -18.08
N PRO A 405 5.67 21.23 -18.14
CA PRO A 405 6.55 21.19 -16.96
C PRO A 405 6.32 22.25 -15.86
N LEU A 406 5.42 23.21 -16.07
CA LEU A 406 4.89 24.08 -15.02
C LEU A 406 4.23 23.25 -13.89
N PHE A 407 3.54 22.17 -14.28
CA PHE A 407 2.80 21.26 -13.41
C PHE A 407 3.66 20.16 -12.78
N ASP A 408 4.98 20.13 -13.04
CA ASP A 408 5.96 19.35 -12.25
C ASP A 408 6.06 19.86 -10.79
N THR A 409 5.45 21.02 -10.51
CA THR A 409 5.22 21.60 -9.18
C THR A 409 3.72 21.79 -8.96
N ALA A 410 3.26 21.77 -7.71
CA ALA A 410 1.83 21.90 -7.40
C ALA A 410 1.23 23.21 -7.94
N GLN A 411 0.25 23.07 -8.84
CA GLN A 411 -0.54 24.18 -9.40
C GLN A 411 -2.03 23.92 -9.20
N THR A 412 -2.80 25.00 -9.08
CA THR A 412 -4.27 24.96 -9.07
C THR A 412 -4.80 25.67 -10.31
N ILE A 413 -5.65 24.98 -11.08
CA ILE A 413 -6.53 25.58 -12.08
C ILE A 413 -7.85 25.89 -11.37
N ALA A 414 -8.16 27.17 -11.22
CA ALA A 414 -9.43 27.63 -10.64
C ALA A 414 -10.51 27.59 -11.73
N VAL A 415 -11.43 26.64 -11.64
CA VAL A 415 -12.42 26.32 -12.67
C VAL A 415 -13.63 27.24 -12.54
N LYS A 416 -14.00 27.91 -13.64
CA LYS A 416 -15.11 28.86 -13.73
C LYS A 416 -16.47 28.21 -14.00
N SER A 417 -16.48 27.05 -14.66
CA SER A 417 -17.69 26.37 -15.15
C SER A 417 -17.41 24.90 -15.50
N GLU A 418 -18.47 24.10 -15.66
CA GLU A 418 -18.33 22.66 -15.93
C GLU A 418 -17.53 22.41 -17.23
N TYR A 419 -16.68 21.38 -17.25
CA TYR A 419 -16.07 20.83 -18.46
C TYR A 419 -17.03 19.80 -19.07
N HIS A 420 -17.49 20.07 -20.29
CA HIS A 420 -18.28 19.13 -21.07
C HIS A 420 -17.33 18.27 -21.92
N VAL A 421 -17.49 16.96 -21.88
CA VAL A 421 -16.75 15.98 -22.69
C VAL A 421 -17.76 15.22 -23.53
N VAL A 422 -17.65 15.35 -24.86
CA VAL A 422 -18.62 14.82 -25.84
C VAL A 422 -17.98 13.99 -26.97
N ASP A 423 -16.66 13.77 -26.93
CA ASP A 423 -15.94 12.80 -27.77
C ASP A 423 -14.87 12.05 -26.92
N ASP A 424 -14.22 11.02 -27.47
CA ASP A 424 -13.24 10.18 -26.75
C ASP A 424 -11.99 11.00 -26.32
N VAL A 425 -11.64 10.98 -25.03
CA VAL A 425 -10.47 11.76 -24.53
C VAL A 425 -9.75 11.12 -23.34
N MET A 426 -8.42 11.20 -23.38
CA MET A 426 -7.52 10.88 -22.27
C MET A 426 -6.87 12.16 -21.73
N ILE A 427 -7.22 12.54 -20.51
CA ILE A 427 -6.60 13.66 -19.77
C ILE A 427 -5.58 13.07 -18.79
N ASP A 428 -4.29 13.24 -19.09
CA ASP A 428 -3.18 12.60 -18.38
C ASP A 428 -2.27 13.63 -17.68
N ALA A 429 -2.30 13.60 -16.35
CA ALA A 429 -1.40 14.32 -15.44
C ALA A 429 -0.54 13.37 -14.59
N THR A 430 -0.39 12.08 -14.96
CA THR A 430 0.37 11.11 -14.16
C THR A 430 1.84 11.56 -13.99
N GLY A 431 2.25 11.72 -12.73
CA GLY A 431 3.57 12.23 -12.36
C GLY A 431 3.66 13.76 -12.21
N GLN A 432 2.57 14.48 -12.46
CA GLN A 432 2.44 15.93 -12.28
C GLN A 432 1.48 16.25 -11.12
N LEU A 433 1.44 17.52 -10.72
CA LEU A 433 0.73 17.99 -9.51
C LEU A 433 -0.35 19.01 -9.89
N VAL A 434 -1.36 18.52 -10.61
CA VAL A 434 -2.49 19.32 -11.13
C VAL A 434 -3.69 19.23 -10.17
N THR A 435 -4.05 20.34 -9.53
CA THR A 435 -5.34 20.47 -8.82
C THR A 435 -6.34 21.25 -9.68
N LEU A 436 -7.53 20.69 -9.88
CA LEU A 436 -8.69 21.35 -10.45
C LEU A 436 -9.65 21.70 -9.30
N ASP A 437 -9.93 22.99 -9.11
CA ASP A 437 -10.73 23.50 -7.99
C ASP A 437 -11.90 24.36 -8.50
N ALA A 438 -13.14 23.95 -8.20
CA ALA A 438 -14.37 24.71 -8.55
C ALA A 438 -14.80 25.71 -7.46
N GLY A 439 -14.03 25.89 -6.39
CA GLY A 439 -14.17 26.96 -5.40
C GLY A 439 -15.28 26.78 -4.35
N GLY A 440 -16.14 25.76 -4.46
CA GLY A 440 -17.25 25.47 -3.54
C GLY A 440 -16.88 24.69 -2.27
N GLY A 441 -15.59 24.60 -1.94
CA GLY A 441 -15.08 23.84 -0.79
C GLY A 441 -15.59 24.30 0.58
N LEU A 442 -15.43 23.46 1.61
CA LEU A 442 -16.15 23.60 2.90
C LEU A 442 -15.79 24.84 3.73
N THR A 443 -14.78 25.63 3.31
CA THR A 443 -14.21 26.74 4.10
C THR A 443 -14.23 28.11 3.42
N ALA A 444 -14.60 28.23 2.14
CA ALA A 444 -14.60 29.50 1.42
C ALA A 444 -15.81 29.66 0.47
N ASN A 445 -16.51 30.80 0.61
CA ASN A 445 -17.39 31.42 -0.40
C ASN A 445 -18.46 30.54 -1.11
N PRO A 446 -19.67 30.36 -0.53
CA PRO A 446 -20.79 29.74 -1.25
C PRO A 446 -21.38 30.70 -2.30
N GLY A 447 -20.87 30.64 -3.53
CA GLY A 447 -21.32 31.50 -4.64
C GLY A 447 -21.36 30.83 -6.02
N ASP A 448 -20.35 30.02 -6.32
CA ASP A 448 -19.96 29.63 -7.68
C ASP A 448 -20.48 28.23 -8.11
N GLY A 449 -21.04 27.48 -7.15
CA GLY A 449 -21.23 26.02 -7.15
C GLY A 449 -21.76 25.37 -8.44
N HIS A 450 -20.83 24.71 -9.13
CA HIS A 450 -20.99 23.86 -10.31
C HIS A 450 -20.18 22.57 -10.11
N ARG A 451 -20.31 21.58 -11.01
CA ARG A 451 -19.46 20.36 -11.01
C ARG A 451 -18.26 20.52 -11.95
N LEU A 452 -17.20 19.74 -11.79
CA LEU A 452 -16.02 19.87 -12.65
C LEU A 452 -16.19 19.19 -14.01
N PHE A 453 -16.67 17.94 -14.06
CA PHE A 453 -16.79 17.18 -15.31
C PHE A 453 -18.20 16.66 -15.58
N VAL A 454 -18.61 16.79 -16.84
CA VAL A 454 -19.80 16.19 -17.45
C VAL A 454 -19.35 15.34 -18.63
N ILE A 455 -19.64 14.03 -18.59
CA ILE A 455 -19.32 13.07 -19.67
C ILE A 455 -20.65 12.48 -20.16
N ASP A 456 -21.14 12.99 -21.30
CA ASP A 456 -22.49 12.77 -21.83
C ASP A 456 -22.58 13.42 -23.23
N ASP A 457 -22.53 12.65 -24.33
CA ASP A 457 -22.73 13.17 -25.70
C ASP A 457 -24.22 13.45 -26.03
N GLY A 458 -25.13 13.05 -25.13
CA GLY A 458 -26.58 13.11 -25.31
C GLY A 458 -27.15 12.19 -26.40
N VAL A 459 -26.37 11.27 -26.97
CA VAL A 459 -26.74 10.35 -28.05
C VAL A 459 -26.98 8.95 -27.49
N LEU A 460 -28.25 8.54 -27.45
CA LEU A 460 -28.62 7.24 -26.87
C LEU A 460 -28.11 6.05 -27.71
N GLY A 461 -27.00 5.44 -27.27
CA GLY A 461 -26.47 4.17 -27.80
C GLY A 461 -25.17 4.28 -28.59
N THR A 462 -24.54 5.46 -28.63
CA THR A 462 -23.07 5.57 -28.66
C THR A 462 -22.50 5.22 -27.27
N VAL A 463 -21.18 5.30 -27.16
CA VAL A 463 -20.39 5.20 -25.91
C VAL A 463 -19.19 6.13 -26.12
N LEU A 464 -18.89 6.99 -25.16
CA LEU A 464 -17.61 7.69 -25.05
C LEU A 464 -16.66 6.93 -24.13
N GLU A 465 -15.39 6.80 -24.50
CA GLU A 465 -14.31 6.21 -23.70
C GLU A 465 -13.41 7.31 -23.12
N VAL A 466 -13.71 7.76 -21.89
CA VAL A 466 -13.01 8.86 -21.23
C VAL A 466 -12.05 8.35 -20.16
N THR A 467 -10.81 8.84 -20.14
CA THR A 467 -9.82 8.54 -19.10
C THR A 467 -9.31 9.81 -18.42
N LEU A 468 -9.36 9.84 -17.09
CA LEU A 468 -8.79 10.89 -16.24
C LEU A 468 -7.66 10.29 -15.40
N SER A 469 -6.42 10.79 -15.55
CA SER A 469 -5.23 10.26 -14.86
C SER A 469 -4.47 11.34 -14.08
N GLY A 470 -4.04 11.04 -12.85
CA GLY A 470 -3.12 11.87 -12.06
C GLY A 470 -3.63 13.22 -11.53
N LEU A 471 -4.93 13.51 -11.67
CA LEU A 471 -5.54 14.77 -11.24
C LEU A 471 -5.92 14.78 -9.75
N THR A 472 -5.82 15.93 -9.09
CA THR A 472 -6.60 16.23 -7.88
C THR A 472 -7.82 17.07 -8.26
N ILE A 473 -9.01 16.71 -7.79
CA ILE A 473 -10.30 17.30 -8.19
C ILE A 473 -11.11 17.66 -6.93
N THR A 474 -11.38 18.95 -6.74
CA THR A 474 -11.96 19.47 -5.49
C THR A 474 -12.93 20.64 -5.68
N GLY A 475 -13.70 20.95 -4.63
CA GLY A 475 -14.55 22.15 -4.55
C GLY A 475 -15.82 22.12 -5.40
N GLY A 476 -16.17 21.00 -6.04
CA GLY A 476 -17.42 20.90 -6.81
C GLY A 476 -18.66 20.86 -5.93
N ASP A 477 -19.64 21.74 -6.14
CA ASP A 477 -20.92 21.79 -5.40
C ASP A 477 -22.08 22.28 -6.31
N PRO A 478 -22.54 21.50 -7.30
CA PRO A 478 -23.65 21.89 -8.18
C PRO A 478 -24.93 22.16 -7.38
N THR A 479 -25.27 23.45 -7.24
CA THR A 479 -26.22 24.07 -6.28
C THR A 479 -27.69 23.58 -6.28
N SER A 480 -28.05 22.52 -6.98
CA SER A 480 -29.42 22.04 -7.13
C SER A 480 -29.72 20.75 -6.35
N SER A 481 -30.89 20.67 -5.71
CA SER A 481 -31.46 19.42 -5.20
C SER A 481 -32.32 18.68 -6.25
N SER A 482 -31.93 18.78 -7.52
CA SER A 482 -32.58 18.18 -8.68
C SER A 482 -31.64 17.20 -9.40
N LEU A 483 -32.06 16.65 -10.55
CA LEU A 483 -31.17 15.82 -11.40
C LEU A 483 -29.89 16.58 -11.84
N LEU A 484 -29.91 17.92 -11.85
CA LEU A 484 -28.73 18.74 -12.15
C LEU A 484 -27.69 18.78 -11.01
N GLY A 485 -28.01 18.22 -9.82
CA GLY A 485 -27.13 18.13 -8.65
C GLY A 485 -26.42 16.79 -8.48
N GLN A 486 -26.28 16.00 -9.56
CA GLN A 486 -25.69 14.67 -9.55
C GLN A 486 -24.21 14.73 -9.93
N GLY A 487 -23.33 14.14 -9.12
CA GLY A 487 -21.89 14.21 -9.29
C GLY A 487 -21.35 15.57 -8.85
N GLY A 488 -20.69 15.64 -7.69
CA GLY A 488 -20.10 16.88 -7.19
C GLY A 488 -18.83 17.25 -7.94
N ALA A 489 -17.92 16.28 -8.10
CA ALA A 489 -16.81 16.40 -9.03
C ALA A 489 -17.20 15.97 -10.46
N ILE A 490 -17.74 14.75 -10.61
CA ILE A 490 -17.92 14.11 -11.92
C ILE A 490 -19.33 13.53 -12.08
N ARG A 491 -20.02 13.91 -13.17
CA ARG A 491 -21.24 13.27 -13.67
C ARG A 491 -20.92 12.46 -14.92
N ASN A 492 -20.97 11.13 -14.83
CA ASN A 492 -20.74 10.22 -15.94
C ASN A 492 -22.04 9.56 -16.43
N MET A 493 -22.28 9.61 -17.74
CA MET A 493 -23.28 8.78 -18.43
C MET A 493 -22.70 7.69 -19.32
N GLU A 494 -21.41 7.77 -19.66
CA GLU A 494 -20.73 6.93 -20.66
C GLU A 494 -19.69 6.00 -20.00
N HIS A 495 -18.55 5.69 -20.64
CA HIS A 495 -17.47 4.93 -20.02
C HIS A 495 -16.41 5.88 -19.44
N LEU A 496 -16.15 5.75 -18.13
CA LEU A 496 -15.18 6.56 -17.42
C LEU A 496 -14.13 5.69 -16.68
N SER A 497 -12.86 5.91 -17.04
CA SER A 497 -11.70 5.43 -16.28
C SER A 497 -11.09 6.56 -15.44
N VAL A 498 -10.92 6.32 -14.14
CA VAL A 498 -10.33 7.23 -13.16
C VAL A 498 -9.10 6.55 -12.56
N GLN A 499 -7.90 7.06 -12.84
CA GLN A 499 -6.63 6.40 -12.52
C GLN A 499 -5.67 7.32 -11.77
N GLU A 500 -5.13 6.91 -10.61
CA GLU A 500 -4.21 7.78 -9.83
C GLU A 500 -4.81 9.16 -9.45
N VAL A 501 -6.13 9.29 -9.42
CA VAL A 501 -6.84 10.57 -9.16
C VAL A 501 -7.17 10.71 -7.67
N THR A 502 -7.08 11.94 -7.15
CA THR A 502 -7.64 12.30 -5.85
C THR A 502 -8.91 13.14 -6.04
N LEU A 503 -10.01 12.76 -5.39
CA LEU A 503 -11.30 13.47 -5.40
C LEU A 503 -11.65 13.83 -3.96
N GLU A 504 -11.60 15.11 -3.61
CA GLU A 504 -11.72 15.57 -2.21
C GLU A 504 -12.57 16.83 -1.99
N GLU A 505 -13.24 16.93 -0.84
CA GLU A 505 -14.18 18.01 -0.45
C GLU A 505 -15.37 18.29 -1.42
N ASN A 506 -15.68 17.42 -2.38
CA ASN A 506 -16.78 17.64 -3.33
C ASN A 506 -18.16 17.32 -2.72
N SER A 507 -19.20 18.02 -3.17
CA SER A 507 -20.56 18.04 -2.60
C SER A 507 -21.64 17.85 -3.68
N ALA A 508 -22.70 17.09 -3.39
CA ALA A 508 -23.77 16.80 -4.35
C ALA A 508 -25.14 16.49 -3.71
N ALA A 509 -26.16 16.29 -4.56
CA ALA A 509 -27.37 15.57 -4.19
C ALA A 509 -27.08 14.07 -4.06
N ASP A 510 -26.64 13.43 -5.14
CA ASP A 510 -26.25 12.03 -5.21
C ASP A 510 -24.88 11.92 -5.90
N GLY A 511 -23.96 11.13 -5.34
CA GLY A 511 -22.57 11.03 -5.83
C GLY A 511 -21.74 12.26 -5.47
N GLY A 512 -21.33 12.41 -4.21
CA GLY A 512 -20.57 13.57 -3.74
C GLY A 512 -19.26 13.76 -4.49
N GLY A 513 -18.47 12.68 -4.65
CA GLY A 513 -17.39 12.62 -5.62
C GLY A 513 -17.92 12.34 -7.02
N ILE A 514 -18.30 11.07 -7.27
CA ILE A 514 -18.69 10.56 -8.60
C ILE A 514 -20.16 10.12 -8.60
N TYR A 515 -20.90 10.51 -9.64
CA TYR A 515 -22.18 9.91 -10.02
C TYR A 515 -22.06 9.22 -11.37
N SER A 516 -22.32 7.91 -11.45
CA SER A 516 -22.29 7.15 -12.71
C SER A 516 -23.58 6.36 -12.98
N VAL A 517 -24.14 6.57 -14.18
CA VAL A 517 -25.14 5.68 -14.80
C VAL A 517 -24.55 4.79 -15.90
N GLY A 518 -23.42 5.21 -16.49
CA GLY A 518 -22.61 4.41 -17.40
C GLY A 518 -21.55 3.58 -16.66
N GLU A 519 -20.61 3.00 -17.42
CA GLU A 519 -19.52 2.18 -16.86
C GLU A 519 -18.47 3.04 -16.15
N LEU A 520 -18.06 2.60 -14.96
CA LEU A 520 -17.10 3.30 -14.12
C LEU A 520 -15.98 2.36 -13.67
N THR A 521 -14.73 2.70 -13.98
CA THR A 521 -13.54 2.00 -13.49
C THR A 521 -12.67 2.97 -12.70
N VAL A 522 -12.54 2.75 -11.39
CA VAL A 522 -11.71 3.54 -10.48
C VAL A 522 -10.51 2.71 -10.03
N VAL A 523 -9.29 3.16 -10.35
CA VAL A 523 -8.04 2.41 -10.18
C VAL A 523 -7.02 3.27 -9.45
N ARG A 524 -6.37 2.72 -8.42
CA ARG A 524 -5.27 3.38 -7.68
C ARG A 524 -5.57 4.82 -7.25
N SER A 525 -6.84 5.10 -6.93
CA SER A 525 -7.37 6.46 -6.72
C SER A 525 -7.92 6.66 -5.32
N THR A 526 -8.04 7.91 -4.87
CA THR A 526 -8.52 8.27 -3.53
C THR A 526 -9.74 9.17 -3.60
N LEU A 527 -10.83 8.76 -2.96
CA LEU A 527 -12.04 9.55 -2.79
C LEU A 527 -12.18 9.85 -1.28
N ALA A 528 -11.90 11.09 -0.88
CA ALA A 528 -11.83 11.52 0.52
C ALA A 528 -12.82 12.65 0.85
N ASP A 529 -13.45 12.61 2.02
CA ASP A 529 -14.26 13.71 2.58
C ASP A 529 -15.40 14.27 1.67
N ASN A 530 -15.79 13.54 0.62
CA ASN A 530 -16.86 13.96 -0.30
C ASN A 530 -18.26 13.73 0.32
N ARG A 531 -19.24 14.53 -0.10
CA ARG A 531 -20.52 14.71 0.61
C ARG A 531 -21.74 14.60 -0.30
N ALA A 532 -22.62 13.64 -0.04
CA ALA A 532 -23.94 13.56 -0.68
C ALA A 532 -25.06 14.01 0.29
N THR A 533 -25.92 14.93 -0.14
CA THR A 533 -27.11 15.32 0.62
C THR A 533 -28.26 14.29 0.54
N ASN A 534 -28.11 13.27 -0.33
CA ASN A 534 -28.91 12.05 -0.36
C ASN A 534 -27.98 10.82 -0.32
N ARG A 535 -27.44 10.31 -1.44
CA ARG A 535 -26.76 8.99 -1.49
C ARG A 535 -25.39 8.99 -2.16
N GLY A 536 -24.52 8.09 -1.72
CA GLY A 536 -23.20 7.89 -2.33
C GLY A 536 -22.30 9.09 -2.05
N GLY A 537 -21.80 9.23 -0.83
CA GLY A 537 -20.91 10.35 -0.46
C GLY A 537 -19.65 10.36 -1.33
N GLY A 538 -18.97 9.21 -1.46
CA GLY A 538 -17.91 9.01 -2.45
C GLY A 538 -18.47 8.74 -3.84
N ILE A 539 -19.14 7.60 -4.01
CA ILE A 539 -19.65 7.10 -5.30
C ILE A 539 -21.15 6.80 -5.23
N TYR A 540 -21.91 7.31 -6.19
CA TYR A 540 -23.20 6.74 -6.60
C TYR A 540 -23.02 5.95 -7.90
N ALA A 541 -23.38 4.67 -7.88
CA ALA A 541 -23.31 3.78 -9.04
C ALA A 541 -24.68 3.18 -9.41
N SER A 542 -24.95 3.15 -10.72
CA SER A 542 -26.13 2.50 -11.31
C SER A 542 -25.89 1.85 -12.67
N GLY A 543 -24.73 2.08 -13.30
CA GLY A 543 -24.19 1.24 -14.37
C GLY A 543 -23.37 0.06 -13.83
N ILE A 544 -22.44 -0.44 -14.63
CA ILE A 544 -21.38 -1.38 -14.19
C ILE A 544 -20.30 -0.55 -13.47
N ALA A 545 -19.74 -1.06 -12.37
CA ALA A 545 -18.65 -0.38 -11.68
C ALA A 545 -17.56 -1.33 -11.18
N THR A 546 -16.30 -0.89 -11.32
CA THR A 546 -15.11 -1.54 -10.76
C THR A 546 -14.37 -0.55 -9.87
N LEU A 547 -13.97 -0.98 -8.68
CA LEU A 547 -13.10 -0.23 -7.77
C LEU A 547 -11.91 -1.13 -7.41
N ASP A 548 -10.72 -0.79 -7.93
CA ASP A 548 -9.50 -1.59 -7.79
C ASP A 548 -8.34 -0.79 -7.16
N ASN A 549 -7.61 -1.43 -6.24
CA ASN A 549 -6.44 -0.87 -5.56
C ASN A 549 -6.66 0.57 -5.03
N SER A 550 -7.86 0.91 -4.54
CA SER A 550 -8.28 2.31 -4.30
C SER A 550 -8.80 2.57 -2.87
N THR A 551 -8.74 3.83 -2.43
CA THR A 551 -9.11 4.24 -1.06
C THR A 551 -10.34 5.16 -1.06
N LEU A 552 -11.41 4.76 -0.37
CA LEU A 552 -12.60 5.58 -0.11
C LEU A 552 -12.67 5.86 1.39
N SER A 553 -12.39 7.11 1.79
CA SER A 553 -12.27 7.50 3.21
C SER A 553 -13.12 8.71 3.59
N ALA A 554 -13.65 8.74 4.80
CA ALA A 554 -14.35 9.88 5.41
C ALA A 554 -15.58 10.45 4.63
N ASN A 555 -16.03 9.82 3.55
CA ASN A 555 -17.13 10.33 2.73
C ASN A 555 -18.47 10.21 3.46
N LEU A 556 -19.37 11.19 3.28
CA LEU A 556 -20.58 11.37 4.06
C LEU A 556 -21.85 11.37 3.18
N ALA A 557 -22.82 10.51 3.49
CA ALA A 557 -24.16 10.53 2.88
C ALA A 557 -25.24 10.86 3.90
N LEU A 558 -26.03 11.93 3.66
CA LEU A 558 -27.12 12.31 4.55
C LEU A 558 -28.33 11.36 4.49
N ASN A 559 -28.29 10.32 3.66
CA ASN A 559 -29.28 9.23 3.62
C ASN A 559 -28.62 7.83 3.65
N GLN A 560 -27.97 7.40 2.55
CA GLN A 560 -27.54 6.00 2.37
C GLN A 560 -26.24 5.90 1.55
N GLY A 561 -25.32 5.01 1.93
CA GLY A 561 -24.07 4.78 1.20
C GLY A 561 -23.08 5.93 1.40
N GLY A 562 -22.41 6.00 2.54
CA GLY A 562 -21.40 7.05 2.82
C GLY A 562 -20.24 6.98 1.84
N GLY A 563 -19.59 5.82 1.74
CA GLY A 563 -18.61 5.54 0.69
C GLY A 563 -19.28 5.30 -0.65
N ILE A 564 -20.07 4.22 -0.74
CA ILE A 564 -20.71 3.76 -1.98
C ILE A 564 -22.23 3.58 -1.80
N TYR A 565 -23.00 4.09 -2.75
CA TYR A 565 -24.38 3.66 -3.00
C TYR A 565 -24.47 2.93 -4.35
N SER A 566 -24.89 1.67 -4.35
CA SER A 566 -25.19 0.89 -5.55
C SER A 566 -26.68 0.55 -5.65
N SER A 567 -27.18 0.44 -6.88
CA SER A 567 -28.60 0.16 -7.15
C SER A 567 -28.89 -0.85 -8.26
N PHE A 568 -27.88 -1.32 -8.99
CA PHE A 568 -28.02 -2.29 -10.10
C PHE A 568 -26.82 -3.27 -10.15
N ALA A 569 -26.77 -4.11 -11.19
CA ALA A 569 -26.53 -5.54 -11.04
C ALA A 569 -25.09 -6.02 -10.73
N THR A 570 -24.06 -5.21 -10.99
CA THR A 570 -22.66 -5.61 -10.80
C THR A 570 -21.83 -4.43 -10.30
N PHE A 571 -21.20 -4.59 -9.14
CA PHE A 571 -20.12 -3.73 -8.67
C PHE A 571 -19.04 -4.67 -8.11
N ASP A 572 -17.87 -4.66 -8.72
CA ASP A 572 -16.72 -5.46 -8.29
C ASP A 572 -15.74 -4.56 -7.52
N ILE A 573 -15.52 -4.88 -6.24
CA ILE A 573 -14.58 -4.17 -5.38
C ILE A 573 -13.40 -5.11 -5.12
N VAL A 574 -12.24 -4.76 -5.68
CA VAL A 574 -11.01 -5.54 -5.59
C VAL A 574 -9.97 -4.71 -4.85
N SER A 575 -9.28 -5.34 -3.90
CA SER A 575 -8.09 -4.78 -3.25
C SER A 575 -8.21 -3.34 -2.79
N SER A 576 -9.36 -2.95 -2.23
CA SER A 576 -9.67 -1.56 -1.94
C SER A 576 -9.97 -1.33 -0.45
N THR A 577 -9.80 -0.10 0.02
CA THR A 577 -9.95 0.28 1.43
C THR A 577 -11.10 1.26 1.58
N LEU A 578 -12.23 0.79 2.13
CA LEU A 578 -13.43 1.59 2.43
C LEU A 578 -13.54 1.77 3.95
N THR A 579 -13.16 2.95 4.46
CA THR A 579 -13.05 3.21 5.91
C THR A 579 -13.55 4.60 6.30
N LEU A 580 -13.93 4.81 7.56
CA LEU A 580 -14.36 6.10 8.12
C LEU A 580 -15.57 6.79 7.45
N ASN A 581 -16.20 6.17 6.44
CA ASN A 581 -17.33 6.76 5.72
C ASN A 581 -18.61 6.70 6.57
N ASP A 582 -19.45 7.74 6.50
CA ASP A 582 -20.64 7.90 7.36
C ASP A 582 -21.96 7.98 6.56
N ALA A 583 -23.01 7.36 7.07
CA ALA A 583 -24.37 7.46 6.51
C ALA A 583 -25.45 7.61 7.58
N ASN A 584 -26.29 8.64 7.46
CA ASN A 584 -27.31 8.98 8.45
C ASN A 584 -28.43 7.92 8.64
N ASN A 585 -28.63 6.97 7.72
CA ASN A 585 -29.57 5.86 7.90
C ASN A 585 -28.90 4.48 7.74
N ASN A 586 -28.43 4.14 6.54
CA ASN A 586 -28.00 2.78 6.20
C ASN A 586 -26.70 2.78 5.37
N GLY A 587 -25.80 1.83 5.62
CA GLY A 587 -24.62 1.61 4.78
C GLY A 587 -23.61 2.76 4.85
N GLY A 588 -22.77 2.79 5.90
CA GLY A 588 -21.71 3.81 6.02
C GLY A 588 -20.64 3.61 4.97
N GLY A 589 -20.05 2.41 4.90
CA GLY A 589 -19.13 2.04 3.81
C GLY A 589 -19.89 1.82 2.50
N ILE A 590 -20.80 0.84 2.47
CA ILE A 590 -21.54 0.43 1.27
C ILE A 590 -23.05 0.31 1.58
N PHE A 591 -23.88 0.85 0.70
CA PHE A 591 -25.31 0.52 0.59
C PHE A 591 -25.60 -0.17 -0.76
N GLU A 592 -26.28 -1.30 -0.70
CA GLU A 592 -26.76 -2.08 -1.85
C GLU A 592 -28.29 -2.28 -1.72
N ASN A 593 -29.01 -2.29 -2.84
CA ASN A 593 -30.47 -2.17 -2.88
C ASN A 593 -31.22 -3.28 -3.65
N SER A 594 -30.53 -4.01 -4.53
CA SER A 594 -31.15 -4.70 -5.68
C SER A 594 -30.47 -6.01 -6.11
N SER A 595 -29.27 -6.31 -5.60
CA SER A 595 -28.31 -7.22 -6.25
C SER A 595 -27.36 -7.88 -5.22
N THR A 596 -26.11 -8.09 -5.60
CA THR A 596 -25.02 -8.59 -4.75
C THR A 596 -23.72 -7.94 -5.21
N ILE A 597 -22.96 -7.31 -4.32
CA ILE A 597 -21.65 -6.71 -4.63
C ILE A 597 -20.56 -7.76 -4.39
N ALA A 598 -19.67 -7.97 -5.36
CA ALA A 598 -18.50 -8.84 -5.18
C ALA A 598 -17.40 -8.03 -4.48
N VAL A 599 -16.85 -8.57 -3.39
CA VAL A 599 -15.78 -7.91 -2.63
C VAL A 599 -14.63 -8.90 -2.49
N ASN A 600 -13.41 -8.47 -2.83
CA ASN A 600 -12.23 -9.32 -2.96
C ASN A 600 -11.00 -8.61 -2.40
N SER A 601 -10.21 -9.28 -1.54
CA SER A 601 -8.98 -8.75 -0.95
C SER A 601 -9.12 -7.33 -0.38
N SER A 602 -10.31 -6.96 0.10
CA SER A 602 -10.68 -5.56 0.44
C SER A 602 -11.06 -5.36 1.90
N ILE A 603 -10.80 -4.14 2.41
CA ILE A 603 -11.21 -3.68 3.74
C ILE A 603 -12.52 -2.90 3.61
N VAL A 604 -13.53 -3.28 4.39
CA VAL A 604 -14.76 -2.49 4.61
C VAL A 604 -15.05 -2.43 6.10
N ALA A 605 -14.34 -1.56 6.81
CA ALA A 605 -14.30 -1.52 8.28
C ALA A 605 -14.24 -0.06 8.81
N SER A 606 -14.48 0.14 10.11
CA SER A 606 -14.49 1.48 10.76
C SER A 606 -15.40 2.56 10.12
N ASN A 607 -16.39 2.17 9.31
CA ASN A 607 -17.42 3.06 8.77
C ASN A 607 -18.61 3.18 9.76
N THR A 608 -19.44 4.22 9.64
CA THR A 608 -20.57 4.49 10.56
C THR A 608 -21.92 4.61 9.87
N SER A 609 -22.96 4.00 10.45
CA SER A 609 -24.37 4.31 10.18
C SER A 609 -25.28 3.67 11.25
N PRO A 610 -26.54 4.12 11.41
CA PRO A 610 -27.52 3.46 12.27
C PRO A 610 -27.89 2.02 11.86
N SER A 611 -27.62 1.59 10.61
CA SER A 611 -27.90 0.23 10.16
C SER A 611 -26.95 -0.26 9.08
N GLY A 612 -26.21 -1.35 9.36
CA GLY A 612 -25.19 -1.84 8.44
C GLY A 612 -24.05 -0.83 8.29
N ALA A 613 -23.35 -0.54 9.39
CA ALA A 613 -22.32 0.51 9.46
C ALA A 613 -21.26 0.36 8.36
N ASN A 614 -20.73 -0.84 8.16
CA ASN A 614 -19.82 -1.13 7.05
C ASN A 614 -20.57 -1.45 5.76
N VAL A 615 -21.51 -2.40 5.79
CA VAL A 615 -22.34 -2.77 4.64
C VAL A 615 -23.80 -2.94 5.05
N PHE A 616 -24.70 -2.39 4.24
CA PHE A 616 -26.13 -2.69 4.25
C PHE A 616 -26.52 -3.24 2.87
N GLY A 617 -26.80 -4.54 2.78
CA GLY A 617 -27.07 -5.23 1.52
C GLY A 617 -26.58 -6.67 1.50
N ALA A 618 -26.46 -7.26 0.30
CA ALA A 618 -25.82 -8.56 0.09
C ALA A 618 -24.42 -8.40 -0.50
N LEU A 619 -23.47 -9.18 0.02
CA LEU A 619 -22.13 -9.34 -0.53
C LEU A 619 -21.97 -10.76 -1.07
N ASP A 620 -21.27 -10.90 -2.19
CA ASP A 620 -20.59 -12.14 -2.53
C ASP A 620 -19.19 -12.02 -1.94
N THR A 621 -19.03 -12.55 -0.72
CA THR A 621 -17.72 -12.63 -0.09
C THR A 621 -17.01 -13.86 -0.60
N ASN A 622 -16.25 -13.66 -1.68
CA ASN A 622 -15.01 -14.38 -1.89
C ASN A 622 -14.22 -14.43 -0.57
N THR A 623 -13.41 -15.47 -0.37
CA THR A 623 -12.49 -15.49 0.80
C THR A 623 -11.50 -14.33 0.71
N PHE A 624 -10.82 -14.02 1.83
CA PHE A 624 -9.85 -12.92 1.94
C PHE A 624 -10.48 -11.51 1.90
N ASN A 625 -11.33 -11.17 2.88
CA ASN A 625 -11.88 -9.81 3.05
C ASN A 625 -11.98 -9.45 4.53
N PHE A 626 -11.78 -8.16 4.86
CA PHE A 626 -11.87 -7.65 6.22
C PHE A 626 -13.09 -6.73 6.37
N VAL A 627 -14.22 -7.30 6.81
CA VAL A 627 -15.52 -6.59 6.89
C VAL A 627 -15.96 -6.40 8.34
N GLY A 628 -15.77 -5.17 8.86
CA GLY A 628 -15.93 -4.84 10.27
C GLY A 628 -14.81 -5.37 11.18
N GLY A 629 -14.92 -5.06 12.48
CA GLY A 629 -13.75 -5.02 13.36
C GLY A 629 -12.99 -3.71 13.21
N ASP A 630 -11.81 -3.63 13.83
CA ASP A 630 -10.85 -2.55 13.60
C ASP A 630 -9.67 -3.10 12.77
N PRO A 631 -9.38 -2.56 11.58
CA PRO A 631 -8.26 -2.96 10.74
C PRO A 631 -6.91 -2.37 11.20
N LEU A 632 -6.84 -1.58 12.27
CA LEU A 632 -5.61 -0.94 12.76
C LEU A 632 -4.89 -0.11 11.68
N LEU A 633 -5.67 0.68 10.93
CA LEU A 633 -5.20 1.60 9.91
C LEU A 633 -4.61 2.87 10.55
N ASN A 634 -3.49 3.34 10.02
CA ASN A 634 -3.00 4.69 10.26
C ASN A 634 -3.93 5.73 9.57
N PRO A 635 -3.85 7.03 9.94
CA PRO A 635 -4.56 8.09 9.23
C PRO A 635 -4.24 8.14 7.72
N LEU A 636 -5.16 8.69 6.94
CA LEU A 636 -4.99 8.89 5.49
C LEU A 636 -3.78 9.80 5.23
N ALA A 637 -2.82 9.36 4.41
CA ALA A 637 -1.59 10.09 4.14
C ALA A 637 -0.91 9.68 2.81
N PHE A 638 0.00 10.53 2.31
CA PHE A 638 0.87 10.21 1.19
C PHE A 638 1.98 9.23 1.60
N ASN A 639 1.67 7.93 1.62
CA ASN A 639 2.62 6.86 1.98
C ASN A 639 3.56 6.47 0.82
N GLY A 640 3.93 7.41 -0.05
CA GLY A 640 4.86 7.22 -1.18
C GLY A 640 4.23 7.01 -2.56
N GLY A 641 2.91 7.02 -2.69
CA GLY A 641 2.17 6.88 -3.96
C GLY A 641 1.73 8.21 -4.59
N PRO A 642 1.11 8.17 -5.79
CA PRO A 642 0.52 9.36 -6.42
C PRO A 642 -0.69 9.90 -5.64
N THR A 643 -1.41 9.02 -4.93
CA THR A 643 -2.61 9.34 -4.15
C THR A 643 -2.46 8.92 -2.70
N SER A 644 -3.14 9.59 -1.76
CA SER A 644 -3.07 9.27 -0.33
C SER A 644 -3.76 7.95 0.03
N THR A 645 -3.13 7.15 0.88
CA THR A 645 -3.57 5.81 1.31
C THR A 645 -3.70 5.71 2.83
N HIS A 646 -4.42 4.71 3.32
CA HIS A 646 -4.28 4.25 4.70
C HIS A 646 -3.20 3.17 4.77
N SER A 647 -2.04 3.49 5.34
CA SER A 647 -1.03 2.49 5.69
C SER A 647 -1.43 1.74 6.97
N PHE A 648 -0.76 0.63 7.26
CA PHE A 648 -1.11 -0.25 8.37
C PHE A 648 -0.21 -0.03 9.59
N SER A 649 -0.76 -0.29 10.79
CA SER A 649 0.06 -0.70 11.92
C SER A 649 0.75 -2.04 11.60
N VAL A 650 1.99 -2.24 12.05
CA VAL A 650 2.72 -3.53 11.99
C VAL A 650 1.95 -4.71 12.60
N TYR A 651 0.94 -4.42 13.43
CA TYR A 651 0.09 -5.42 14.11
C TYR A 651 -1.28 -5.62 13.42
N SER A 652 -1.49 -5.04 12.25
CA SER A 652 -2.79 -5.07 11.57
C SER A 652 -3.18 -6.49 11.13
N PRO A 653 -4.43 -6.94 11.38
CA PRO A 653 -4.93 -8.24 10.96
C PRO A 653 -5.17 -8.36 9.44
N VAL A 654 -4.86 -7.32 8.66
CA VAL A 654 -5.00 -7.31 7.19
C VAL A 654 -3.70 -7.68 6.47
N ILE A 655 -2.58 -7.65 7.19
CA ILE A 655 -1.24 -7.97 6.69
C ILE A 655 -1.15 -9.47 6.37
N ASN A 656 -0.57 -9.80 5.22
CA ASN A 656 -0.33 -11.15 4.69
C ASN A 656 -1.59 -12.04 4.56
N ALA A 657 -2.79 -11.42 4.53
CA ALA A 657 -4.10 -12.06 4.61
C ALA A 657 -4.96 -11.99 3.33
N GLY A 658 -4.49 -11.31 2.28
CA GLY A 658 -5.13 -11.16 0.97
C GLY A 658 -4.95 -12.39 0.05
N ASP A 659 -5.51 -12.33 -1.16
CA ASP A 659 -5.32 -13.37 -2.19
C ASP A 659 -4.19 -12.98 -3.18
N PRO A 660 -3.02 -13.64 -3.15
CA PRO A 660 -1.91 -13.35 -4.07
C PRO A 660 -2.23 -13.65 -5.54
N ALA A 661 -3.31 -14.40 -5.83
CA ALA A 661 -3.75 -14.65 -7.20
C ALA A 661 -4.61 -13.51 -7.80
N LEU A 662 -5.09 -12.58 -6.96
CA LEU A 662 -5.80 -11.37 -7.39
C LEU A 662 -4.85 -10.15 -7.45
N SER A 663 -3.76 -10.20 -6.69
CA SER A 663 -2.71 -9.17 -6.62
C SER A 663 -1.80 -9.12 -7.86
N MET A 664 -2.23 -8.42 -8.92
CA MET A 664 -1.43 -8.22 -10.13
C MET A 664 -0.64 -6.90 -10.11
N GLY A 665 0.69 -7.00 -9.94
CA GLY A 665 1.61 -5.87 -10.10
C GLY A 665 1.92 -5.12 -8.80
N THR A 666 1.22 -4.02 -8.55
CA THR A 666 1.55 -3.03 -7.50
C THR A 666 0.31 -2.65 -6.68
N ASP A 667 0.50 -2.12 -5.49
CA ASP A 667 -0.60 -1.53 -4.70
C ASP A 667 -1.01 -0.14 -5.22
N GLN A 668 -1.87 0.57 -4.47
CA GLN A 668 -2.32 1.92 -4.82
C GLN A 668 -1.16 2.89 -5.11
N ARG A 669 0.00 2.70 -4.47
CA ARG A 669 1.17 3.57 -4.64
C ARG A 669 1.89 3.36 -5.97
N GLY A 670 1.62 2.26 -6.67
CA GLY A 670 2.14 2.02 -8.01
C GLY A 670 3.61 1.61 -8.03
N THR A 671 4.34 2.07 -9.06
CA THR A 671 5.69 1.59 -9.40
C THR A 671 6.68 1.72 -8.24
N GLY A 672 7.15 0.58 -7.74
CA GLY A 672 8.09 0.48 -6.62
C GLY A 672 7.49 -0.18 -5.37
N PHE A 673 6.17 -0.32 -5.30
CA PHE A 673 5.46 -0.97 -4.21
C PHE A 673 4.78 -2.24 -4.73
N GLY A 674 5.48 -3.36 -4.64
CA GLY A 674 4.99 -4.66 -5.11
C GLY A 674 3.73 -5.08 -4.36
N ARG A 675 2.80 -5.75 -5.05
CA ARG A 675 1.54 -6.26 -4.48
C ARG A 675 1.59 -7.70 -4.02
N VAL A 676 2.73 -8.37 -4.25
CA VAL A 676 2.98 -9.73 -3.80
C VAL A 676 4.43 -9.84 -3.34
N GLU A 677 4.68 -9.54 -2.07
CA GLU A 677 6.00 -9.79 -1.46
C GLU A 677 6.05 -11.18 -0.83
N LEU A 678 7.20 -11.85 -0.99
CA LEU A 678 7.46 -13.26 -0.62
C LEU A 678 6.39 -14.31 -1.02
N GLY A 679 5.47 -13.99 -1.92
CA GLY A 679 4.37 -14.87 -2.36
C GLY A 679 3.06 -14.72 -1.58
N ARG A 680 2.92 -13.64 -0.80
CA ARG A 680 1.72 -13.28 -0.03
C ARG A 680 1.21 -11.90 -0.46
N ALA A 681 0.02 -11.53 0.00
CA ALA A 681 -0.61 -10.25 -0.32
C ALA A 681 -1.39 -9.72 0.90
N ASP A 682 -1.60 -8.40 0.99
CA ASP A 682 -2.42 -7.78 2.01
C ASP A 682 -3.88 -7.58 1.57
N ILE A 683 -4.80 -7.53 2.53
CA ILE A 683 -6.18 -7.10 2.31
C ILE A 683 -6.21 -5.55 2.33
N GLY A 684 -6.68 -4.94 1.23
CA GLY A 684 -6.82 -3.50 1.06
C GLY A 684 -5.99 -2.95 -0.10
N ALA A 685 -5.96 -1.62 -0.19
CA ALA A 685 -5.30 -0.83 -1.23
C ALA A 685 -3.80 -0.56 -0.98
N TYR A 686 -3.31 -0.92 0.21
CA TYR A 686 -1.92 -0.74 0.65
C TYR A 686 -1.31 -2.11 0.90
N GLU A 687 -0.02 -2.26 0.61
CA GLU A 687 0.77 -3.47 0.86
C GLU A 687 1.91 -3.20 1.87
N PHE A 688 1.90 -3.88 3.00
CA PHE A 688 2.97 -3.81 3.98
C PHE A 688 4.22 -4.50 3.44
N GLN A 689 5.36 -3.81 3.46
CA GLN A 689 6.59 -4.31 2.85
C GLN A 689 7.41 -5.06 3.91
N ASP A 690 7.90 -6.26 3.62
CA ASP A 690 8.59 -7.13 4.62
C ASP A 690 9.79 -6.47 5.33
N ALA A 691 10.41 -5.45 4.72
CA ALA A 691 11.48 -4.67 5.34
C ALA A 691 11.04 -3.97 6.65
N ASP A 692 9.75 -3.67 6.79
CA ASP A 692 9.15 -3.01 7.96
C ASP A 692 8.76 -4.02 9.08
N LEU A 693 8.90 -5.34 8.85
CA LEU A 693 8.59 -6.40 9.83
C LEU A 693 9.78 -6.82 10.73
N LEU A 694 10.96 -6.24 10.54
CA LEU A 694 12.21 -6.56 11.27
C LEU A 694 12.21 -6.04 12.73
N MET A 695 11.31 -6.59 13.55
CA MET A 695 11.34 -6.48 15.02
C MET A 695 11.72 -7.83 15.64
N ASP A 696 12.86 -7.85 16.33
CA ASP A 696 13.35 -8.98 17.12
C ASP A 696 12.38 -9.32 18.27
N LEU A 697 12.10 -10.62 18.48
CA LEU A 697 11.17 -11.08 19.51
C LEU A 697 11.83 -11.17 20.90
N ILE A 698 12.34 -10.04 21.40
CA ILE A 698 13.05 -9.95 22.69
C ILE A 698 12.08 -9.59 23.83
N VAL A 699 11.64 -10.60 24.59
CA VAL A 699 10.76 -10.42 25.75
C VAL A 699 11.45 -9.55 26.80
N SER A 700 10.86 -8.39 27.11
CA SER A 700 11.45 -7.37 27.99
C SER A 700 10.61 -7.09 29.24
N SER A 701 9.60 -7.93 29.51
CA SER A 701 8.73 -7.88 30.67
C SER A 701 8.51 -9.27 31.28
N THR A 702 8.22 -9.32 32.58
CA THR A 702 7.81 -10.53 33.30
C THR A 702 6.28 -10.65 33.48
N ALA A 703 5.52 -9.72 32.91
CA ALA A 703 4.06 -9.81 32.85
C ALA A 703 3.59 -10.90 31.87
N ASP A 704 2.31 -11.28 32.02
CA ASP A 704 1.60 -12.20 31.13
C ASP A 704 0.27 -11.56 30.72
N THR A 705 0.37 -10.54 29.87
CA THR A 705 -0.75 -9.82 29.29
C THR A 705 -0.79 -10.02 27.78
N LEU A 706 -1.87 -9.55 27.15
CA LEU A 706 -2.00 -9.41 25.71
C LEU A 706 -2.81 -8.12 25.53
N ASP A 707 -2.15 -7.01 25.83
CA ASP A 707 -2.71 -5.65 25.85
C ASP A 707 -2.09 -4.73 24.79
N GLU A 708 -1.28 -5.31 23.90
CA GLU A 708 -0.78 -4.70 22.65
C GLU A 708 0.23 -3.55 22.88
N ASP A 709 0.83 -3.50 24.09
CA ASP A 709 1.96 -2.62 24.43
C ASP A 709 3.29 -3.35 24.22
N PHE A 710 3.62 -3.58 22.95
CA PHE A 710 4.87 -4.22 22.52
C PHE A 710 6.13 -3.34 22.73
N SER A 711 6.07 -2.32 23.59
CA SER A 711 7.20 -1.42 23.83
C SER A 711 8.29 -2.05 24.73
N ALA A 712 9.53 -1.57 24.57
CA ALA A 712 10.67 -2.08 25.32
C ALA A 712 10.50 -1.83 26.84
N GLY A 713 10.41 -2.92 27.61
CA GLY A 713 10.09 -2.93 29.04
C GLY A 713 8.65 -3.32 29.37
N GLN A 714 7.79 -3.50 28.36
CA GLN A 714 6.41 -3.97 28.50
C GLN A 714 6.16 -5.29 27.75
N PHE A 715 6.77 -5.45 26.56
CA PHE A 715 6.59 -6.61 25.67
C PHE A 715 6.79 -7.96 26.37
N THR A 716 5.72 -8.76 26.41
CA THR A 716 5.61 -10.01 27.17
C THR A 716 5.88 -11.26 26.33
N LEU A 717 6.08 -12.40 27.01
CA LEU A 717 6.18 -13.71 26.35
C LEU A 717 4.90 -14.11 25.60
N ARG A 718 3.73 -13.71 26.09
CA ARG A 718 2.44 -14.01 25.44
C ARG A 718 2.28 -13.25 24.14
N GLU A 719 2.68 -11.99 24.12
CA GLU A 719 2.73 -11.16 22.92
C GLU A 719 3.79 -11.65 21.93
N ALA A 720 4.98 -12.04 22.40
CA ALA A 720 6.01 -12.61 21.53
C ALA A 720 5.55 -13.92 20.86
N ILE A 721 4.81 -14.78 21.56
CA ILE A 721 4.21 -15.99 20.98
C ILE A 721 3.04 -15.64 20.04
N TYR A 722 2.20 -14.66 20.38
CA TYR A 722 1.14 -14.18 19.49
C TYR A 722 1.69 -13.67 18.15
N ILE A 723 2.80 -12.92 18.18
CA ILE A 723 3.49 -12.45 16.97
C ILE A 723 4.19 -13.60 16.24
N ALA A 724 4.81 -14.55 16.94
CA ALA A 724 5.41 -15.72 16.29
C ALA A 724 4.36 -16.58 15.56
N ASN A 725 3.18 -16.76 16.15
CA ASN A 725 2.06 -17.48 15.55
C ASN A 725 1.47 -16.76 14.29
N THR A 726 1.61 -15.43 14.17
CA THR A 726 1.18 -14.70 12.96
C THR A 726 2.28 -14.58 11.89
N ARG A 727 3.54 -14.92 12.22
CA ARG A 727 4.69 -14.87 11.30
C ARG A 727 5.03 -16.27 10.75
N PRO A 728 4.77 -16.54 9.46
CA PRO A 728 4.91 -17.89 8.89
C PRO A 728 6.38 -18.27 8.67
N GLY A 729 6.97 -19.08 9.56
CA GLY A 729 8.40 -19.39 9.51
C GLY A 729 8.95 -20.15 10.71
N LEU A 730 10.27 -20.09 10.89
CA LEU A 730 10.95 -20.51 12.13
C LEU A 730 11.35 -19.25 12.91
N GLU A 731 10.51 -18.85 13.84
CA GLU A 731 10.75 -17.69 14.70
C GLU A 731 11.64 -18.04 15.90
N THR A 732 12.33 -17.05 16.45
CA THR A 732 13.13 -17.20 17.68
C THR A 732 12.77 -16.12 18.68
N ILE A 733 12.18 -16.53 19.80
CA ILE A 733 11.91 -15.66 20.95
C ILE A 733 13.13 -15.69 21.87
N GLU A 734 13.68 -14.51 22.14
CA GLU A 734 14.73 -14.29 23.13
C GLU A 734 14.20 -13.49 24.32
N PHE A 735 15.03 -13.27 25.34
CA PHE A 735 14.67 -12.57 26.57
C PHE A 735 15.73 -11.51 26.88
N ASP A 736 15.31 -10.33 27.34
CA ASP A 736 16.20 -9.19 27.56
C ASP A 736 17.39 -9.57 28.47
N PRO A 737 18.64 -9.49 27.97
CA PRO A 737 19.81 -10.00 28.68
C PRO A 737 20.22 -9.13 29.88
N THR A 738 19.49 -8.06 30.20
CA THR A 738 19.72 -7.22 31.39
C THR A 738 18.69 -7.49 32.49
N LEU A 739 17.41 -7.67 32.11
CA LEU A 739 16.33 -8.08 33.02
C LEU A 739 16.50 -9.53 33.47
N PHE A 740 16.80 -10.42 32.53
CA PHE A 740 16.96 -11.85 32.74
C PHE A 740 18.43 -12.27 33.01
N ALA A 741 19.31 -11.31 33.32
CA ALA A 741 20.63 -11.55 33.95
C ALA A 741 20.54 -11.97 35.42
N THR A 742 19.35 -11.89 36.01
CA THR A 742 19.05 -12.31 37.39
C THR A 742 17.81 -13.21 37.37
N GLN A 743 17.59 -13.98 38.44
CA GLN A 743 16.48 -14.94 38.47
C GLN A 743 15.12 -14.24 38.39
N GLN A 744 14.40 -14.47 37.29
CA GLN A 744 13.04 -14.00 37.04
C GLN A 744 12.04 -15.16 37.03
N THR A 745 10.75 -14.84 37.14
CA THR A 745 9.66 -15.81 36.94
C THR A 745 8.51 -15.14 36.22
N ILE A 746 8.12 -15.70 35.06
CA ILE A 746 6.95 -15.29 34.29
C ILE A 746 5.77 -16.15 34.77
N PHE A 747 4.80 -15.52 35.43
CA PHE A 747 3.62 -16.20 35.96
C PHE A 747 2.48 -16.18 34.94
N THR A 748 2.23 -17.32 34.30
CA THR A 748 1.17 -17.43 33.29
C THR A 748 -0.23 -17.41 33.92
N SER A 749 -1.14 -16.68 33.28
CA SER A 749 -2.57 -16.55 33.59
C SER A 749 -3.42 -17.60 32.88
N SER A 750 -2.95 -18.07 31.73
CA SER A 750 -3.58 -19.08 30.87
C SER A 750 -2.54 -19.77 29.97
N GLN A 751 -2.96 -20.73 29.15
CA GLN A 751 -2.08 -21.49 28.25
C GLN A 751 -1.38 -20.55 27.24
N LEU A 752 -0.14 -20.87 26.87
CA LEU A 752 0.64 -20.22 25.81
C LEU A 752 0.64 -21.16 24.60
N GLU A 753 -0.30 -20.94 23.69
CA GLU A 753 -0.57 -21.82 22.55
C GLU A 753 0.37 -21.51 21.38
N ILE A 754 1.07 -22.52 20.87
CA ILE A 754 2.06 -22.40 19.78
C ILE A 754 1.51 -23.10 18.54
N ASP A 755 1.44 -22.37 17.43
CA ASP A 755 0.84 -22.85 16.18
C ASP A 755 1.70 -22.70 14.91
N ASP A 756 2.86 -22.02 14.95
CA ASP A 756 3.96 -22.22 13.99
C ASP A 756 5.29 -22.64 14.66
N SER A 757 6.33 -22.80 13.86
CA SER A 757 7.63 -23.35 14.25
C SER A 757 8.44 -22.31 15.02
N LEU A 758 8.88 -22.67 16.23
CA LEU A 758 9.32 -21.70 17.21
C LEU A 758 10.48 -22.22 18.06
N VAL A 759 11.53 -21.40 18.19
CA VAL A 759 12.57 -21.53 19.22
C VAL A 759 12.26 -20.57 20.36
N ILE A 760 12.18 -21.06 21.59
CA ILE A 760 12.15 -20.24 22.80
C ILE A 760 13.52 -20.36 23.49
N ASN A 761 14.34 -19.31 23.39
CA ASN A 761 15.74 -19.29 23.78
C ASN A 761 15.93 -18.53 25.11
N GLY A 762 15.88 -19.23 26.24
CA GLY A 762 16.03 -18.63 27.57
C GLY A 762 17.47 -18.21 27.91
N THR A 763 17.64 -17.36 28.93
CA THR A 763 18.97 -16.90 29.39
C THR A 763 19.71 -17.90 30.28
N GLY A 764 19.10 -19.03 30.62
CA GLY A 764 19.60 -20.03 31.56
C GLY A 764 18.47 -20.52 32.45
N ARG A 765 18.36 -21.84 32.66
CA ARG A 765 17.27 -22.45 33.46
C ARG A 765 17.20 -21.97 34.91
N ASP A 766 18.34 -21.55 35.45
CA ASP A 766 18.49 -21.02 36.81
C ASP A 766 18.21 -19.50 36.87
N LEU A 767 18.02 -18.85 35.71
CA LEU A 767 17.69 -17.44 35.54
C LEU A 767 16.24 -17.21 35.04
N LEU A 768 15.74 -18.02 34.09
CA LEU A 768 14.38 -17.91 33.56
C LEU A 768 13.51 -19.08 34.03
N THR A 769 12.44 -18.76 34.75
CA THR A 769 11.34 -19.70 35.06
C THR A 769 10.03 -19.24 34.42
N ILE A 770 9.30 -20.15 33.79
CA ILE A 770 7.92 -19.96 33.31
C ILE A 770 7.02 -20.84 34.17
N ASP A 771 6.05 -20.23 34.86
CA ASP A 771 5.26 -20.88 35.92
C ASP A 771 3.76 -20.88 35.58
N GLY A 772 3.12 -22.04 35.68
CA GLY A 772 1.66 -22.23 35.53
C GLY A 772 0.83 -21.85 36.76
N ASN A 773 1.45 -21.45 37.87
CA ASN A 773 0.81 -21.24 39.16
C ASN A 773 0.77 -19.75 39.56
N LEU A 774 -0.29 -19.03 39.17
CA LEU A 774 -0.47 -17.62 39.57
C LEU A 774 -0.27 -17.39 41.07
N GLY A 775 0.58 -16.41 41.40
CA GLY A 775 0.85 -15.90 42.74
C GLY A 775 -0.28 -15.12 43.41
N GLY A 776 -1.55 -15.40 43.09
CA GLY A 776 -2.72 -14.75 43.70
C GLY A 776 -4.05 -15.24 43.12
N ASP A 777 -5.10 -15.27 43.96
CA ASP A 777 -6.56 -15.21 43.73
C ASP A 777 -7.28 -15.92 42.55
N GLY A 778 -6.59 -16.67 41.69
CA GLY A 778 -7.23 -17.50 40.66
C GLY A 778 -8.10 -18.63 41.23
N LEU A 779 -8.94 -19.26 40.38
CA LEU A 779 -9.77 -20.43 40.74
C LEU A 779 -8.92 -21.69 40.95
N LYS A 780 -8.20 -21.69 42.07
CA LYS A 780 -7.27 -22.75 42.46
C LYS A 780 -8.01 -24.02 42.85
N ASN A 781 -7.46 -25.17 42.46
CA ASN A 781 -7.93 -26.48 42.94
C ASN A 781 -7.54 -26.68 44.43
N GLY A 782 -7.93 -27.83 45.00
CA GLY A 782 -7.71 -28.14 46.43
C GLY A 782 -6.24 -28.12 46.92
N ASN A 783 -5.27 -28.07 46.01
CA ASN A 783 -3.84 -27.99 46.31
C ASN A 783 -3.24 -26.59 46.02
N GLY A 784 -3.98 -25.66 45.43
CA GLY A 784 -3.51 -24.28 45.19
C GLY A 784 -3.09 -23.91 43.76
N HIS A 785 -3.26 -24.79 42.77
CA HIS A 785 -2.88 -24.55 41.36
C HIS A 785 -4.08 -24.19 40.46
N LEU A 786 -3.83 -23.45 39.38
CA LEU A 786 -4.78 -23.27 38.27
C LEU A 786 -4.81 -24.50 37.37
N LEU A 787 -5.97 -24.77 36.75
CA LEU A 787 -6.24 -26.03 36.04
C LEU A 787 -5.90 -25.98 34.53
N PHE A 788 -4.67 -25.62 34.17
CA PHE A 788 -4.20 -25.61 32.77
C PHE A 788 -2.75 -26.11 32.62
N ARG A 789 -2.31 -26.34 31.38
CA ARG A 789 -0.91 -26.68 31.03
C ARG A 789 -0.20 -25.47 30.46
N ILE A 790 1.12 -25.35 30.62
CA ILE A 790 1.83 -24.14 30.15
C ILE A 790 1.74 -24.02 28.61
N PHE A 791 2.19 -25.04 27.87
CA PHE A 791 2.31 -25.00 26.41
C PHE A 791 1.55 -26.14 25.69
N PRO A 792 0.40 -25.88 25.04
CA PRO A 792 -0.12 -26.71 23.96
C PRO A 792 0.51 -26.32 22.61
N VAL A 793 0.90 -27.33 21.81
CA VAL A 793 1.41 -27.15 20.42
C VAL A 793 0.44 -27.85 19.47
N VAL A 794 -0.16 -27.12 18.52
CA VAL A 794 -1.50 -27.49 17.98
C VAL A 794 -1.68 -27.61 16.47
N LEU A 795 -0.92 -26.89 15.63
CA LEU A 795 -1.01 -27.00 14.16
C LEU A 795 0.13 -27.82 13.56
N SER A 796 0.01 -28.17 12.27
CA SER A 796 0.76 -29.29 11.68
C SER A 796 1.19 -29.06 10.22
N PRO A 797 2.43 -29.44 9.83
CA PRO A 797 3.53 -29.93 10.66
C PRO A 797 4.52 -28.81 11.03
N ILE A 798 4.72 -28.59 12.33
CA ILE A 798 5.60 -27.53 12.87
C ILE A 798 6.69 -28.13 13.78
N SER A 799 7.79 -27.40 13.99
CA SER A 799 8.91 -27.82 14.84
C SER A 799 9.13 -26.84 15.98
N VAL A 800 9.11 -27.31 17.23
CA VAL A 800 9.28 -26.45 18.42
C VAL A 800 10.52 -26.86 19.22
N GLU A 801 11.32 -25.88 19.63
CA GLU A 801 12.47 -26.06 20.51
C GLU A 801 12.42 -25.13 21.73
N PHE A 802 12.70 -25.67 22.91
CA PHE A 802 12.91 -24.90 24.14
C PHE A 802 14.37 -25.05 24.59
N ARG A 803 15.03 -23.94 24.93
CA ARG A 803 16.40 -23.90 25.43
C ARG A 803 16.49 -23.13 26.74
N ASP A 804 17.37 -23.59 27.63
CA ASP A 804 17.92 -22.77 28.73
C ASP A 804 16.87 -22.06 29.61
N LEU A 805 15.84 -22.80 30.02
CA LEU A 805 14.72 -22.29 30.83
C LEU A 805 14.14 -23.37 31.76
N THR A 806 13.42 -22.94 32.81
CA THR A 806 12.65 -23.81 33.71
C THR A 806 11.14 -23.69 33.41
N LEU A 807 10.46 -24.83 33.29
CA LEU A 807 9.00 -24.97 33.15
C LEU A 807 8.42 -25.63 34.40
N GLN A 808 7.56 -24.92 35.15
CA GLN A 808 7.01 -25.46 36.40
C GLN A 808 5.55 -25.09 36.69
N GLY A 809 4.98 -25.77 37.68
CA GLY A 809 3.73 -25.37 38.34
C GLY A 809 2.43 -25.58 37.56
N GLY A 810 2.50 -25.92 36.27
CA GLY A 810 1.32 -26.28 35.46
C GLY A 810 0.62 -27.52 36.00
N ASP A 811 -0.71 -27.50 36.09
CA ASP A 811 -1.52 -28.56 36.68
C ASP A 811 -2.80 -28.79 35.84
N THR A 812 -2.83 -29.84 35.02
CA THR A 812 -3.95 -30.10 34.09
C THR A 812 -4.72 -31.37 34.42
N ASN A 813 -6.02 -31.40 34.12
CA ASN A 813 -6.78 -32.66 34.09
C ASN A 813 -6.49 -33.50 32.84
N SER A 814 -5.73 -32.97 31.88
CA SER A 814 -5.38 -33.59 30.58
C SER A 814 -3.98 -34.23 30.61
N ASN A 815 -3.27 -34.26 29.48
CA ASN A 815 -1.93 -34.82 29.36
C ASN A 815 -0.88 -33.71 29.23
N GLY A 816 0.20 -33.79 30.01
CA GLY A 816 1.33 -32.85 29.99
C GLY A 816 0.97 -31.56 30.72
N GLY A 817 1.48 -31.38 31.94
CA GLY A 817 1.30 -30.16 32.73
C GLY A 817 2.22 -29.02 32.27
N ALA A 818 3.44 -29.34 31.81
CA ALA A 818 4.32 -28.39 31.15
C ALA A 818 3.96 -28.24 29.66
N ILE A 819 4.19 -29.29 28.86
CA ILE A 819 4.04 -29.26 27.40
C ILE A 819 3.14 -30.41 26.92
N SER A 820 2.33 -30.15 25.91
CA SER A 820 1.65 -31.19 25.13
C SER A 820 1.81 -30.92 23.64
N SER A 821 2.63 -31.72 22.95
CA SER A 821 2.88 -31.57 21.52
C SER A 821 2.27 -32.70 20.70
N GLY A 822 1.64 -32.32 19.58
CA GLY A 822 1.26 -33.23 18.51
C GLY A 822 2.37 -33.54 17.52
N HIS A 823 3.52 -32.85 17.65
CA HIS A 823 4.58 -32.71 16.64
C HIS A 823 5.97 -32.90 17.25
N ASP A 824 7.01 -32.70 16.46
CA ASP A 824 8.39 -32.90 16.89
C ASP A 824 8.82 -31.79 17.87
N LEU A 825 9.61 -32.17 18.87
CA LEU A 825 9.92 -31.33 20.03
C LEU A 825 11.37 -31.53 20.48
N THR A 826 12.12 -30.43 20.61
CA THR A 826 13.48 -30.45 21.15
C THR A 826 13.55 -29.69 22.47
N LEU A 827 14.18 -30.28 23.48
CA LEU A 827 14.39 -29.70 24.80
C LEU A 827 15.89 -29.78 25.14
N ARG A 828 16.57 -28.64 25.24
CA ARG A 828 18.00 -28.54 25.52
C ARG A 828 18.28 -27.73 26.78
N ARG A 829 18.98 -28.31 27.76
CA ARG A 829 19.28 -27.68 29.05
C ARG A 829 18.03 -27.17 29.81
N VAL A 830 16.86 -27.74 29.51
CA VAL A 830 15.57 -27.35 30.11
C VAL A 830 15.37 -28.07 31.43
N THR A 831 14.80 -27.38 32.41
CA THR A 831 14.26 -28.01 33.62
C THR A 831 12.74 -28.11 33.51
N VAL A 832 12.17 -29.30 33.62
CA VAL A 832 10.71 -29.53 33.74
C VAL A 832 10.43 -29.99 35.17
N ALA A 833 9.93 -29.09 36.01
CA ALA A 833 9.86 -29.28 37.46
C ALA A 833 8.44 -29.17 38.05
N ASN A 834 8.07 -30.11 38.93
CA ASN A 834 6.85 -30.04 39.75
C ASN A 834 5.53 -29.87 38.97
N ASN A 835 5.48 -30.22 37.68
CA ASN A 835 4.28 -30.13 36.86
C ASN A 835 3.36 -31.33 37.11
N SER A 836 2.06 -31.14 36.96
CA SER A 836 1.08 -32.19 37.15
C SER A 836 0.06 -32.29 36.02
N GLY A 837 -0.39 -33.51 35.77
CA GLY A 837 -1.36 -33.80 34.74
C GLY A 837 -2.26 -34.97 35.12
N GLY A 838 -3.35 -35.14 34.40
CA GLY A 838 -4.19 -36.33 34.47
C GLY A 838 -3.37 -37.57 34.10
N SER A 839 -2.93 -37.66 32.85
CA SER A 839 -2.20 -38.84 32.34
C SER A 839 -0.67 -38.70 32.35
N VAL A 840 -0.17 -37.46 32.24
CA VAL A 840 1.27 -37.17 32.09
C VAL A 840 1.61 -35.91 32.87
N GLY A 841 2.56 -35.96 33.80
CA GLY A 841 2.90 -34.81 34.64
C GLY A 841 3.68 -33.73 33.89
N GLY A 842 4.82 -34.09 33.29
CA GLY A 842 5.67 -33.17 32.52
C GLY A 842 5.20 -32.93 31.09
N VAL A 843 5.69 -33.74 30.14
CA VAL A 843 5.58 -33.54 28.69
C VAL A 843 4.84 -34.70 28.02
N SER A 844 3.74 -34.39 27.32
CA SER A 844 2.99 -35.37 26.52
C SER A 844 3.30 -35.22 25.03
N LEU A 845 3.55 -36.34 24.36
CA LEU A 845 3.80 -36.47 22.93
C LEU A 845 2.75 -37.40 22.29
N ASN A 846 2.53 -37.25 20.98
CA ASN A 846 1.79 -38.22 20.18
C ASN A 846 2.68 -39.42 19.80
N SER A 847 2.09 -40.54 19.37
CA SER A 847 2.84 -41.68 18.81
C SER A 847 3.33 -41.32 17.40
N GLY A 848 4.54 -41.72 17.04
CA GLY A 848 5.15 -41.45 15.74
C GLY A 848 5.81 -40.08 15.55
N THR A 849 5.74 -39.15 16.51
CA THR A 849 6.59 -37.94 16.51
C THR A 849 8.04 -38.31 16.85
N THR A 850 8.98 -37.40 16.62
CA THR A 850 10.37 -37.51 17.10
C THR A 850 10.65 -36.41 18.10
N SER A 851 11.26 -36.73 19.24
CA SER A 851 11.59 -35.73 20.26
C SER A 851 12.94 -35.99 20.89
N THR A 852 13.68 -34.92 21.14
CA THR A 852 15.05 -34.96 21.69
C THR A 852 15.07 -34.23 23.02
N ILE A 853 15.57 -34.91 24.05
CA ILE A 853 15.73 -34.41 25.41
C ILE A 853 17.22 -34.51 25.73
N GLU A 854 17.89 -33.37 25.79
CA GLU A 854 19.34 -33.26 25.87
C GLU A 854 19.74 -32.33 27.03
N ASP A 855 20.70 -32.76 27.85
CA ASP A 855 21.26 -31.98 28.97
C ASP A 855 20.21 -31.47 29.99
N SER A 856 19.05 -32.14 30.09
CA SER A 856 17.82 -31.60 30.68
C SER A 856 17.39 -32.34 31.98
N LEU A 857 16.68 -31.62 32.86
CA LEU A 857 16.28 -32.10 34.20
C LEU A 857 14.75 -32.21 34.33
N PHE A 858 14.22 -33.42 34.51
CA PHE A 858 12.81 -33.68 34.78
C PHE A 858 12.65 -34.08 36.25
N THR A 859 12.11 -33.19 37.09
CA THR A 859 12.05 -33.41 38.55
C THR A 859 10.66 -33.24 39.15
N GLY A 860 10.24 -34.17 40.01
CA GLY A 860 9.03 -34.04 40.84
C GLY A 860 7.68 -34.01 40.09
N ASN A 861 7.64 -34.35 38.80
CA ASN A 861 6.42 -34.26 37.99
C ASN A 861 5.45 -35.43 38.30
N LEU A 862 4.14 -35.16 38.32
CA LEU A 862 3.11 -36.06 38.86
C LEU A 862 1.95 -36.33 37.89
N ALA A 863 1.73 -37.61 37.53
CA ALA A 863 0.50 -38.07 36.88
C ALA A 863 -0.56 -38.48 37.92
N ARG A 864 -1.68 -37.75 37.96
CA ARG A 864 -2.73 -37.80 38.99
C ARG A 864 -3.81 -38.86 38.76
N SER A 865 -3.99 -39.33 37.53
CA SER A 865 -5.14 -40.17 37.17
C SER A 865 -5.05 -41.57 37.78
N SER A 866 -6.13 -41.99 38.43
CA SER A 866 -6.29 -43.31 39.06
C SER A 866 -6.97 -44.33 38.13
N SER A 867 -6.98 -44.09 36.82
CA SER A 867 -7.55 -45.03 35.85
C SER A 867 -6.76 -46.35 35.78
N ILE A 868 -7.45 -47.41 35.33
CA ILE A 868 -6.85 -48.73 35.09
C ILE A 868 -6.01 -48.81 33.81
N ASP A 869 -5.97 -47.75 33.00
CA ASP A 869 -5.17 -47.71 31.78
C ASP A 869 -3.70 -47.46 32.13
N ASN A 870 -2.87 -48.48 31.93
CA ASN A 870 -1.42 -48.53 32.23
C ASN A 870 -0.53 -47.58 31.38
N SER A 871 -1.08 -46.45 30.93
CA SER A 871 -0.55 -45.59 29.88
C SER A 871 0.03 -44.27 30.39
N PHE A 872 0.23 -44.11 31.71
CA PHE A 872 0.64 -42.86 32.36
C PHE A 872 2.15 -42.70 32.52
N ALA A 873 2.62 -41.45 32.69
CA ALA A 873 4.02 -41.16 33.02
C ALA A 873 4.13 -39.95 33.95
N GLY A 874 4.97 -39.97 34.99
CA GLY A 874 5.22 -38.76 35.78
C GLY A 874 5.92 -37.68 34.95
N ALA A 875 6.98 -38.02 34.23
CA ALA A 875 7.72 -37.08 33.39
C ALA A 875 7.24 -37.04 31.92
N VAL A 876 7.46 -38.09 31.11
CA VAL A 876 7.32 -38.03 29.64
C VAL A 876 6.60 -39.26 29.06
N ARG A 877 5.75 -39.05 28.04
CA ARG A 877 4.98 -40.12 27.39
C ARG A 877 4.76 -39.88 25.90
N GLY A 878 4.88 -40.93 25.09
CA GLY A 878 4.61 -40.93 23.64
C GLY A 878 5.88 -40.89 22.80
N GLY A 879 5.73 -40.78 21.48
CA GLY A 879 6.78 -40.49 20.50
C GLY A 879 7.91 -41.51 20.38
N ASN A 880 8.74 -41.29 19.36
CA ASN A 880 10.14 -41.69 19.40
C ASN A 880 10.87 -40.65 20.28
N ILE A 881 11.53 -41.10 21.34
CA ILE A 881 12.23 -40.20 22.28
C ILE A 881 13.71 -40.55 22.28
N ASN A 882 14.56 -39.55 22.06
CA ASN A 882 16.00 -39.61 22.32
C ASN A 882 16.28 -38.86 23.62
N ILE A 883 16.81 -39.54 24.63
CA ILE A 883 17.19 -38.97 25.93
C ILE A 883 18.71 -39.07 26.08
N VAL A 884 19.38 -37.93 26.24
CA VAL A 884 20.84 -37.82 26.25
C VAL A 884 21.27 -36.93 27.41
N ARG A 885 22.26 -37.37 28.20
CA ARG A 885 22.88 -36.59 29.30
C ARG A 885 21.90 -35.94 30.28
N SER A 886 20.75 -36.60 30.50
CA SER A 886 19.58 -36.02 31.16
C SER A 886 19.23 -36.73 32.47
N THR A 887 18.65 -36.00 33.42
CA THR A 887 18.25 -36.53 34.73
C THR A 887 16.75 -36.50 34.95
N PHE A 888 16.20 -37.65 35.32
CA PHE A 888 14.81 -37.84 35.69
C PHE A 888 14.76 -38.22 37.16
N SER A 889 14.29 -37.33 38.04
CA SER A 889 14.25 -37.61 39.47
C SER A 889 12.91 -37.33 40.16
N ASN A 890 12.56 -38.15 41.15
CA ASN A 890 11.37 -37.97 42.00
C ASN A 890 10.01 -37.90 41.25
N ASN A 891 9.94 -38.31 39.97
CA ASN A 891 8.71 -38.24 39.16
C ASN A 891 7.77 -39.41 39.50
N GLN A 892 6.45 -39.18 39.46
CA GLN A 892 5.46 -40.08 40.09
C GLN A 892 4.25 -40.41 39.20
N SER A 893 3.82 -41.67 39.24
CA SER A 893 2.63 -42.18 38.55
C SER A 893 1.94 -43.31 39.32
N ILE A 894 0.62 -43.46 39.16
CA ILE A 894 -0.17 -44.47 39.87
C ILE A 894 -0.10 -45.84 39.18
N THR A 895 -0.44 -45.95 37.90
CA THR A 895 -0.49 -47.23 37.14
C THR A 895 0.45 -47.31 35.93
N GLY A 896 1.23 -46.26 35.66
CA GLY A 896 2.06 -46.11 34.47
C GLY A 896 3.55 -46.39 34.66
N ALA A 897 4.36 -45.34 34.51
CA ALA A 897 5.79 -45.28 34.82
C ALA A 897 6.08 -44.01 35.64
N GLY A 898 7.01 -44.04 36.59
CA GLY A 898 7.36 -42.83 37.35
C GLY A 898 7.99 -41.76 36.46
N ALA A 899 8.95 -42.12 35.59
CA ALA A 899 9.56 -41.18 34.65
C ALA A 899 8.93 -41.27 33.24
N VAL A 900 9.22 -42.32 32.46
CA VAL A 900 8.96 -42.38 31.00
C VAL A 900 8.07 -43.58 30.62
N ASN A 901 7.01 -43.37 29.83
CA ASN A 901 6.15 -44.46 29.34
C ASN A 901 6.00 -44.41 27.81
N VAL A 902 6.62 -45.36 27.12
CA VAL A 902 6.48 -45.56 25.68
C VAL A 902 5.14 -46.26 25.41
N VAL A 903 4.30 -45.65 24.58
CA VAL A 903 2.99 -46.21 24.26
C VAL A 903 3.13 -47.47 23.37
N PRO A 904 2.13 -48.39 23.35
CA PRO A 904 2.17 -49.55 22.46
C PRO A 904 2.01 -49.10 21.01
N GLY A 905 2.95 -49.47 20.14
CA GLY A 905 2.99 -49.00 18.75
C GLY A 905 4.22 -49.53 18.02
N SER A 906 4.90 -48.64 17.30
CA SER A 906 6.23 -48.86 16.71
C SER A 906 7.23 -47.79 17.16
N ASP A 907 6.97 -47.17 18.31
CA ASP A 907 7.75 -46.08 18.89
C ASP A 907 9.09 -46.58 19.45
N VAL A 908 10.14 -45.76 19.34
CA VAL A 908 11.51 -46.09 19.78
C VAL A 908 11.98 -45.14 20.89
N LEU A 909 12.44 -45.70 22.01
CA LEU A 909 13.09 -44.95 23.07
C LEU A 909 14.61 -45.21 23.06
N ASN A 910 15.41 -44.20 22.77
CA ASN A 910 16.85 -44.23 22.93
C ASN A 910 17.23 -43.46 24.20
N VAL A 911 18.08 -44.05 25.04
CA VAL A 911 18.59 -43.42 26.28
C VAL A 911 20.09 -43.63 26.33
N SER A 912 20.86 -42.54 26.37
CA SER A 912 22.31 -42.56 26.61
C SER A 912 22.70 -41.60 27.73
N GLU A 913 23.77 -41.93 28.45
CA GLU A 913 24.43 -41.03 29.41
C GLU A 913 23.48 -40.44 30.49
N SER A 914 22.42 -41.15 30.89
CA SER A 914 21.30 -40.54 31.63
C SER A 914 21.03 -41.19 32.99
N THR A 915 20.52 -40.40 33.94
CA THR A 915 20.27 -40.82 35.33
C THR A 915 18.78 -40.78 35.67
N PHE A 916 18.26 -41.89 36.18
CA PHE A 916 16.87 -42.04 36.64
C PHE A 916 16.87 -42.39 38.13
N SER A 917 16.51 -41.42 38.99
CA SER A 917 16.66 -41.53 40.45
C SER A 917 15.37 -41.27 41.24
N GLY A 918 14.97 -42.18 42.13
CA GLY A 918 13.86 -41.95 43.07
C GLY A 918 12.48 -41.83 42.40
N ASN A 919 12.32 -42.28 41.15
CA ASN A 919 11.04 -42.20 40.44
C ASN A 919 10.10 -43.34 40.88
N SER A 920 8.80 -43.08 40.95
CA SER A 920 7.81 -43.99 41.54
C SER A 920 6.63 -44.28 40.63
N GLY A 921 6.44 -45.57 40.29
CA GLY A 921 5.26 -46.08 39.58
C GLY A 921 4.54 -47.12 40.43
N LEU A 922 3.61 -46.68 41.26
CA LEU A 922 3.03 -47.46 42.37
C LEU A 922 2.50 -48.85 41.97
N LEU A 923 1.89 -48.96 40.78
CA LEU A 923 1.36 -50.19 40.19
C LEU A 923 1.96 -50.44 38.78
N GLY A 924 3.19 -49.97 38.55
CA GLY A 924 3.84 -49.97 37.23
C GLY A 924 5.36 -49.91 37.31
N ALA A 925 6.00 -49.17 36.41
CA ALA A 925 7.46 -49.05 36.38
C ALA A 925 7.97 -47.91 37.28
N GLY A 926 9.07 -48.11 37.99
CA GLY A 926 9.73 -47.06 38.77
C GLY A 926 10.19 -45.91 37.89
N ALA A 927 11.09 -46.17 36.93
CA ALA A 927 11.53 -45.17 35.96
C ALA A 927 10.82 -45.33 34.60
N ILE A 928 11.08 -46.42 33.85
CA ILE A 928 10.71 -46.54 32.43
C ILE A 928 9.80 -47.73 32.15
N ARG A 929 8.71 -47.52 31.40
CA ARG A 929 7.86 -48.59 30.87
C ARG A 929 7.87 -48.60 29.34
N VAL A 930 8.02 -49.78 28.75
CA VAL A 930 7.99 -49.98 27.29
C VAL A 930 7.06 -51.14 26.96
N ARG A 931 6.16 -50.92 25.99
CA ARG A 931 4.94 -51.72 25.80
C ARG A 931 4.85 -52.32 24.39
N LEU A 932 3.86 -53.19 24.19
CA LEU A 932 3.73 -54.09 23.03
C LEU A 932 4.03 -53.42 21.68
N GLY A 933 4.98 -53.99 20.95
CA GLY A 933 5.39 -53.56 19.60
C GLY A 933 6.55 -52.56 19.55
N SER A 934 6.72 -51.77 20.61
CA SER A 934 7.74 -50.72 20.72
C SER A 934 9.12 -51.29 21.12
N SER A 935 10.17 -50.47 21.07
CA SER A 935 11.54 -50.88 21.45
C SER A 935 12.29 -49.82 22.24
N ALA A 936 13.26 -50.24 23.05
CA ALA A 936 14.20 -49.32 23.69
C ALA A 936 15.66 -49.77 23.60
N ASN A 937 16.54 -48.80 23.38
CA ASN A 937 17.98 -48.91 23.50
C ASN A 937 18.39 -48.07 24.72
N VAL A 938 19.01 -48.69 25.73
CA VAL A 938 19.40 -48.02 26.97
C VAL A 938 20.89 -48.29 27.20
N VAL A 939 21.67 -47.23 27.17
CA VAL A 939 23.13 -47.26 27.05
C VAL A 939 23.73 -46.37 28.13
N SER A 940 24.80 -46.81 28.79
CA SER A 940 25.65 -45.98 29.64
C SER A 940 24.85 -45.10 30.62
N SER A 941 23.89 -45.71 31.34
CA SER A 941 22.86 -44.99 32.12
C SER A 941 22.63 -45.59 33.51
N THR A 942 22.22 -44.78 34.47
CA THR A 942 22.07 -45.15 35.90
C THR A 942 20.61 -45.16 36.35
N PHE A 943 20.19 -46.23 37.04
CA PHE A 943 18.85 -46.37 37.64
C PHE A 943 18.94 -46.60 39.15
N SER A 944 18.62 -45.58 39.95
CA SER A 944 18.75 -45.57 41.42
C SER A 944 17.42 -45.35 42.16
N ASP A 945 17.17 -46.05 43.28
CA ASP A 945 16.04 -45.83 44.20
C ASP A 945 14.63 -45.78 43.53
N ASN A 946 14.46 -46.41 42.36
CA ASN A 946 13.19 -46.33 41.64
C ASN A 946 12.18 -47.35 42.22
N ALA A 947 10.98 -46.86 42.56
CA ALA A 947 9.95 -47.61 43.27
C ALA A 947 8.86 -48.14 42.33
N GLY A 948 8.72 -49.47 42.24
CA GLY A 948 7.69 -50.11 41.41
C GLY A 948 7.92 -51.59 41.14
N MET A 949 7.24 -52.12 40.12
CA MET A 949 7.38 -53.50 39.63
C MET A 949 8.72 -53.78 38.95
N GLY A 950 9.51 -52.74 38.67
CA GLY A 950 10.81 -52.74 37.98
C GLY A 950 11.24 -51.31 37.72
N ALA A 951 12.50 -50.94 37.92
CA ALA A 951 13.03 -49.64 37.51
C ALA A 951 12.83 -49.45 36.01
N LEU A 952 13.07 -50.50 35.23
CA LEU A 952 12.44 -50.66 33.92
C LEU A 952 11.50 -51.87 33.87
N LEU A 953 10.38 -51.70 33.16
CA LEU A 953 9.34 -52.71 32.94
C LEU A 953 9.05 -52.89 31.44
N PHE A 954 9.24 -54.10 30.94
CA PHE A 954 9.02 -54.47 29.54
C PHE A 954 7.81 -55.39 29.35
N GLU A 955 6.90 -54.97 28.47
CA GLU A 955 5.64 -55.64 28.15
C GLU A 955 5.51 -55.91 26.65
N GLY A 956 6.19 -56.94 26.13
CA GLY A 956 6.07 -57.37 24.74
C GLY A 956 6.84 -56.50 23.74
N ALA A 957 7.96 -55.95 24.20
CA ALA A 957 8.85 -55.03 23.49
C ALA A 957 10.24 -55.66 23.25
N THR A 958 11.11 -54.96 22.52
CA THR A 958 12.56 -55.29 22.45
C THR A 958 13.37 -54.34 23.33
N LEU A 959 14.29 -54.88 24.12
CA LEU A 959 15.29 -54.12 24.88
C LEU A 959 16.70 -54.50 24.41
N ASN A 960 17.52 -53.48 24.15
CA ASN A 960 18.98 -53.58 24.17
C ASN A 960 19.49 -52.72 25.34
N LEU A 961 20.24 -53.32 26.26
CA LEU A 961 20.73 -52.67 27.49
C LEU A 961 22.24 -52.87 27.61
N ALA A 962 23.01 -51.79 27.55
CA ALA A 962 24.47 -51.81 27.58
C ALA A 962 25.04 -50.81 28.59
N HIS A 963 26.14 -51.15 29.25
CA HIS A 963 26.91 -50.22 30.11
C HIS A 963 26.10 -49.55 31.23
N SER A 964 25.00 -50.16 31.66
CA SER A 964 24.02 -49.57 32.56
C SER A 964 24.06 -50.19 33.95
N THR A 965 23.80 -49.36 34.97
CA THR A 965 23.87 -49.77 36.39
C THR A 965 22.57 -49.52 37.13
N PHE A 966 22.27 -50.39 38.09
CA PHE A 966 21.03 -50.42 38.84
C PHE A 966 21.33 -50.57 40.33
N VAL A 967 20.78 -49.67 41.17
CA VAL A 967 21.10 -49.55 42.60
C VAL A 967 19.84 -49.23 43.40
N GLU A 968 19.63 -49.89 44.55
CA GLU A 968 18.56 -49.60 45.53
C GLU A 968 17.10 -49.58 45.01
N ASN A 969 16.83 -49.94 43.75
CA ASN A 969 15.47 -50.00 43.21
C ASN A 969 14.63 -51.09 43.90
N THR A 970 13.29 -50.93 43.94
CA THR A 970 12.40 -51.95 44.53
C THR A 970 12.42 -53.28 43.76
N ASN A 971 12.63 -53.20 42.45
CA ASN A 971 13.04 -54.28 41.54
C ASN A 971 13.83 -53.59 40.41
N ASP A 972 14.87 -54.20 39.85
CA ASP A 972 15.71 -53.51 38.85
C ASP A 972 15.13 -53.64 37.43
N LEU A 973 15.15 -54.86 36.87
CA LEU A 973 14.70 -55.12 35.50
C LEU A 973 13.62 -56.21 35.45
N THR A 974 12.42 -55.85 35.00
CA THR A 974 11.27 -56.76 34.91
C THR A 974 10.83 -56.94 33.46
N ILE A 975 10.87 -58.18 32.98
CA ILE A 975 10.53 -58.56 31.60
C ILE A 975 9.37 -59.54 31.65
N SER A 976 8.15 -59.04 31.39
CA SER A 976 6.93 -59.87 31.40
C SER A 976 6.76 -60.67 30.11
N SER A 977 7.23 -60.12 28.99
CA SER A 977 7.23 -60.72 27.64
C SER A 977 8.07 -59.84 26.70
N GLY A 978 8.53 -60.37 25.58
CA GLY A 978 9.42 -59.70 24.63
C GLY A 978 10.80 -60.34 24.58
N ALA A 979 11.80 -59.60 24.09
CA ALA A 979 13.20 -60.02 24.02
C ALA A 979 14.10 -58.94 24.61
N ALA A 980 15.02 -59.32 25.50
CA ALA A 980 15.97 -58.42 26.12
C ALA A 980 17.40 -58.94 25.94
N HIS A 981 18.23 -58.14 25.28
CA HIS A 981 19.67 -58.32 25.19
C HIS A 981 20.31 -57.41 26.22
N VAL A 982 21.08 -57.97 27.15
CA VAL A 982 21.77 -57.21 28.19
C VAL A 982 23.26 -57.55 28.15
N THR A 983 24.10 -56.53 28.12
CA THR A 983 25.56 -56.66 28.03
C THR A 983 26.29 -55.65 28.92
N HIS A 984 27.42 -56.04 29.51
CA HIS A 984 28.32 -55.17 30.28
C HIS A 984 27.58 -54.27 31.31
N SER A 985 26.56 -54.81 31.98
CA SER A 985 25.65 -54.05 32.86
C SER A 985 25.56 -54.68 34.26
N ILE A 986 25.31 -53.85 35.28
CA ILE A 986 25.09 -54.28 36.68
C ILE A 986 23.59 -54.32 36.95
N VAL A 987 23.03 -55.51 37.21
CA VAL A 987 21.59 -55.71 37.46
C VAL A 987 21.39 -56.61 38.69
N PRO A 988 21.20 -56.04 39.89
CA PRO A 988 21.06 -56.82 41.13
C PRO A 988 19.86 -57.78 41.13
N VAL A 989 18.68 -57.33 40.71
CA VAL A 989 17.40 -58.04 40.78
C VAL A 989 16.71 -58.13 39.41
N LEU A 990 16.88 -59.27 38.74
CA LEU A 990 16.24 -59.60 37.46
C LEU A 990 14.96 -60.42 37.65
N ALA A 991 13.84 -59.93 37.11
CA ALA A 991 12.55 -60.62 37.09
C ALA A 991 12.10 -60.90 35.64
N GLY A 992 12.62 -61.98 35.03
CA GLY A 992 12.26 -62.39 33.67
C GLY A 992 13.13 -63.50 33.11
N THR A 993 13.18 -63.60 31.78
CA THR A 993 14.15 -64.44 31.04
C THR A 993 14.81 -63.58 29.96
N LEU A 994 16.15 -63.53 29.97
CA LEU A 994 16.93 -62.78 28.99
C LEU A 994 17.10 -63.56 27.69
N ALA A 995 17.21 -62.85 26.56
CA ALA A 995 17.58 -63.41 25.28
C ALA A 995 19.11 -63.61 25.17
N SER A 996 19.90 -62.68 25.73
CA SER A 996 21.33 -62.81 25.96
C SER A 996 21.74 -62.21 27.32
N ASN A 997 22.79 -62.76 27.92
CA ASN A 997 23.32 -62.34 29.21
C ASN A 997 24.84 -62.43 29.18
N THR A 998 25.50 -61.42 28.60
CA THR A 998 26.93 -61.47 28.27
C THR A 998 27.69 -60.43 29.08
N PHE A 999 28.69 -60.86 29.86
CA PHE A 999 29.53 -59.98 30.69
C PHE A 999 28.79 -59.08 31.71
N ASN A 1000 27.57 -59.46 32.13
CA ASN A 1000 26.83 -58.74 33.16
C ASN A 1000 27.18 -59.17 34.58
N LEU A 1001 27.08 -58.23 35.51
CA LEU A 1001 27.23 -58.46 36.94
C LEU A 1001 25.84 -58.52 37.58
N ILE A 1002 25.44 -59.69 38.07
CA ILE A 1002 24.08 -59.95 38.62
C ILE A 1002 24.17 -60.27 40.11
N GLY A 1003 23.25 -59.70 40.90
CA GLY A 1003 23.16 -59.95 42.34
C GLY A 1003 24.22 -59.26 43.19
N VAL A 1004 24.80 -58.17 42.70
CA VAL A 1004 25.83 -57.36 43.37
C VAL A 1004 25.49 -55.88 43.27
N ASP A 1005 25.74 -55.14 44.35
CA ASP A 1005 25.52 -53.69 44.45
C ASP A 1005 26.69 -52.92 43.80
N ALA A 1006 26.37 -51.91 43.00
CA ALA A 1006 27.35 -51.06 42.33
C ALA A 1006 28.07 -50.07 43.24
N MET A 1007 27.58 -49.81 44.47
CA MET A 1007 28.19 -48.86 45.43
C MET A 1007 28.41 -47.45 44.85
N LEU A 1008 27.31 -46.76 44.53
CA LEU A 1008 27.34 -45.38 44.03
C LEU A 1008 27.13 -44.35 45.16
N GLY A 1009 27.57 -43.12 44.93
CA GLY A 1009 27.29 -41.97 45.79
C GLY A 1009 25.85 -41.45 45.66
N PRO A 1010 25.47 -40.41 46.43
CA PRO A 1010 24.15 -39.77 46.31
C PRO A 1010 23.98 -39.04 44.97
N LEU A 1011 22.73 -38.75 44.60
CA LEU A 1011 22.41 -37.89 43.46
C LEU A 1011 22.81 -36.44 43.78
N VAL A 1012 23.87 -35.93 43.16
CA VAL A 1012 24.39 -34.58 43.38
C VAL A 1012 24.90 -33.96 42.08
N ASP A 1013 25.25 -32.68 42.11
CA ASP A 1013 26.05 -32.07 41.05
C ASP A 1013 27.49 -32.59 41.14
N ASN A 1014 28.03 -33.09 40.02
CA ASN A 1014 29.41 -33.54 39.86
C ASN A 1014 30.11 -32.84 38.69
N GLY A 1015 29.71 -31.60 38.36
CA GLY A 1015 30.31 -30.77 37.30
C GLY A 1015 29.71 -30.97 35.91
N GLY A 1016 28.48 -31.48 35.82
CA GLY A 1016 27.79 -31.72 34.55
C GLY A 1016 26.57 -30.82 34.36
N PRO A 1017 25.92 -30.84 33.17
CA PRO A 1017 24.68 -30.11 32.97
C PRO A 1017 23.54 -30.69 33.81
N THR A 1018 23.62 -31.91 34.34
CA THR A 1018 22.56 -32.53 35.16
C THR A 1018 23.13 -33.32 36.35
N LEU A 1019 22.30 -33.50 37.40
CA LEU A 1019 22.68 -34.21 38.63
C LEU A 1019 22.94 -35.69 38.35
N THR A 1020 24.01 -36.25 38.92
CA THR A 1020 24.55 -37.58 38.61
C THR A 1020 24.88 -38.37 39.87
N HIS A 1021 25.08 -39.68 39.71
CA HIS A 1021 25.67 -40.56 40.73
C HIS A 1021 27.09 -40.97 40.31
N ALA A 1022 28.09 -40.52 41.05
CA ALA A 1022 29.47 -40.99 40.88
C ALA A 1022 29.70 -42.35 41.58
N PRO A 1023 30.52 -43.26 41.03
CA PRO A 1023 30.99 -44.45 41.75
C PRO A 1023 31.77 -44.08 43.03
N LEU A 1024 31.59 -44.86 44.10
CA LEU A 1024 32.40 -44.71 45.32
C LEU A 1024 33.74 -45.45 45.18
N PRO A 1025 34.80 -45.05 45.91
CA PRO A 1025 36.07 -45.78 45.93
C PRO A 1025 35.88 -47.26 46.29
N GLY A 1026 36.33 -48.16 45.41
CA GLY A 1026 36.13 -49.61 45.54
C GLY A 1026 34.78 -50.13 44.98
N SER A 1027 34.03 -49.29 44.28
CA SER A 1027 32.86 -49.68 43.48
C SER A 1027 33.22 -50.74 42.43
N ILE A 1028 32.31 -51.68 42.20
CA ILE A 1028 32.41 -52.69 41.13
C ILE A 1028 31.97 -52.18 39.75
N ALA A 1029 31.51 -50.92 39.67
CA ALA A 1029 31.19 -50.27 38.41
C ALA A 1029 32.43 -49.70 37.72
N ILE A 1030 33.49 -49.42 38.50
CA ILE A 1030 34.75 -48.86 38.01
C ILE A 1030 35.44 -49.86 37.09
N ASP A 1031 35.93 -49.42 35.92
CA ASP A 1031 36.69 -50.22 34.94
C ASP A 1031 35.97 -51.48 34.40
N ALA A 1032 34.66 -51.60 34.60
CA ALA A 1032 33.92 -52.87 34.53
C ALA A 1032 33.17 -53.13 33.21
N GLY A 1033 33.14 -52.16 32.28
CA GLY A 1033 32.44 -52.26 30.99
C GLY A 1033 33.14 -53.11 29.92
N ASP A 1034 33.00 -52.74 28.64
CA ASP A 1034 33.67 -53.48 27.56
C ASP A 1034 35.17 -53.11 27.51
N MET A 1035 36.03 -54.12 27.57
CA MET A 1035 37.48 -53.97 27.42
C MET A 1035 37.93 -53.73 25.97
N ALA A 1036 36.98 -53.71 25.02
CA ALA A 1036 37.16 -53.30 23.62
C ALA A 1036 36.35 -52.04 23.28
N ALA A 1037 35.90 -51.28 24.29
CA ALA A 1037 35.23 -50.00 24.11
C ALA A 1037 36.11 -49.00 23.36
N ALA A 1038 35.50 -48.25 22.44
CA ALA A 1038 36.14 -47.16 21.72
C ALA A 1038 35.11 -46.03 21.52
N PRO A 1039 35.48 -44.74 21.69
CA PRO A 1039 34.51 -43.64 21.67
C PRO A 1039 33.70 -43.60 20.37
N GLY A 1040 32.37 -43.55 20.48
CA GLY A 1040 31.46 -43.44 19.34
C GLY A 1040 31.25 -44.74 18.54
N MET A 1041 31.68 -45.90 19.04
CA MET A 1041 31.49 -47.20 18.38
C MET A 1041 30.81 -48.22 19.29
N ASN A 1042 30.06 -49.16 18.70
CA ASN A 1042 29.43 -50.31 19.38
C ASN A 1042 28.64 -49.96 20.65
N ASP A 1043 27.75 -48.96 20.56
CA ASP A 1043 26.94 -48.46 21.68
C ASP A 1043 27.79 -47.91 22.86
N VAL A 1044 28.99 -47.39 22.59
CA VAL A 1044 29.79 -46.58 23.52
C VAL A 1044 29.72 -45.10 23.10
N PRO A 1045 29.13 -44.20 23.93
CA PRO A 1045 29.11 -42.76 23.66
C PRO A 1045 30.51 -42.12 23.61
N LEU A 1046 30.58 -40.85 23.15
CA LEU A 1046 31.83 -40.07 23.20
C LEU A 1046 32.15 -39.57 24.61
N PHE A 1047 31.12 -39.24 25.38
CA PHE A 1047 31.22 -38.59 26.70
C PHE A 1047 30.39 -39.35 27.76
N ASP A 1048 30.51 -38.95 29.01
CA ASP A 1048 29.55 -39.34 30.07
C ASP A 1048 28.46 -38.27 30.27
N GLN A 1049 27.59 -38.45 31.27
CA GLN A 1049 26.49 -37.53 31.56
C GLN A 1049 26.92 -36.05 31.75
N ARG A 1050 28.19 -35.78 32.06
CA ARG A 1050 28.71 -34.43 32.27
C ARG A 1050 29.07 -33.69 30.96
N GLY A 1051 28.99 -34.35 29.81
CA GLY A 1051 29.13 -33.72 28.49
C GLY A 1051 30.58 -33.56 28.00
N ASN A 1052 30.78 -32.71 26.98
CA ASN A 1052 31.94 -32.71 26.09
C ASN A 1052 33.34 -32.70 26.74
N ASN A 1053 33.48 -32.21 27.98
CA ASN A 1053 34.77 -32.19 28.66
C ASN A 1053 35.12 -33.56 29.31
N TYR A 1054 34.18 -34.50 29.38
CA TYR A 1054 34.26 -35.74 30.15
C TYR A 1054 34.19 -36.96 29.21
N GLY A 1055 35.30 -37.24 28.54
CA GLY A 1055 35.46 -38.37 27.61
C GLY A 1055 35.10 -39.72 28.23
N ARG A 1056 34.31 -40.52 27.51
CA ARG A 1056 33.70 -41.76 28.03
C ARG A 1056 34.69 -42.89 28.24
N VAL A 1057 35.76 -42.95 27.47
CA VAL A 1057 36.76 -44.03 27.54
C VAL A 1057 38.00 -43.50 28.23
N GLN A 1058 38.34 -44.08 29.38
CA GLN A 1058 39.53 -43.76 30.18
C GLN A 1058 40.45 -44.97 30.17
N ASN A 1059 41.75 -44.81 29.85
CA ASN A 1059 42.73 -45.90 29.79
C ASN A 1059 42.31 -47.14 28.93
N GLY A 1060 41.46 -46.95 27.91
CA GLY A 1060 40.90 -48.06 27.11
C GLY A 1060 39.82 -48.89 27.81
N ARG A 1061 39.16 -48.33 28.83
CA ARG A 1061 38.07 -48.93 29.61
C ARG A 1061 36.92 -47.95 29.76
N ILE A 1062 35.78 -48.46 30.23
CA ILE A 1062 34.61 -47.66 30.62
C ILE A 1062 34.00 -48.20 31.92
N ASP A 1063 33.49 -47.31 32.74
CA ASP A 1063 32.65 -47.61 33.90
C ASP A 1063 31.26 -48.11 33.46
N ILE A 1064 30.54 -48.75 34.38
CA ILE A 1064 29.14 -49.14 34.19
C ILE A 1064 28.21 -48.12 34.87
N GLY A 1065 27.51 -47.31 34.08
CA GLY A 1065 26.55 -46.30 34.52
C GLY A 1065 26.62 -45.01 33.70
N ALA A 1066 25.92 -43.97 34.16
CA ALA A 1066 25.89 -42.65 33.52
C ALA A 1066 27.16 -41.80 33.72
N PHE A 1067 27.99 -42.16 34.69
CA PHE A 1067 29.20 -41.44 35.09
C PHE A 1067 30.44 -42.29 34.85
N GLU A 1068 31.53 -41.65 34.47
CA GLU A 1068 32.84 -42.22 34.20
C GLU A 1068 33.87 -41.66 35.22
N LEU A 1069 34.44 -42.50 36.08
CA LEU A 1069 35.45 -42.08 37.03
C LEU A 1069 36.78 -41.85 36.30
N ARG A 1070 37.26 -40.60 36.28
CA ARG A 1070 38.64 -40.32 35.83
C ARG A 1070 39.63 -40.79 36.88
N ASP A 1071 40.81 -41.22 36.41
CA ASP A 1071 42.01 -41.21 37.24
C ASP A 1071 42.23 -39.81 37.84
N THR A 1072 42.77 -39.75 39.05
CA THR A 1072 43.18 -38.47 39.63
C THR A 1072 44.43 -37.96 38.91
N PRO A 1073 44.43 -36.73 38.37
CA PRO A 1073 45.62 -36.16 37.76
C PRO A 1073 46.84 -36.29 38.66
N SER A 1074 47.94 -36.80 38.12
CA SER A 1074 49.03 -37.38 38.90
C SER A 1074 50.36 -37.24 38.16
N ALA A 1075 51.19 -36.29 38.59
CA ALA A 1075 52.53 -36.08 38.04
C ALA A 1075 53.58 -37.05 38.63
N ASP A 1076 53.17 -38.29 38.92
CA ASP A 1076 54.03 -39.43 39.26
C ASP A 1076 54.14 -40.28 37.99
N PHE A 1077 55.14 -39.98 37.16
CA PHE A 1077 55.19 -40.47 35.78
C PHE A 1077 55.95 -41.81 35.67
N ASP A 1078 56.86 -42.11 36.60
CA ASP A 1078 57.52 -43.42 36.69
C ASP A 1078 56.88 -44.39 37.71
N ASN A 1079 55.83 -43.95 38.42
CA ASN A 1079 55.04 -44.71 39.40
C ASN A 1079 55.87 -45.24 40.59
N ASP A 1080 56.90 -44.51 41.04
CA ASP A 1080 57.65 -44.85 42.27
C ASP A 1080 56.93 -44.42 43.57
N GLY A 1081 55.92 -43.55 43.46
CA GLY A 1081 55.10 -43.03 44.56
C GLY A 1081 55.48 -41.63 45.04
N PHE A 1082 56.56 -41.03 44.53
CA PHE A 1082 57.06 -39.72 44.95
C PHE A 1082 57.15 -38.75 43.78
N ILE A 1083 56.46 -37.61 43.88
CA ILE A 1083 56.46 -36.60 42.80
C ILE A 1083 57.68 -35.71 42.97
N THR A 1084 58.68 -35.90 42.10
CA THR A 1084 60.04 -35.35 42.23
C THR A 1084 60.52 -34.60 40.98
N GLY A 1085 61.77 -34.15 41.00
CA GLY A 1085 62.43 -33.61 39.81
C GLY A 1085 62.80 -34.65 38.74
N PHE A 1086 62.59 -35.95 38.96
CA PHE A 1086 62.68 -36.96 37.90
C PHE A 1086 61.42 -36.99 37.03
N ASP A 1087 60.27 -36.71 37.64
CA ASP A 1087 58.97 -36.58 36.96
C ASP A 1087 58.94 -35.35 36.07
N PHE A 1088 59.40 -34.20 36.57
CA PHE A 1088 59.64 -33.02 35.72
C PHE A 1088 60.54 -33.32 34.52
N LEU A 1089 61.50 -34.26 34.67
CA LEU A 1089 62.34 -34.69 33.56
C LEU A 1089 61.60 -35.61 32.57
N SER A 1090 60.51 -36.28 32.95
CA SER A 1090 59.59 -36.94 31.99
C SER A 1090 58.76 -35.89 31.26
N TRP A 1091 58.01 -35.04 31.97
CA TRP A 1091 57.27 -33.94 31.36
C TRP A 1091 58.14 -33.07 30.42
N GLN A 1092 59.35 -32.69 30.84
CA GLN A 1092 60.28 -31.91 30.01
C GLN A 1092 60.79 -32.68 28.76
N ARG A 1093 60.67 -34.02 28.72
CA ARG A 1093 60.93 -34.83 27.53
C ARG A 1093 59.71 -34.95 26.62
N GLY A 1094 58.51 -35.02 27.18
CA GLY A 1094 57.26 -35.10 26.43
C GLY A 1094 56.72 -33.76 25.93
N PHE A 1095 57.00 -32.64 26.61
CA PHE A 1095 56.39 -31.33 26.34
C PHE A 1095 56.36 -30.93 24.86
N GLY A 1096 55.15 -30.72 24.32
CA GLY A 1096 54.89 -30.56 22.89
C GLY A 1096 54.71 -31.87 22.11
N THR A 1097 54.39 -32.97 22.80
CA THR A 1097 53.91 -34.22 22.21
C THR A 1097 52.39 -34.22 22.30
N ASN A 1098 51.74 -34.20 21.15
CA ASN A 1098 50.29 -34.19 21.00
C ASN A 1098 49.82 -35.53 20.40
N ALA A 1099 48.53 -35.85 20.59
CA ALA A 1099 47.87 -37.13 20.27
C ALA A 1099 48.34 -37.84 18.96
N PRO A 1100 48.39 -39.20 18.93
CA PRO A 1100 47.60 -40.11 19.79
C PRO A 1100 48.42 -41.10 20.66
N ASP A 1101 49.76 -41.00 20.65
CA ASP A 1101 50.65 -42.03 21.21
C ASP A 1101 51.32 -41.62 22.55
N ALA A 1102 50.88 -40.52 23.20
CA ALA A 1102 51.40 -40.09 24.50
C ALA A 1102 50.90 -41.00 25.63
N GLU A 1103 51.81 -41.57 26.43
CA GLU A 1103 51.47 -42.27 27.67
C GLU A 1103 51.84 -41.40 28.89
N LYS A 1104 51.25 -41.67 30.06
CA LYS A 1104 51.60 -41.02 31.34
C LYS A 1104 53.11 -41.00 31.63
N ALA A 1105 53.86 -41.97 31.12
CA ALA A 1105 55.31 -42.05 31.27
C ALA A 1105 56.09 -40.94 30.50
N ASP A 1106 55.49 -40.38 29.46
CA ASP A 1106 56.01 -39.24 28.68
C ASP A 1106 55.74 -37.89 29.36
N GLY A 1107 54.84 -37.85 30.35
CA GLY A 1107 54.61 -36.69 31.21
C GLY A 1107 53.23 -36.03 31.10
N ASP A 1108 52.30 -36.67 30.40
CA ASP A 1108 50.85 -36.40 30.52
C ASP A 1108 50.40 -36.70 31.96
N ALA A 1109 49.77 -35.72 32.61
CA ALA A 1109 49.46 -35.71 34.04
C ALA A 1109 47.95 -35.64 34.35
N ASP A 1110 47.11 -35.09 33.47
CA ASP A 1110 45.64 -35.18 33.59
C ASP A 1110 44.97 -36.15 32.59
N ASN A 1111 45.78 -36.88 31.81
CA ASN A 1111 45.40 -37.89 30.82
C ASN A 1111 44.59 -37.31 29.65
N ASP A 1112 44.88 -36.08 29.20
CA ASP A 1112 44.23 -35.45 28.04
C ASP A 1112 44.88 -35.77 26.67
N THR A 1113 46.05 -36.41 26.69
CA THR A 1113 46.91 -36.84 25.56
C THR A 1113 47.76 -35.77 24.85
N ASP A 1114 47.79 -34.52 25.35
CA ASP A 1114 48.64 -33.44 24.84
C ASP A 1114 49.58 -32.89 25.93
N VAL A 1115 50.87 -33.25 25.91
CA VAL A 1115 51.82 -32.90 27.00
C VAL A 1115 52.16 -31.39 27.00
N ASP A 1116 51.61 -30.65 27.95
CA ASP A 1116 51.32 -29.20 27.88
C ASP A 1116 51.71 -28.44 29.18
N GLY A 1117 51.40 -27.15 29.29
CA GLY A 1117 51.56 -26.36 30.53
C GLY A 1117 50.58 -26.75 31.67
N SER A 1118 49.51 -27.48 31.36
CA SER A 1118 48.54 -28.01 32.32
C SER A 1118 49.19 -29.09 33.19
N ASP A 1119 49.91 -30.03 32.57
CA ASP A 1119 50.70 -31.06 33.26
C ASP A 1119 51.78 -30.47 34.16
N LEU A 1120 52.46 -29.42 33.68
CA LEU A 1120 53.43 -28.70 34.50
C LEU A 1120 52.76 -28.08 35.73
N SER A 1121 51.56 -27.51 35.56
CA SER A 1121 50.79 -26.93 36.66
C SER A 1121 50.37 -28.00 37.68
N ILE A 1122 50.05 -29.21 37.21
CA ILE A 1122 49.77 -30.37 38.07
C ILE A 1122 51.04 -30.80 38.81
N TRP A 1123 52.17 -30.97 38.12
CA TRP A 1123 53.46 -31.29 38.73
C TRP A 1123 53.91 -30.23 39.75
N GLU A 1124 53.83 -28.94 39.42
CA GLU A 1124 54.17 -27.85 40.35
C GLU A 1124 53.26 -27.85 41.59
N SER A 1125 51.97 -28.18 41.44
CA SER A 1125 51.04 -28.30 42.56
C SER A 1125 51.27 -29.54 43.44
N GLN A 1126 51.86 -30.61 42.88
CA GLN A 1126 52.07 -31.90 43.54
C GLN A 1126 53.54 -32.15 43.95
N LEU A 1127 54.48 -31.29 43.58
CA LEU A 1127 55.91 -31.45 43.83
C LEU A 1127 56.24 -31.64 45.31
N GLY A 1128 56.90 -32.76 45.63
CA GLY A 1128 57.28 -33.11 47.00
C GLY A 1128 56.13 -33.66 47.84
N THR A 1129 54.95 -33.87 47.25
CA THR A 1129 53.92 -34.74 47.82
C THR A 1129 54.23 -36.21 47.54
N VAL A 1130 53.59 -37.11 48.29
CA VAL A 1130 53.53 -38.53 47.98
C VAL A 1130 52.27 -38.72 47.15
N ALA A 1131 52.37 -39.36 45.99
CA ALA A 1131 51.21 -39.65 45.16
C ALA A 1131 50.21 -40.53 45.93
N PRO A 1132 48.91 -40.49 45.60
CA PRO A 1132 47.91 -41.39 46.19
C PRO A 1132 48.20 -42.83 45.76
N LEU A 1133 49.06 -43.52 46.52
CA LEU A 1133 49.48 -44.90 46.26
C LEU A 1133 48.27 -45.80 46.00
N VAL A 1134 48.23 -46.45 44.84
CA VAL A 1134 47.26 -47.48 44.47
C VAL A 1134 47.54 -48.75 45.28
N VAL A 1135 47.22 -48.73 46.59
CA VAL A 1135 47.38 -49.89 47.47
C VAL A 1135 46.07 -50.62 47.65
N ASN A 1136 45.96 -51.76 46.96
CA ASN A 1136 45.01 -52.81 47.29
C ASN A 1136 45.16 -53.22 48.77
N TYR A 1137 44.28 -52.74 49.64
CA TYR A 1137 44.21 -53.18 51.03
C TYR A 1137 42.84 -53.73 51.42
N ALA A 1138 42.86 -54.95 51.95
CA ALA A 1138 41.75 -55.48 52.70
C ALA A 1138 41.64 -54.81 54.09
N THR A 1139 40.39 -54.56 54.50
CA THR A 1139 39.91 -54.35 55.88
C THR A 1139 40.26 -53.06 56.65
N SER A 1140 39.19 -52.29 56.90
CA SER A 1140 38.69 -51.77 58.19
C SER A 1140 39.24 -50.47 58.83
N GLU A 1141 38.32 -49.47 58.85
CA GLU A 1141 37.83 -48.73 60.03
C GLU A 1141 38.63 -47.56 60.68
N SER A 1142 38.19 -46.33 60.34
CA SER A 1142 37.34 -45.45 61.20
C SER A 1142 37.92 -44.15 61.84
N PHE A 1143 37.07 -43.11 61.84
CA PHE A 1143 37.05 -41.90 62.72
C PHE A 1143 38.25 -40.91 62.65
N SER A 1144 38.12 -39.58 62.87
CA SER A 1144 36.97 -38.67 63.04
C SER A 1144 37.36 -37.17 63.00
N SER A 1145 36.46 -36.31 62.51
CA SER A 1145 36.12 -34.93 62.96
C SER A 1145 37.09 -33.71 62.86
N THR A 1146 36.46 -32.56 62.55
CA THR A 1146 36.70 -31.17 63.06
C THR A 1146 37.94 -30.35 62.60
N TYR A 1147 37.89 -29.01 62.41
CA TYR A 1147 36.80 -28.01 62.23
C TYR A 1147 37.41 -26.59 61.97
N LEU A 1148 36.73 -25.71 61.20
CA LEU A 1148 36.90 -24.22 61.12
C LEU A 1148 38.29 -23.63 60.70
N ALA A 1149 38.41 -22.80 59.64
CA ALA A 1149 38.07 -21.35 59.52
C ALA A 1149 39.22 -20.40 59.96
N THR A 1150 39.40 -19.15 59.51
CA THR A 1150 38.70 -18.24 58.56
C THR A 1150 39.58 -17.01 58.27
N ALA A 1151 39.36 -16.31 57.15
CA ALA A 1151 39.53 -14.84 56.97
C ALA A 1151 40.95 -14.22 57.07
N ASN A 1152 41.27 -13.05 56.48
CA ASN A 1152 40.74 -12.29 55.32
C ASN A 1152 41.77 -11.15 54.98
N GLU A 1153 41.56 -10.46 53.85
CA GLU A 1153 42.02 -9.11 53.49
C GLU A 1153 43.42 -8.83 52.89
N ALA A 1154 43.35 -8.08 51.77
CA ALA A 1154 44.21 -6.97 51.36
C ALA A 1154 45.60 -7.23 50.72
N ALA A 1155 45.61 -7.07 49.39
CA ALA A 1155 46.76 -6.73 48.53
C ALA A 1155 47.08 -5.18 48.63
N PRO A 1156 47.80 -4.47 47.71
CA PRO A 1156 48.36 -4.88 46.42
C PRO A 1156 49.75 -4.29 46.04
N LYS A 1157 50.12 -4.47 44.75
CA LYS A 1157 51.14 -3.78 43.92
C LYS A 1157 52.56 -4.36 43.93
N SER A 1158 53.28 -4.44 42.80
CA SER A 1158 52.91 -4.29 41.36
C SER A 1158 54.13 -4.53 40.45
N LEU A 1159 53.92 -5.03 39.21
CA LEU A 1159 54.71 -4.79 37.95
C LEU A 1159 56.25 -4.96 37.99
N ALA A 1160 56.97 -5.52 37.00
CA ALA A 1160 56.71 -6.33 35.79
C ALA A 1160 58.11 -6.99 35.44
N GLU A 1161 58.40 -7.76 34.38
CA GLU A 1161 58.21 -7.59 32.92
C GLU A 1161 58.66 -8.86 32.14
N LEU A 1162 58.05 -9.10 30.96
CA LEU A 1162 58.55 -9.76 29.72
C LEU A 1162 59.14 -11.21 29.72
N SER A 1163 59.02 -12.07 28.67
CA SER A 1163 58.10 -12.16 27.48
C SER A 1163 58.48 -13.31 26.51
N VAL A 1164 57.55 -13.73 25.60
CA VAL A 1164 57.73 -14.51 24.33
C VAL A 1164 58.05 -16.02 24.50
N ALA A 1165 57.50 -17.00 23.75
CA ALA A 1165 56.65 -17.09 22.52
C ALA A 1165 55.63 -18.26 22.66
N VAL A 1166 54.37 -18.23 22.17
CA VAL A 1166 53.88 -18.47 20.76
C VAL A 1166 54.20 -19.89 20.24
N THR A 1167 53.30 -20.79 19.80
CA THR A 1167 51.80 -20.96 19.68
C THR A 1167 51.52 -22.49 19.44
N SER A 1168 50.38 -23.12 19.04
CA SER A 1168 49.10 -22.75 18.36
C SER A 1168 48.02 -23.88 18.39
N LEU A 1169 46.75 -23.54 18.68
CA LEU A 1169 45.47 -24.26 18.41
C LEU A 1169 44.35 -23.18 18.28
N GLY A 1170 43.07 -23.40 17.96
CA GLY A 1170 42.26 -24.59 17.69
C GLY A 1170 40.78 -24.27 18.01
N THR A 1171 39.92 -24.16 16.99
CA THR A 1171 38.48 -23.76 17.00
C THR A 1171 37.69 -23.80 18.33
N ALA A 1172 37.18 -22.64 18.79
CA ALA A 1172 35.95 -22.51 19.61
C ALA A 1172 35.43 -21.05 19.64
N ASP A 1173 34.15 -20.87 19.96
CA ASP A 1173 33.56 -19.58 20.35
C ASP A 1173 34.20 -19.02 21.63
N LEU A 1174 34.44 -17.71 21.67
CA LEU A 1174 34.67 -16.99 22.93
C LEU A 1174 34.18 -15.54 22.83
N ASP A 1175 33.12 -15.20 23.57
CA ASP A 1175 32.69 -13.80 23.70
C ASP A 1175 33.77 -12.96 24.41
N LEU A 1176 34.18 -11.88 23.75
CA LEU A 1176 35.18 -10.93 24.24
C LEU A 1176 34.67 -9.48 24.31
N ARG A 1177 33.35 -9.27 24.47
CA ARG A 1177 32.75 -7.96 24.76
C ARG A 1177 33.19 -7.33 26.10
N GLY A 1178 33.98 -8.04 26.92
CA GLY A 1178 34.42 -7.62 28.25
C GLY A 1178 35.75 -6.86 28.38
N LEU A 1179 36.50 -6.56 27.30
CA LEU A 1179 37.93 -6.23 27.40
C LEU A 1179 38.44 -4.91 26.76
N PHE A 1180 37.66 -3.83 26.82
CA PHE A 1180 38.15 -2.48 26.45
C PHE A 1180 38.00 -1.45 27.56
N THR A 1181 39.12 -1.12 28.23
CA THR A 1181 39.26 0.08 29.07
C THR A 1181 40.24 1.07 28.42
N SER A 1182 40.15 2.34 28.81
CA SER A 1182 40.59 3.51 28.00
C SER A 1182 42.11 3.80 27.99
N SER A 1183 42.96 2.80 27.71
CA SER A 1183 44.43 2.95 27.79
C SER A 1183 45.25 2.36 26.64
N PHE A 1184 44.68 2.24 25.42
CA PHE A 1184 45.39 1.67 24.25
C PHE A 1184 45.61 2.64 23.06
N TRP A 1185 45.42 3.95 23.23
CA TRP A 1185 45.59 4.96 22.17
C TRP A 1185 46.70 6.00 22.44
N GLN A 1186 47.85 5.57 23.00
CA GLN A 1186 49.08 6.38 23.07
C GLN A 1186 50.33 5.56 22.71
N SER A 1187 50.44 5.17 21.44
CA SER A 1187 51.71 4.78 20.81
C SER A 1187 51.85 5.51 19.48
N THR A 1188 53.06 6.00 19.18
CA THR A 1188 53.37 6.80 17.99
C THR A 1188 54.20 6.04 16.95
N ASP A 1189 54.37 4.73 17.12
CA ASP A 1189 55.30 3.96 16.31
C ASP A 1189 54.79 3.61 14.91
N ARG A 1190 55.71 3.63 13.95
CA ARG A 1190 55.37 3.75 12.52
C ARG A 1190 55.00 2.43 11.85
N GLU A 1191 55.47 1.31 12.40
CA GLU A 1191 55.32 -0.03 11.79
C GLU A 1191 53.93 -0.65 12.03
N VAL A 1192 53.13 -0.11 12.96
CA VAL A 1192 51.74 -0.55 13.21
C VAL A 1192 50.78 -0.13 12.07
N LYS A 1193 51.20 0.77 11.16
CA LYS A 1193 50.35 1.32 10.09
C LYS A 1193 50.44 0.62 8.73
N GLU A 1194 51.28 -0.40 8.57
CA GLU A 1194 51.42 -1.12 7.28
C GLU A 1194 50.89 -2.57 7.31
N LEU A 1195 50.48 -3.11 8.47
CA LEU A 1195 50.01 -4.50 8.60
C LEU A 1195 48.48 -4.72 8.50
N LEU A 1196 47.70 -3.66 8.30
CA LEU A 1196 46.23 -3.69 8.17
C LEU A 1196 45.75 -3.23 6.78
N SER A 1197 46.48 -3.64 5.74
CA SER A 1197 46.15 -3.35 4.32
C SER A 1197 45.97 -4.60 3.45
N THR A 1198 45.91 -5.78 4.07
CA THR A 1198 45.96 -7.09 3.39
C THR A 1198 44.95 -8.13 3.93
N LEU A 1199 43.90 -7.69 4.61
CA LEU A 1199 42.73 -8.52 4.97
C LEU A 1199 41.45 -7.70 4.71
N SER A 1200 40.99 -7.76 3.46
CA SER A 1200 39.76 -7.08 3.01
C SER A 1200 39.11 -7.83 1.84
N GLU A 1201 38.84 -9.12 2.05
CA GLU A 1201 37.93 -9.95 1.26
C GLU A 1201 37.34 -11.00 2.24
N GLU A 1202 36.06 -11.35 2.06
CA GLU A 1202 35.23 -12.16 2.99
C GLU A 1202 34.92 -11.55 4.38
N ILE A 1203 33.92 -10.66 4.42
CA ILE A 1203 32.66 -10.77 5.21
C ILE A 1203 31.80 -9.54 4.92
N PHE A 1204 30.48 -9.72 4.79
CA PHE A 1204 29.53 -8.60 4.64
C PHE A 1204 29.26 -7.97 6.01
N LEU A 1205 29.41 -6.64 6.09
CA LEU A 1205 28.87 -5.79 7.15
C LEU A 1205 28.06 -4.67 6.49
N THR A 1206 27.01 -4.20 7.16
CA THR A 1206 26.01 -3.32 6.54
C THR A 1206 26.25 -1.86 6.91
N LYS A 1207 25.44 -0.97 6.34
CA LYS A 1207 25.51 0.48 6.63
C LYS A 1207 25.09 0.82 8.07
N HIS A 1208 24.52 -0.13 8.81
CA HIS A 1208 24.06 0.01 10.20
C HIS A 1208 25.23 0.02 11.20
N ASP A 1209 26.22 -0.86 11.00
CA ASP A 1209 27.32 -1.12 11.94
C ASP A 1209 28.24 0.10 12.14
N LEU A 1210 28.30 0.99 11.15
CA LEU A 1210 29.09 2.22 11.17
C LEU A 1210 28.43 3.37 11.95
N HIS A 1211 27.13 3.28 12.29
CA HIS A 1211 26.41 4.39 12.94
C HIS A 1211 26.52 4.36 14.47
N GLU A 1212 26.54 3.18 15.09
CA GLU A 1212 26.68 3.04 16.54
C GLU A 1212 28.05 3.50 17.05
N LEU A 1213 29.12 3.25 16.28
CA LEU A 1213 30.48 3.64 16.64
C LEU A 1213 30.68 5.16 16.79
N ALA A 1214 29.76 5.98 16.25
CA ALA A 1214 29.86 7.44 16.25
C ALA A 1214 29.34 8.10 17.55
N ARG A 1215 28.65 7.37 18.44
CA ARG A 1215 28.00 7.96 19.64
C ARG A 1215 28.88 7.99 20.90
N SER A 1216 29.99 7.25 20.96
CA SER A 1216 30.72 7.02 22.22
C SER A 1216 31.86 8.01 22.53
N ALA A 1217 31.98 9.15 21.83
CA ALA A 1217 33.13 10.05 21.93
C ALA A 1217 32.74 11.55 22.02
N GLY A 1218 32.37 12.00 23.22
CA GLY A 1218 32.11 13.41 23.53
C GLY A 1218 33.30 14.16 24.15
N ASP A 1219 33.43 15.44 23.80
CA ASP A 1219 34.17 16.51 24.50
C ASP A 1219 35.67 16.34 24.82
N ALA A 1220 36.54 16.72 23.86
CA ALA A 1220 37.86 17.28 24.19
C ALA A 1220 38.45 18.23 23.11
N TRP A 1221 38.44 19.53 23.41
CA TRP A 1221 39.33 20.59 22.86
C TRP A 1221 39.12 21.07 21.42
N SER A 1222 39.74 22.22 21.13
CA SER A 1222 39.33 23.19 20.11
C SER A 1222 40.53 23.78 19.34
N ASP A 1223 40.24 24.35 18.16
CA ASP A 1223 41.05 25.32 17.41
C ASP A 1223 42.38 24.81 16.80
N LEU A 1224 42.30 24.25 15.57
CA LEU A 1224 43.28 24.54 14.51
C LEU A 1224 42.79 24.11 13.09
N GLY A 1225 42.98 24.98 12.09
CA GLY A 1225 43.21 24.58 10.68
C GLY A 1225 42.02 24.57 9.70
N GLU A 1226 42.05 25.50 8.73
CA GLU A 1226 41.14 25.54 7.57
C GLU A 1226 41.44 24.47 6.48
N ARG A 1227 40.58 24.44 5.43
CA ARG A 1227 40.80 23.94 4.04
C ARG A 1227 40.77 22.40 3.88
N VAL A 1228 39.92 21.76 3.05
CA VAL A 1228 39.40 22.10 1.71
C VAL A 1228 38.06 21.37 1.44
N ASN A 1229 37.16 21.98 0.66
CA ASN A 1229 35.98 21.50 -0.13
C ASN A 1229 35.37 20.09 0.13
N GLY A 1230 34.04 19.89 0.07
CA GLY A 1230 32.93 20.84 -0.18
C GLY A 1230 31.75 20.22 -0.96
N PHE A 1231 30.52 20.62 -0.62
CA PHE A 1231 29.20 20.18 -1.17
C PHE A 1231 28.82 18.70 -0.96
N GLY A 1232 27.63 18.34 -0.45
CA GLY A 1232 26.69 19.12 0.38
C GLY A 1232 25.21 18.96 0.01
N GLU A 1233 24.42 18.50 0.99
CA GLU A 1233 22.98 18.70 1.09
C GLU A 1233 22.64 19.05 2.55
N GLY A 1234 21.46 19.61 2.82
CA GLY A 1234 21.04 19.95 4.18
C GLY A 1234 19.57 20.30 4.30
N LEU A 1235 18.91 19.75 5.31
CA LEU A 1235 17.50 19.98 5.63
C LEU A 1235 17.30 20.19 7.14
N HIS A 1236 16.22 20.92 7.44
CA HIS A 1236 15.54 21.11 8.73
C HIS A 1236 16.29 21.85 9.86
N ASN A 1237 15.86 23.07 10.22
CA ASN A 1237 14.65 23.39 11.00
C ASN A 1237 14.63 22.76 12.40
N LEU A 1238 14.71 23.61 13.45
CA LEU A 1238 13.75 23.76 14.57
C LEU A 1238 14.29 24.88 15.53
N VAL A 1239 13.51 25.93 15.90
CA VAL A 1239 12.53 25.99 17.02
C VAL A 1239 13.24 26.01 18.40
N HIS A 1240 12.96 26.91 19.37
CA HIS A 1240 11.80 27.80 19.58
C HIS A 1240 12.07 28.92 20.62
N ARG A 1241 11.29 30.03 20.55
CA ARG A 1241 10.90 30.95 21.67
C ARG A 1241 12.06 31.73 22.35
N ARG A 1242 11.86 32.87 23.04
CA ARG A 1242 10.65 33.64 23.43
C ARG A 1242 11.06 35.13 23.60
N GLY A 1243 10.22 36.10 23.23
CA GLY A 1243 10.46 37.50 23.63
C GLY A 1243 9.74 38.58 22.81
N SER A 1244 8.62 39.09 23.30
CA SER A 1244 7.94 40.28 22.79
C SER A 1244 8.34 41.53 23.59
N HIS A 1245 8.48 42.70 22.93
CA HIS A 1245 7.96 44.02 23.37
C HIS A 1245 8.26 45.13 22.32
N ASP A 1246 7.18 45.79 21.89
CA ASP A 1246 7.00 47.25 21.77
C ASP A 1246 8.04 48.18 21.10
N ALA A 1247 7.68 48.57 19.86
CA ALA A 1247 7.22 49.94 19.51
C ALA A 1247 8.18 51.09 19.11
N HIS A 1248 7.58 51.98 18.28
CA HIS A 1248 7.93 53.36 17.92
C HIS A 1248 9.08 53.63 16.93
N GLY A 1249 8.77 54.46 15.92
CA GLY A 1249 9.74 55.22 15.10
C GLY A 1249 9.19 55.56 13.72
N CYS A 1250 8.83 56.82 13.47
CA CYS A 1250 8.45 57.34 12.15
C CYS A 1250 9.59 58.16 11.52
N ASP A 1251 9.33 58.72 10.34
CA ASP A 1251 10.03 59.84 9.68
C ASP A 1251 11.38 59.49 8.99
N GLU A 1252 11.73 59.98 7.80
CA GLU A 1252 10.98 60.67 6.72
C GLU A 1252 11.75 60.56 5.36
N VAL A 1253 11.18 61.13 4.28
CA VAL A 1253 11.70 61.43 2.90
C VAL A 1253 13.24 61.67 2.73
N ASP A 1254 13.89 61.56 1.53
CA ASP A 1254 13.46 61.84 0.14
C ASP A 1254 14.45 61.34 -0.97
N GLU A 1255 14.11 61.64 -2.24
CA GLU A 1255 14.98 61.85 -3.45
C GLU A 1255 15.78 60.71 -4.14
N ALA A 1256 15.15 60.15 -5.19
CA ALA A 1256 15.51 60.35 -6.61
C ALA A 1256 16.75 59.69 -7.32
N PHE A 1257 16.42 59.02 -8.45
CA PHE A 1257 17.17 58.91 -9.73
C PHE A 1257 18.63 58.42 -9.79
N ALA A 1258 18.80 57.21 -10.34
CA ALA A 1258 19.91 56.88 -11.24
C ALA A 1258 19.49 55.84 -12.29
N VAL A 1259 19.38 56.24 -13.56
CA VAL A 1259 19.24 55.31 -14.70
C VAL A 1259 20.60 55.08 -15.32
N ILE A 1260 21.06 53.83 -15.35
CA ILE A 1260 22.21 53.39 -16.12
C ILE A 1260 21.81 52.09 -16.83
N PHE A 1261 21.95 52.08 -18.16
CA PHE A 1261 21.98 50.86 -18.96
C PHE A 1261 23.30 50.13 -18.68
N ASP A 1262 23.28 48.80 -18.68
CA ASP A 1262 24.20 48.10 -19.55
C ASP A 1262 23.54 46.86 -20.14
N SER A 1263 23.85 46.60 -21.42
CA SER A 1263 23.31 45.53 -22.23
C SER A 1263 24.47 44.78 -22.85
N GLU A 1264 24.57 43.47 -22.64
CA GLU A 1264 25.45 42.63 -23.45
C GLU A 1264 24.84 41.24 -23.64
N ASP A 1265 23.99 41.13 -24.67
CA ASP A 1265 23.85 39.90 -25.44
C ASP A 1265 25.23 39.45 -25.98
N TRP A 1266 25.37 38.15 -26.21
CA TRP A 1266 25.70 37.53 -27.51
C TRP A 1266 26.39 36.17 -27.28
N GLY A 1267 25.67 35.09 -27.59
CA GLY A 1267 26.19 33.72 -27.60
C GLY A 1267 25.49 32.91 -28.70
N GLU A 1268 26.16 32.74 -29.84
CA GLU A 1268 25.61 32.07 -31.02
C GLU A 1268 25.29 30.58 -30.77
N VAL A 1269 24.09 30.13 -31.17
CA VAL A 1269 23.85 29.09 -32.20
C VAL A 1269 22.37 29.06 -32.59
#